data_AF-A0A164MC20-F1
#
_entry.id   AF-A0A164MC20-F1
#
_cell.length_a   1.000
_cell.length_b   1.000
_cell.length_c   1.000
_cell.angle_alpha   90.00
_cell.angle_beta   90.00
_cell.angle_gamma   90.00
#
_symmetry.space_group_name_H-M   'P 1'
#
loop_
_entity.id
_entity.type
_entity.pdbx_description
1 polymer ?
#
loop_
_entity_poly.entity_id
_entity_poly.type
_entity_poly.pdbx_seq_one_letter_code
_entity_poly.pdbx_strand_id
1 'polypeptide(L)'
;MAVKADRKQSIISEFYNGRSVFVTGATGFMGKVLVEKLVRACQGIERLYLLMRPSRGQSVDCRLQGLIQNPIFDKVRKQQPDVMRKITAVTGDMTSSGLGLSPSDLQLLTDNVSIVFHSAATIKFNEELKAAFQMNVKGPLQLLEICRQMKHLQALVHVSTAFSNFDSEEIKEDVYRDAKVNPAELLEFIDCLDDDGAKNMSKQLLGNYPNTYAYTKALAEQLLKERCASVPLVIVRPSIVTAAQSEPLPGWVDNMNGTSGTMAAVGKGLFRILKIKEDMISDIIPVDYPINLMIAVAWHTATSNPTGVSVYNCTTGHLNPLTWGLLKRWTIESWLKFPTKDMMWYPGVCYTTNDLSFKINQNLLHDLPAYLMDLFMKATGKRTKWVRLYSKASEAFSTYEFFTTHQWRFISNNPIHLIEEMSVEDRNLFYFDVRKINWQNYFENYILGLRLYVLKDDIRSLPLARSNLKRLYWIQFVVLFLVLVGCILLFSAILYYVEGPAVFVSSDQFDSERNNDTCADGVLVRKANKIYGVGNSRCAILEELNMTVKKGTIYGLLGASGCGKTTLLNCLIGRRKLNSGNILVFGYEPSSEESGIPGPRVGYMPQEIALYGYFTIKETLHYFGRIYNLKADFVNAQLEFLTKLLDLPPSDRYVKTLSGGQQRRVSFAVALFHEPELLILEEPTVGVDPLLRQSIWDHLVRLSVDHGRTVIVTTHYIEEARQANTIGLMRSGRLLTEDSPENLLQKYALFSLEDVFLRLCTQDFSNSQAETVSNAETVGEIAFAVQQLSAGIDNDAFERSASQLDVSGTPIPPICVSKVVLNQGSGIINVKSGKIKKMGFKLSVKCDESEPVIHQTCNTQSTTRFFSRHRLGALIQKNFLHMFRNVGLFLFVFLLPANQVILSCLSLGGDLTSLKLAIVNDELDPTQDRVCNYTTSCTYSMFSCRYLRFIDNTTIIQVPFRSVEKALDATKRGKVWGVVHFGQDFTDELMVRRADGIYADNETIRASRVAITLDESNKQVSLTIKRQLIDAFGDFSKDILAACSYQPMAQSVPVTFLDPIYGEGKPPFTDYMIPGLILAIIYFLALALTTGVFLTERKSGLFDRSLVAGVQMTEYMVAHLVNQLIVLVGQTFFVYLFALIVFNTACHGNFALVVFLTLLQGLCGMSFGLLVSVLCDEETSAIQITLGSNYTNLLLAGMLWPMEAMPTYLRYLSNLTPQTYAIQALRNILGRGWGIERREVYMGIVTSLCWIFGLLCLSLIVVRVRKYTG
;
A
#
# COMPACT_ATOMS: atom_id res chain seq x y z
N MET A 1 -14.09 49.60 -53.74
CA MET A 1 -14.88 48.51 -54.33
C MET A 1 -14.26 47.19 -53.91
N ALA A 2 -14.81 46.56 -52.87
CA ALA A 2 -14.40 45.22 -52.45
C ALA A 2 -15.17 44.20 -53.30
N VAL A 3 -14.45 43.32 -53.98
CA VAL A 3 -15.01 42.20 -54.73
C VAL A 3 -15.84 41.35 -53.77
N LYS A 4 -17.17 41.40 -53.90
CA LYS A 4 -18.07 40.40 -53.32
C LYS A 4 -17.71 39.08 -54.00
N ALA A 5 -16.97 38.23 -53.29
CA ALA A 5 -16.90 36.82 -53.66
C ALA A 5 -18.31 36.25 -53.58
N ASP A 6 -18.84 35.81 -54.72
CA ASP A 6 -20.06 35.00 -54.80
C ASP A 6 -19.91 33.81 -53.85
N ARG A 7 -20.55 33.85 -52.69
CA ARG A 7 -20.74 32.67 -51.86
C ARG A 7 -21.77 31.82 -52.58
N LYS A 8 -21.33 30.71 -53.19
CA LYS A 8 -22.24 29.65 -53.63
C LYS A 8 -23.12 29.26 -52.44
N GLN A 9 -24.41 29.16 -52.69
CA GLN A 9 -25.44 28.97 -51.68
C GLN A 9 -25.60 27.46 -51.40
N SER A 10 -25.87 27.07 -50.14
CA SER A 10 -25.99 25.66 -49.74
C SER A 10 -27.27 25.05 -50.34
N ILE A 11 -27.10 23.96 -51.10
CA ILE A 11 -28.21 23.26 -51.78
C ILE A 11 -29.17 22.66 -50.76
N ILE A 12 -28.63 22.12 -49.65
CA ILE A 12 -29.46 21.58 -48.57
C ILE A 12 -30.28 22.69 -47.93
N SER A 13 -29.69 23.87 -47.67
CA SER A 13 -30.44 25.02 -47.11
C SER A 13 -31.55 25.48 -48.05
N GLU A 14 -31.27 25.56 -49.36
CA GLU A 14 -32.26 25.91 -50.39
C GLU A 14 -33.39 24.90 -50.49
N PHE A 15 -33.10 23.61 -50.31
CA PHE A 15 -34.14 22.57 -50.26
C PHE A 15 -35.17 22.83 -49.16
N TYR A 16 -34.85 23.50 -48.06
CA TYR A 16 -35.86 23.83 -47.04
C TYR A 16 -36.63 25.13 -47.33
N ASN A 17 -36.29 25.89 -48.38
CA ASN A 17 -36.98 27.14 -48.70
C ASN A 17 -38.43 26.89 -49.13
N GLY A 18 -39.36 27.66 -48.56
CA GLY A 18 -40.79 27.59 -48.87
C GLY A 18 -41.48 26.31 -48.40
N ARG A 19 -40.80 25.47 -47.59
CA ARG A 19 -41.34 24.21 -47.08
C ARG A 19 -41.72 24.33 -45.61
N SER A 20 -42.76 23.60 -45.21
CA SER A 20 -43.15 23.48 -43.81
C SER A 20 -42.67 22.15 -43.21
N VAL A 21 -42.10 22.23 -42.00
CA VAL A 21 -41.45 21.10 -41.31
C VAL A 21 -42.20 20.78 -40.03
N PHE A 22 -42.44 19.49 -39.76
CA PHE A 22 -43.04 19.02 -38.51
C PHE A 22 -42.02 18.22 -37.68
N VAL A 23 -41.85 18.58 -36.41
CA VAL A 23 -40.90 17.93 -35.49
C VAL A 23 -41.64 17.38 -34.28
N THR A 24 -41.51 16.08 -34.05
CA THR A 24 -41.91 15.43 -32.80
C THR A 24 -40.70 15.26 -31.89
N GLY A 25 -40.88 15.40 -30.58
CA GLY A 25 -39.77 15.32 -29.61
C GLY A 25 -38.93 16.59 -29.53
N ALA A 26 -39.43 17.74 -30.01
CA ALA A 26 -38.72 19.02 -30.06
C ALA A 26 -38.20 19.53 -28.71
N THR A 27 -38.83 19.12 -27.59
CA THR A 27 -38.38 19.49 -26.23
C THR A 27 -37.33 18.55 -25.64
N GLY A 28 -36.97 17.46 -26.33
CA GLY A 28 -35.91 16.53 -25.93
C GLY A 28 -34.51 17.05 -26.29
N PHE A 29 -33.47 16.38 -25.79
CA PHE A 29 -32.07 16.81 -25.97
C PHE A 29 -31.70 17.02 -27.46
N MET A 30 -31.92 16.00 -28.30
CA MET A 30 -31.69 16.09 -29.75
C MET A 30 -32.65 17.08 -30.42
N GLY A 31 -33.93 17.05 -30.06
CA GLY A 31 -34.95 17.91 -30.66
C GLY A 31 -34.66 19.41 -30.51
N LYS A 32 -34.12 19.83 -29.37
CA LYS A 32 -33.70 21.22 -29.14
C LYS A 32 -32.62 21.66 -30.13
N VAL A 33 -31.62 20.81 -30.35
CA VAL A 33 -30.52 21.05 -31.28
C VAL A 33 -31.01 21.02 -32.73
N LEU A 34 -31.93 20.12 -33.07
CA LEU A 34 -32.55 20.07 -34.40
C LEU A 34 -33.29 21.36 -34.72
N VAL A 35 -34.14 21.81 -33.79
CA VAL A 35 -34.92 23.04 -33.96
C VAL A 35 -33.99 24.24 -34.11
N GLU A 36 -32.97 24.37 -33.25
CA GLU A 36 -31.94 25.43 -33.37
C GLU A 36 -31.26 25.40 -34.73
N LYS A 37 -30.82 24.22 -35.18
CA LYS A 37 -30.09 24.07 -36.43
C LYS A 37 -30.95 24.43 -37.64
N LEU A 38 -32.21 23.98 -37.67
CA LEU A 38 -33.16 24.31 -38.74
C LEU A 38 -33.40 25.82 -38.83
N VAL A 39 -33.67 26.49 -37.71
CA VAL A 39 -33.92 27.94 -37.75
C VAL A 39 -32.67 28.76 -38.08
N ARG A 40 -31.47 28.30 -37.69
CA ARG A 40 -30.21 28.99 -37.99
C ARG A 40 -29.73 28.78 -39.43
N ALA A 41 -29.79 27.54 -39.91
CA ALA A 41 -29.19 27.14 -41.19
C ALA A 41 -30.18 27.14 -42.37
N CYS A 42 -31.50 26.99 -42.11
CA CYS A 42 -32.55 26.88 -43.13
C CYS A 42 -33.57 28.04 -43.01
N GLN A 43 -33.10 29.28 -43.18
CA GLN A 43 -33.90 30.48 -42.89
C GLN A 43 -35.15 30.64 -43.77
N GLY A 44 -35.16 30.04 -44.96
CA GLY A 44 -36.29 30.11 -45.88
C GLY A 44 -37.43 29.13 -45.59
N ILE A 45 -37.35 28.32 -44.52
CA ILE A 45 -38.50 27.52 -44.03
C ILE A 45 -39.73 28.43 -43.89
N GLU A 46 -40.88 27.94 -44.32
CA GLU A 46 -42.15 28.68 -44.21
C GLU A 46 -42.67 28.64 -42.77
N ARG A 47 -42.94 27.43 -42.26
CA ARG A 47 -43.39 27.18 -40.89
C ARG A 47 -42.71 25.95 -40.29
N LEU A 48 -42.37 26.03 -39.00
CA LEU A 48 -41.84 24.92 -38.21
C LEU A 48 -42.86 24.53 -37.13
N TYR A 49 -43.54 23.41 -37.32
CA TYR A 49 -44.55 22.88 -36.40
C TYR A 49 -43.91 21.93 -35.38
N LEU A 50 -44.15 22.17 -34.09
CA LEU A 50 -43.58 21.36 -33.00
C LEU A 50 -44.68 20.66 -32.22
N LEU A 51 -44.67 19.32 -32.18
CA LEU A 51 -45.59 18.57 -31.33
C LEU A 51 -45.19 18.73 -29.85
N MET A 52 -46.08 19.30 -29.04
CA MET A 52 -45.82 19.59 -27.64
C MET A 52 -47.02 19.25 -26.75
N ARG A 53 -46.79 18.44 -25.72
CA ARG A 53 -47.80 18.14 -24.69
C ARG A 53 -47.88 19.22 -23.60
N PRO A 54 -49.00 19.39 -22.88
CA PRO A 54 -49.02 20.16 -21.64
C PRO A 54 -48.16 19.48 -20.54
N SER A 55 -47.65 20.24 -19.57
CA SER A 55 -46.82 19.70 -18.47
C SER A 55 -47.21 20.35 -17.14
N ARG A 56 -47.62 19.56 -16.13
CA ARG A 56 -47.91 19.95 -14.72
C ARG A 56 -48.15 21.46 -14.50
N GLY A 57 -49.28 21.98 -14.96
CA GLY A 57 -49.70 23.38 -14.74
C GLY A 57 -49.14 24.41 -15.72
N GLN A 58 -48.37 24.02 -16.75
CA GLN A 58 -47.88 24.90 -17.81
C GLN A 58 -48.60 24.63 -19.14
N SER A 59 -49.07 25.70 -19.79
CA SER A 59 -49.61 25.66 -21.16
C SER A 59 -48.52 25.34 -22.19
N VAL A 60 -48.93 24.89 -23.37
CA VAL A 60 -48.02 24.62 -24.49
C VAL A 60 -47.25 25.88 -24.89
N ASP A 61 -47.90 27.05 -24.91
CA ASP A 61 -47.25 28.34 -25.19
C ASP A 61 -46.14 28.67 -24.19
N CYS A 62 -46.40 28.46 -22.89
CA CYS A 62 -45.39 28.67 -21.86
C CYS A 62 -44.17 27.75 -22.06
N ARG A 63 -44.39 26.49 -22.46
CA ARG A 63 -43.31 25.55 -22.77
C ARG A 63 -42.55 25.96 -24.03
N LEU A 64 -43.23 26.48 -25.05
CA LEU A 64 -42.61 26.97 -26.28
C LEU A 64 -41.72 28.18 -25.98
N GLN A 65 -42.20 29.12 -25.16
CA GLN A 65 -41.39 30.24 -24.69
C GLN A 65 -40.16 29.77 -23.91
N GLY A 66 -40.31 28.78 -23.03
CA GLY A 66 -39.19 28.17 -22.31
C GLY A 66 -38.16 27.49 -23.23
N LEU A 67 -38.60 26.87 -24.32
CA LEU A 67 -37.70 26.31 -25.35
C LEU A 67 -36.91 27.43 -26.05
N ILE A 68 -37.60 28.47 -26.50
CA ILE A 68 -37.02 29.61 -27.23
C ILE A 68 -36.06 30.43 -26.36
N GLN A 69 -36.33 30.53 -25.05
CA GLN A 69 -35.46 31.21 -24.08
C GLN A 69 -34.21 30.41 -23.69
N ASN A 70 -34.08 29.15 -24.13
CA ASN A 70 -32.91 28.34 -23.83
C ASN A 70 -31.62 28.98 -24.42
N PRO A 71 -30.48 28.93 -23.70
CA PRO A 71 -29.22 29.54 -24.15
C PRO A 71 -28.74 29.17 -25.56
N ILE A 72 -29.09 27.97 -26.05
CA ILE A 72 -28.69 27.55 -27.40
C ILE A 72 -29.30 28.42 -28.51
N PHE A 73 -30.44 29.08 -28.25
CA PHE A 73 -31.09 29.96 -29.21
C PHE A 73 -30.58 31.40 -29.13
N ASP A 74 -29.70 31.75 -28.19
CA ASP A 74 -29.24 33.13 -27.98
C ASP A 74 -28.64 33.75 -29.24
N LYS A 75 -27.88 32.96 -30.01
CA LYS A 75 -27.26 33.40 -31.27
C LYS A 75 -28.32 33.69 -32.33
N VAL A 76 -29.28 32.77 -32.50
CA VAL A 76 -30.38 32.91 -33.47
C VAL A 76 -31.27 34.10 -33.10
N ARG A 77 -31.67 34.24 -31.82
CA ARG A 77 -32.50 35.37 -31.37
C ARG A 77 -31.84 36.73 -31.61
N LYS A 78 -30.51 36.83 -31.44
CA LYS A 78 -29.76 38.07 -31.68
C LYS A 78 -29.55 38.39 -33.15
N GLN A 79 -29.29 37.36 -33.97
CA GLN A 79 -28.91 37.55 -35.38
C GLN A 79 -30.13 37.56 -36.31
N GLN A 80 -31.20 36.83 -35.97
CA GLN A 80 -32.32 36.48 -36.84
C GLN A 80 -33.65 36.39 -36.06
N PRO A 81 -34.12 37.48 -35.45
CA PRO A 81 -35.31 37.46 -34.59
C PRO A 81 -36.59 37.07 -35.35
N ASP A 82 -36.69 37.38 -36.64
CA ASP A 82 -37.89 37.12 -37.45
C ASP A 82 -38.13 35.63 -37.72
N VAL A 83 -37.07 34.82 -37.79
CA VAL A 83 -37.18 33.37 -38.01
C VAL A 83 -37.82 32.68 -36.81
N MET A 84 -37.68 33.23 -35.61
CA MET A 84 -38.29 32.68 -34.39
C MET A 84 -39.83 32.75 -34.43
N ARG A 85 -40.42 33.70 -35.19
CA ARG A 85 -41.88 33.82 -35.36
C ARG A 85 -42.48 32.71 -36.22
N LYS A 86 -41.64 31.94 -36.94
CA LYS A 86 -42.04 30.81 -37.79
C LYS A 86 -42.26 29.52 -37.00
N ILE A 87 -41.83 29.47 -35.74
CA ILE A 87 -42.02 28.32 -34.86
C ILE A 87 -43.45 28.34 -34.31
N THR A 88 -44.18 27.25 -34.49
CA THR A 88 -45.57 27.09 -34.06
C THR A 88 -45.69 25.80 -33.28
N ALA A 89 -46.18 25.85 -32.04
CA ALA A 89 -46.42 24.63 -31.26
C ALA A 89 -47.82 24.10 -31.55
N VAL A 90 -47.92 22.79 -31.73
CA VAL A 90 -49.18 22.05 -31.91
C VAL A 90 -49.38 21.17 -30.68
N THR A 91 -50.58 21.20 -30.10
CA THR A 91 -50.88 20.46 -28.88
C THR A 91 -51.11 18.98 -29.21
N GLY A 92 -50.36 18.09 -28.55
CA GLY A 92 -50.55 16.64 -28.68
C GLY A 92 -49.55 15.82 -27.87
N ASP A 93 -49.82 14.52 -27.72
CA ASP A 93 -48.98 13.54 -27.03
C ASP A 93 -48.84 12.25 -27.86
N MET A 94 -47.60 11.76 -28.00
CA MET A 94 -47.26 10.57 -28.76
C MET A 94 -47.95 9.30 -28.25
N THR A 95 -48.33 9.26 -26.97
CA THR A 95 -49.00 8.10 -26.36
C THR A 95 -50.52 8.12 -26.55
N SER A 96 -51.09 9.23 -27.01
CA SER A 96 -52.53 9.38 -27.23
C SER A 96 -52.90 8.95 -28.64
N SER A 97 -54.12 8.43 -28.83
CA SER A 97 -54.64 8.08 -30.16
C SER A 97 -54.65 9.30 -31.09
N GLY A 98 -54.22 9.13 -32.34
CA GLY A 98 -54.06 10.22 -33.30
C GLY A 98 -53.06 11.29 -32.87
N LEU A 99 -52.09 10.92 -32.02
CA LEU A 99 -51.15 11.83 -31.34
C LEU A 99 -51.84 12.90 -30.47
N GLY A 100 -53.12 12.76 -30.15
CA GLY A 100 -53.91 13.76 -29.40
C GLY A 100 -54.09 15.09 -30.15
N LEU A 101 -53.93 15.11 -31.47
CA LEU A 101 -54.11 16.30 -32.30
C LEU A 101 -55.59 16.67 -32.41
N SER A 102 -55.89 17.98 -32.40
CA SER A 102 -57.23 18.45 -32.76
C SER A 102 -57.50 18.21 -34.26
N PRO A 103 -58.76 18.05 -34.68
CA PRO A 103 -59.09 17.88 -36.11
C PRO A 103 -58.57 19.03 -36.98
N SER A 104 -58.58 20.27 -36.47
CA SER A 104 -58.02 21.44 -37.14
C SER A 104 -56.51 21.39 -37.27
N ASP A 105 -55.79 20.96 -36.23
CA ASP A 105 -54.33 20.82 -36.28
C ASP A 105 -53.90 19.68 -37.19
N LEU A 106 -54.64 18.56 -37.18
CA LEU A 106 -54.40 17.44 -38.07
C LEU A 106 -54.55 17.89 -39.53
N GLN A 107 -55.62 18.61 -39.88
CA GLN A 107 -55.81 19.13 -41.22
C GLN A 107 -54.71 20.14 -41.60
N LEU A 108 -54.32 21.04 -40.69
CA LEU A 108 -53.24 22.00 -40.89
C LEU A 108 -51.91 21.31 -41.24
N LEU A 109 -51.57 20.24 -40.52
CA LEU A 109 -50.34 19.47 -40.77
C LEU A 109 -50.43 18.71 -42.09
N THR A 110 -51.57 18.08 -42.38
CA THR A 110 -51.81 17.30 -43.60
C THR A 110 -51.75 18.15 -44.87
N ASP A 111 -52.21 19.40 -44.81
CA ASP A 111 -52.25 20.30 -45.97
C ASP A 111 -50.91 21.00 -46.25
N ASN A 112 -50.08 21.26 -45.23
CA ASN A 112 -48.91 22.13 -45.41
C ASN A 112 -47.55 21.44 -45.24
N VAL A 113 -47.45 20.36 -44.46
CA VAL A 113 -46.15 19.78 -44.09
C VAL A 113 -45.58 18.93 -45.22
N SER A 114 -44.31 19.16 -45.53
CA SER A 114 -43.57 18.38 -46.53
C SER A 114 -42.43 17.55 -45.94
N ILE A 115 -41.96 17.86 -44.73
CA ILE A 115 -40.85 17.15 -44.08
C ILE A 115 -41.21 16.87 -42.63
N VAL A 116 -41.03 15.63 -42.19
CA VAL A 116 -41.31 15.21 -40.82
C VAL A 116 -40.05 14.64 -40.16
N PHE A 117 -39.69 15.18 -38.99
CA PHE A 117 -38.66 14.62 -38.13
C PHE A 117 -39.28 13.99 -36.89
N HIS A 118 -39.07 12.69 -36.74
CA HIS A 118 -39.51 11.94 -35.58
C HIS A 118 -38.35 11.61 -34.63
N SER A 119 -38.26 12.33 -33.51
CA SER A 119 -37.23 12.13 -32.47
C SER A 119 -37.84 11.91 -31.07
N ALA A 120 -39.15 11.73 -30.98
CA ALA A 120 -39.82 11.50 -29.70
C ALA A 120 -39.59 10.06 -29.22
N ALA A 121 -38.95 9.88 -28.06
CA ALA A 121 -38.78 8.57 -27.44
C ALA A 121 -38.62 8.69 -25.91
N THR A 122 -38.95 7.63 -25.16
CA THR A 122 -38.45 7.49 -23.79
C THR A 122 -37.03 6.96 -23.82
N ILE A 123 -36.11 7.63 -23.13
CA ILE A 123 -34.68 7.26 -23.05
C ILE A 123 -34.32 6.63 -21.71
N LYS A 124 -35.32 6.26 -20.90
CA LYS A 124 -35.11 5.58 -19.63
C LYS A 124 -35.05 4.08 -19.86
N PHE A 125 -33.90 3.46 -19.59
CA PHE A 125 -33.70 2.03 -19.82
C PHE A 125 -34.50 1.11 -18.86
N ASN A 126 -34.98 1.67 -17.74
CA ASN A 126 -35.84 0.97 -16.77
C ASN A 126 -37.32 1.37 -16.88
N GLU A 127 -37.75 2.01 -17.97
CA GLU A 127 -39.17 2.31 -18.16
C GLU A 127 -39.96 1.00 -18.31
N GLU A 128 -41.16 0.97 -17.74
CA GLU A 128 -42.07 -0.16 -17.85
C GLU A 128 -42.39 -0.47 -19.32
N LEU A 129 -42.40 -1.76 -19.66
CA LEU A 129 -42.49 -2.23 -21.05
C LEU A 129 -43.68 -1.61 -21.79
N LYS A 130 -44.87 -1.58 -21.18
CA LYS A 130 -46.09 -1.04 -21.78
C LYS A 130 -45.97 0.46 -22.08
N ALA A 131 -45.40 1.24 -21.16
CA ALA A 131 -45.18 2.67 -21.37
C ALA A 131 -44.13 2.93 -22.47
N ALA A 132 -43.01 2.17 -22.47
CA ALA A 132 -42.00 2.24 -23.52
C ALA A 132 -42.57 1.87 -24.89
N PHE A 133 -43.45 0.85 -24.94
CA PHE A 133 -44.12 0.39 -26.15
C PHE A 133 -45.07 1.44 -26.73
N GLN A 134 -45.93 2.06 -25.91
CA GLN A 134 -46.82 3.12 -26.37
C GLN A 134 -46.03 4.29 -27.00
N MET A 135 -44.95 4.71 -26.34
CA MET A 135 -44.13 5.84 -26.78
C MET A 135 -43.27 5.53 -28.01
N ASN A 136 -42.55 4.41 -28.00
CA ASN A 136 -41.49 4.12 -28.97
C ASN A 136 -41.96 3.25 -30.15
N VAL A 137 -43.11 2.58 -30.06
CA VAL A 137 -43.63 1.68 -31.13
C VAL A 137 -44.95 2.22 -31.71
N LYS A 138 -45.97 2.38 -30.86
CA LYS A 138 -47.30 2.83 -31.32
C LYS A 138 -47.32 4.28 -31.78
N GLY A 139 -46.68 5.18 -31.04
CA GLY A 139 -46.58 6.59 -31.42
C GLY A 139 -46.02 6.78 -32.85
N PRO A 140 -44.86 6.20 -33.19
CA PRO A 140 -44.33 6.25 -34.56
C PRO A 140 -45.26 5.65 -35.61
N LEU A 141 -45.97 4.56 -35.30
CA LEU A 141 -46.95 3.97 -36.22
C LEU A 141 -48.13 4.89 -36.49
N GLN A 142 -48.67 5.55 -35.46
CA GLN A 142 -49.73 6.54 -35.65
C GLN A 142 -49.24 7.76 -36.44
N LEU A 143 -47.99 8.19 -36.21
CA LEU A 143 -47.39 9.25 -37.00
C LEU A 143 -47.23 8.83 -38.47
N LEU A 144 -46.85 7.59 -38.75
CA LEU A 144 -46.76 7.06 -40.11
C LEU A 144 -48.12 7.10 -40.83
N GLU A 145 -49.21 6.77 -40.12
CA GLU A 145 -50.58 6.88 -40.65
C GLU A 145 -50.97 8.32 -40.99
N ILE A 146 -50.60 9.29 -40.14
CA ILE A 146 -50.81 10.72 -40.42
C ILE A 146 -49.97 11.17 -41.62
N CYS A 147 -48.70 10.76 -41.69
CA CYS A 147 -47.81 11.05 -42.80
C CYS A 147 -48.36 10.54 -44.13
N ARG A 148 -49.07 9.40 -44.15
CA ARG A 148 -49.70 8.87 -45.36
C ARG A 148 -50.80 9.79 -45.92
N GLN A 149 -51.42 10.59 -45.06
CA GLN A 149 -52.46 11.54 -45.46
C GLN A 149 -51.88 12.87 -45.99
N MET A 150 -50.62 13.18 -45.66
CA MET A 150 -49.97 14.47 -46.01
C MET A 150 -49.79 14.61 -47.52
N LYS A 151 -50.32 15.71 -48.08
CA LYS A 151 -50.38 15.94 -49.55
C LYS A 151 -49.02 16.23 -50.19
N HIS A 152 -48.07 16.76 -49.40
CA HIS A 152 -46.79 17.26 -49.91
C HIS A 152 -45.58 16.57 -49.28
N LEU A 153 -45.76 15.41 -48.64
CA LEU A 153 -44.69 14.73 -47.92
C LEU A 153 -43.55 14.28 -48.87
N GLN A 154 -42.34 14.75 -48.58
CA GLN A 154 -41.12 14.42 -49.31
C GLN A 154 -40.15 13.55 -48.49
N ALA A 155 -40.16 13.67 -47.16
CA ALA A 155 -39.33 12.84 -46.29
C ALA A 155 -39.91 12.70 -44.88
N LEU A 156 -39.89 11.47 -44.36
CA LEU A 156 -40.12 11.15 -42.95
C LEU A 156 -38.82 10.57 -42.36
N VAL A 157 -38.13 11.35 -41.52
CA VAL A 157 -36.90 10.93 -40.84
C VAL A 157 -37.24 10.39 -39.45
N HIS A 158 -37.08 9.08 -39.26
CA HIS A 158 -37.28 8.41 -37.98
C HIS A 158 -35.95 8.21 -37.24
N VAL A 159 -35.85 8.68 -35.99
CA VAL A 159 -34.67 8.48 -35.14
C VAL A 159 -34.84 7.20 -34.31
N SER A 160 -33.95 6.24 -34.56
CA SER A 160 -33.81 5.02 -33.77
C SER A 160 -32.50 5.04 -32.96
N THR A 161 -31.83 3.90 -32.78
CA THR A 161 -30.54 3.77 -32.10
C THR A 161 -29.68 2.72 -32.77
N ALA A 162 -28.36 2.91 -32.77
CA ALA A 162 -27.43 1.93 -33.30
C ALA A 162 -27.55 0.57 -32.58
N PHE A 163 -27.95 0.58 -31.30
CA PHE A 163 -28.08 -0.62 -30.46
C PHE A 163 -29.43 -1.35 -30.60
N SER A 164 -30.23 -1.05 -31.64
CA SER A 164 -31.51 -1.73 -31.86
C SER A 164 -31.33 -3.21 -32.24
N ASN A 165 -30.16 -3.60 -32.78
CA ASN A 165 -29.91 -4.95 -33.28
C ASN A 165 -28.64 -5.56 -32.66
N PHE A 166 -28.62 -5.68 -31.33
CA PHE A 166 -27.43 -6.06 -30.55
C PHE A 166 -27.03 -7.55 -30.64
N ASP A 167 -27.91 -8.43 -31.15
CA ASP A 167 -27.66 -9.87 -31.28
C ASP A 167 -26.55 -10.22 -32.30
N SER A 168 -26.19 -9.28 -33.17
CA SER A 168 -25.11 -9.46 -34.14
C SER A 168 -23.88 -8.65 -33.74
N GLU A 169 -22.69 -9.25 -33.82
CA GLU A 169 -21.42 -8.53 -33.59
C GLU A 169 -21.19 -7.43 -34.63
N GLU A 170 -21.74 -7.57 -35.85
CA GLU A 170 -21.64 -6.58 -36.93
C GLU A 170 -23.02 -6.05 -37.32
N ILE A 171 -23.24 -4.76 -37.10
CA ILE A 171 -24.53 -4.09 -37.32
C ILE A 171 -24.44 -3.24 -38.59
N LYS A 172 -25.17 -3.68 -39.62
CA LYS A 172 -25.28 -3.09 -40.96
C LYS A 172 -26.41 -2.07 -41.02
N GLU A 173 -26.43 -1.33 -42.12
CA GLU A 173 -27.44 -0.32 -42.42
C GLU A 173 -28.68 -0.93 -43.09
N ASP A 174 -29.28 -1.92 -42.43
CA ASP A 174 -30.56 -2.53 -42.80
C ASP A 174 -31.44 -2.72 -41.55
N VAL A 175 -32.73 -2.87 -41.77
CA VAL A 175 -33.72 -3.25 -40.75
C VAL A 175 -33.80 -4.77 -40.67
N TYR A 176 -33.45 -5.30 -39.51
CA TYR A 176 -33.41 -6.73 -39.24
C TYR A 176 -34.79 -7.26 -38.89
N ARG A 177 -35.17 -8.42 -39.43
CA ARG A 177 -36.38 -9.14 -39.03
C ARG A 177 -36.04 -10.18 -37.97
N ASP A 178 -36.82 -10.23 -36.90
CA ASP A 178 -36.78 -11.34 -35.96
C ASP A 178 -37.59 -12.50 -36.55
N ALA A 179 -36.94 -13.64 -36.80
CA ALA A 179 -37.59 -14.81 -37.37
C ALA A 179 -38.51 -15.54 -36.37
N LYS A 180 -38.45 -15.22 -35.08
CA LYS A 180 -39.13 -15.98 -34.01
C LYS A 180 -40.49 -15.40 -33.60
N VAL A 181 -40.77 -14.14 -33.89
CA VAL A 181 -41.98 -13.45 -33.42
C VAL A 181 -42.54 -12.54 -34.51
N ASN A 182 -43.84 -12.65 -34.79
CA ASN A 182 -44.55 -11.73 -35.68
C ASN A 182 -44.79 -10.38 -34.94
N PRO A 183 -44.20 -9.26 -35.40
CA PRO A 183 -44.34 -7.96 -34.73
C PRO A 183 -45.78 -7.46 -34.61
N ALA A 184 -46.66 -7.82 -35.54
CA ALA A 184 -48.05 -7.39 -35.55
C ALA A 184 -48.88 -8.13 -34.48
N GLU A 185 -48.70 -9.45 -34.34
CA GLU A 185 -49.35 -10.25 -33.30
C GLU A 185 -48.86 -9.87 -31.90
N LEU A 186 -47.57 -9.59 -31.76
CA LEU A 186 -46.99 -9.11 -30.51
C LEU A 186 -47.59 -7.75 -30.08
N LEU A 187 -47.89 -6.88 -31.05
CA LEU A 187 -48.50 -5.58 -30.79
C LEU A 187 -49.92 -5.72 -30.23
N GLU A 188 -50.73 -6.64 -30.76
CA GLU A 188 -52.06 -6.95 -30.21
C GLU A 188 -51.97 -7.63 -28.85
N PHE A 189 -50.99 -8.52 -28.65
CA PHE A 189 -50.78 -9.20 -27.38
C PHE A 189 -50.44 -8.23 -26.24
N ILE A 190 -49.49 -7.31 -26.46
CA ILE A 190 -49.07 -6.33 -25.44
C ILE A 190 -50.23 -5.39 -25.07
N ASP A 191 -51.13 -5.09 -25.99
CA ASP A 191 -52.33 -4.27 -25.72
C ASP A 191 -53.36 -4.96 -24.83
N CYS A 192 -53.47 -6.28 -24.94
CA CYS A 192 -54.37 -7.09 -24.12
C CYS A 192 -53.85 -7.31 -22.69
N LEU A 193 -52.58 -7.02 -22.41
CA LEU A 193 -52.01 -7.16 -21.06
C LEU A 193 -52.44 -6.01 -20.15
N ASP A 194 -52.88 -6.35 -18.94
CA ASP A 194 -52.98 -5.40 -17.84
C ASP A 194 -51.58 -4.99 -17.33
N ASP A 195 -51.51 -3.96 -16.49
CA ASP A 195 -50.22 -3.38 -16.09
C ASP A 195 -49.37 -4.36 -15.26
N ASP A 196 -50.01 -5.18 -14.42
CA ASP A 196 -49.34 -6.21 -13.64
C ASP A 196 -48.89 -7.40 -14.51
N GLY A 197 -49.70 -7.82 -15.49
CA GLY A 197 -49.33 -8.83 -16.48
C GLY A 197 -48.14 -8.39 -17.34
N ALA A 198 -48.14 -7.14 -17.83
CA ALA A 198 -47.04 -6.58 -18.60
C ALA A 198 -45.72 -6.54 -17.79
N LYS A 199 -45.81 -6.24 -16.49
CA LYS A 199 -44.65 -6.22 -15.58
C LYS A 199 -44.08 -7.63 -15.33
N ASN A 200 -44.96 -8.61 -15.10
CA ASN A 200 -44.56 -10.00 -14.86
C ASN A 200 -43.94 -10.65 -16.11
N MET A 201 -44.48 -10.34 -17.29
CA MET A 201 -43.99 -10.89 -18.57
C MET A 201 -42.82 -10.11 -19.18
N SER A 202 -42.51 -8.91 -18.68
CA SER A 202 -41.50 -8.02 -19.27
C SER A 202 -40.15 -8.70 -19.50
N LYS A 203 -39.64 -9.48 -18.54
CA LYS A 203 -38.36 -10.20 -18.68
C LYS A 203 -38.40 -11.29 -19.75
N GLN A 204 -39.53 -11.98 -19.91
CA GLN A 204 -39.68 -13.04 -20.90
C GLN A 204 -39.80 -12.46 -22.32
N LEU A 205 -40.52 -11.34 -22.47
CA LEU A 205 -40.70 -10.64 -23.74
C LEU A 205 -39.41 -9.95 -24.23
N LEU A 206 -38.62 -9.40 -23.30
CA LEU A 206 -37.30 -8.85 -23.61
C LEU A 206 -36.34 -9.91 -24.17
N GLY A 207 -36.45 -11.17 -23.73
CA GLY A 207 -35.55 -12.23 -24.14
C GLY A 207 -34.08 -11.87 -23.88
N ASN A 208 -33.28 -11.79 -24.94
CA ASN A 208 -31.87 -11.41 -24.87
C ASN A 208 -31.64 -9.88 -24.83
N TYR A 209 -32.66 -9.06 -25.08
CA TYR A 209 -32.49 -7.61 -25.14
C TYR A 209 -32.05 -7.05 -23.78
N PRO A 210 -31.03 -6.18 -23.75
CA PRO A 210 -30.47 -5.68 -22.50
C PRO A 210 -31.40 -4.73 -21.76
N ASN A 211 -32.34 -4.09 -22.46
CA ASN A 211 -33.33 -3.18 -21.87
C ASN A 211 -34.54 -2.96 -22.80
N THR A 212 -35.59 -2.35 -22.24
CA THR A 212 -36.84 -2.03 -22.95
C THR A 212 -36.66 -1.02 -24.08
N TYR A 213 -35.66 -0.14 -23.98
CA TYR A 213 -35.39 0.86 -25.01
C TYR A 213 -34.89 0.24 -26.32
N ALA A 214 -33.83 -0.58 -26.26
CA ALA A 214 -33.27 -1.26 -27.42
C ALA A 214 -34.33 -2.14 -28.09
N TYR A 215 -35.08 -2.90 -27.28
CA TYR A 215 -36.15 -3.78 -27.75
C TYR A 215 -37.26 -3.04 -28.49
N THR A 216 -37.81 -1.99 -27.88
CA THR A 216 -38.90 -1.22 -28.50
C THR A 216 -38.45 -0.47 -29.74
N LYS A 217 -37.20 -0.02 -29.82
CA LYS A 217 -36.64 0.58 -31.04
C LYS A 217 -36.48 -0.43 -32.17
N ALA A 218 -35.98 -1.63 -31.89
CA ALA A 218 -35.90 -2.72 -32.87
C ALA A 218 -37.27 -3.07 -33.46
N LEU A 219 -38.26 -3.23 -32.58
CA LEU A 219 -39.63 -3.56 -32.96
C LEU A 219 -40.29 -2.44 -33.78
N ALA A 220 -40.05 -1.18 -33.42
CA ALA A 220 -40.55 -0.03 -34.17
C ALA A 220 -39.98 0.01 -35.60
N GLU A 221 -38.68 -0.24 -35.79
CA GLU A 221 -38.06 -0.27 -37.12
C GLU A 221 -38.70 -1.34 -38.03
N GLN A 222 -38.95 -2.53 -37.48
CA GLN A 222 -39.61 -3.63 -38.21
C GLN A 222 -41.02 -3.25 -38.68
N LEU A 223 -41.85 -2.78 -37.75
CA LEU A 223 -43.23 -2.40 -38.03
C LEU A 223 -43.33 -1.19 -38.99
N LEU A 224 -42.41 -0.23 -38.87
CA LEU A 224 -42.33 0.89 -39.80
C LEU A 224 -41.93 0.43 -41.20
N LYS A 225 -40.95 -0.48 -41.36
CA LYS A 225 -40.59 -1.05 -42.66
C LYS A 225 -41.75 -1.81 -43.29
N GLU A 226 -42.49 -2.58 -42.51
CA GLU A 226 -43.64 -3.35 -43.00
C GLU A 226 -44.83 -2.46 -43.41
N ARG A 227 -45.06 -1.33 -42.73
CA ARG A 227 -46.23 -0.48 -42.94
C ARG A 227 -45.96 0.82 -43.72
N CYS A 228 -44.71 1.10 -44.11
CA CYS A 228 -44.36 2.37 -44.76
C CYS A 228 -45.07 2.61 -46.09
N ALA A 229 -45.32 1.54 -46.87
CA ALA A 229 -45.94 1.60 -48.19
C ALA A 229 -45.31 2.69 -49.10
N SER A 230 -46.05 3.75 -49.41
CA SER A 230 -45.62 4.86 -50.27
C SER A 230 -44.96 6.03 -49.52
N VAL A 231 -44.81 5.95 -48.20
CA VAL A 231 -44.22 7.03 -47.40
C VAL A 231 -42.69 7.01 -47.58
N PRO A 232 -42.04 8.16 -47.92
CA PRO A 232 -40.59 8.27 -48.06
C PRO A 232 -39.89 8.25 -46.69
N LEU A 233 -39.86 7.07 -46.07
CA LEU A 233 -39.33 6.82 -44.74
C LEU A 233 -37.82 6.54 -44.78
N VAL A 234 -37.08 7.18 -43.89
CA VAL A 234 -35.66 6.92 -43.65
C VAL A 234 -35.37 6.83 -42.15
N ILE A 235 -34.49 5.90 -41.77
CA ILE A 235 -34.16 5.63 -40.37
C ILE A 235 -32.73 6.09 -40.08
N VAL A 236 -32.56 6.95 -39.09
CA VAL A 236 -31.23 7.38 -38.61
C VAL A 236 -30.97 6.75 -37.23
N ARG A 237 -29.86 6.02 -37.11
CA ARG A 237 -29.45 5.28 -35.91
C ARG A 237 -28.20 5.91 -35.28
N PRO A 238 -28.33 6.90 -34.39
CA PRO A 238 -27.21 7.38 -33.60
C PRO A 238 -26.73 6.33 -32.58
N SER A 239 -25.43 6.32 -32.29
CA SER A 239 -24.87 5.65 -31.10
C SER A 239 -25.16 6.46 -29.83
N ILE A 240 -24.34 6.35 -28.77
CA ILE A 240 -24.59 7.05 -27.51
C ILE A 240 -24.38 8.55 -27.71
N VAL A 241 -25.48 9.30 -27.77
CA VAL A 241 -25.45 10.74 -28.02
C VAL A 241 -24.92 11.49 -26.79
N THR A 242 -23.90 12.32 -27.01
CA THR A 242 -23.18 13.08 -25.99
C THR A 242 -23.19 14.58 -26.31
N ALA A 243 -22.43 15.40 -25.57
CA ALA A 243 -22.41 16.85 -25.75
C ALA A 243 -22.10 17.30 -27.19
N ALA A 244 -22.50 18.51 -27.54
CA ALA A 244 -22.17 19.09 -28.84
C ALA A 244 -20.66 19.26 -29.02
N GLN A 245 -20.13 18.89 -30.19
CA GLN A 245 -18.73 19.16 -30.54
C GLN A 245 -18.53 20.66 -30.77
N SER A 246 -19.35 21.26 -31.64
CA SER A 246 -19.20 22.68 -32.00
C SER A 246 -20.52 23.46 -31.96
N GLU A 247 -21.62 22.89 -32.42
CA GLU A 247 -22.90 23.60 -32.56
C GLU A 247 -24.01 22.94 -31.73
N PRO A 248 -24.96 23.68 -31.14
CA PRO A 248 -25.13 25.13 -31.18
C PRO A 248 -24.11 25.88 -30.30
N LEU A 249 -23.60 25.21 -29.26
CA LEU A 249 -22.54 25.70 -28.38
C LEU A 249 -21.59 24.52 -28.07
N PRO A 250 -20.26 24.69 -28.12
CA PRO A 250 -19.32 23.63 -27.79
C PRO A 250 -19.54 23.11 -26.36
N GLY A 251 -19.55 21.78 -26.21
CA GLY A 251 -19.76 21.10 -24.92
C GLY A 251 -21.20 21.14 -24.40
N TRP A 252 -22.16 21.70 -25.13
CA TRP A 252 -23.53 21.81 -24.63
C TRP A 252 -24.20 20.45 -24.44
N VAL A 253 -24.77 20.26 -23.25
CA VAL A 253 -25.51 19.07 -22.83
C VAL A 253 -26.46 19.47 -21.71
N ASP A 254 -27.69 18.93 -21.72
CA ASP A 254 -28.73 19.28 -20.74
C ASP A 254 -29.36 18.07 -20.05
N ASN A 255 -28.80 16.88 -20.25
CA ASN A 255 -29.26 15.64 -19.65
C ASN A 255 -28.27 15.11 -18.59
N MET A 256 -28.80 14.50 -17.53
CA MET A 256 -28.04 13.77 -16.50
C MET A 256 -28.12 12.26 -16.68
N ASN A 257 -28.77 11.79 -17.74
CA ASN A 257 -28.91 10.37 -18.02
C ASN A 257 -27.69 9.87 -18.81
N GLY A 258 -27.41 8.57 -18.77
CA GLY A 258 -26.34 7.96 -19.55
C GLY A 258 -24.94 8.42 -19.19
N THR A 259 -24.09 8.47 -20.20
CA THR A 259 -22.66 8.77 -20.10
C THR A 259 -22.40 10.11 -19.43
N SER A 260 -23.20 11.15 -19.70
CA SER A 260 -23.10 12.48 -19.07
C SER A 260 -23.18 12.40 -17.54
N GLY A 261 -24.16 11.65 -17.02
CA GLY A 261 -24.37 11.44 -15.59
C GLY A 261 -23.23 10.66 -14.94
N THR A 262 -22.78 9.58 -15.60
CA THR A 262 -21.65 8.77 -15.13
C THR A 262 -20.36 9.57 -15.09
N MET A 263 -20.04 10.34 -16.14
CA MET A 263 -18.86 11.20 -16.19
C MET A 263 -18.90 12.30 -15.11
N ALA A 264 -20.07 12.89 -14.84
CA ALA A 264 -20.24 13.84 -13.75
C ALA A 264 -20.08 13.18 -12.36
N ALA A 265 -20.59 11.96 -12.16
CA ALA A 265 -20.44 11.21 -10.91
C ALA A 265 -18.98 10.83 -10.65
N VAL A 266 -18.25 10.36 -11.67
CA VAL A 266 -16.80 10.10 -11.62
C VAL A 266 -16.05 11.40 -11.32
N GLY A 267 -16.38 12.49 -12.01
CA GLY A 267 -15.76 13.80 -11.81
C GLY A 267 -15.93 14.38 -10.42
N LYS A 268 -17.07 14.15 -9.78
CA LYS A 268 -17.31 14.56 -8.37
C LYS A 268 -16.65 13.62 -7.35
N GLY A 269 -16.03 12.53 -7.81
CA GLY A 269 -15.42 11.49 -6.99
C GLY A 269 -16.44 10.55 -6.32
N LEU A 270 -17.69 10.53 -6.79
CA LEU A 270 -18.74 9.64 -6.26
C LEU A 270 -18.44 8.19 -6.67
N PHE A 271 -18.23 7.94 -7.96
CA PHE A 271 -17.87 6.62 -8.47
C PHE A 271 -16.35 6.44 -8.53
N ARG A 272 -15.89 5.46 -7.76
CA ARG A 272 -14.47 5.04 -7.69
C ARG A 272 -14.19 3.68 -8.33
N ILE A 273 -15.20 2.86 -8.56
CA ILE A 273 -15.09 1.56 -9.22
C ILE A 273 -16.30 1.39 -10.15
N LEU A 274 -16.07 0.94 -11.37
CA LEU A 274 -17.11 0.63 -12.36
C LEU A 274 -16.76 -0.70 -13.05
N LYS A 275 -17.78 -1.45 -13.47
CA LYS A 275 -17.60 -2.70 -14.20
C LYS A 275 -17.55 -2.42 -15.71
N ILE A 276 -16.35 -2.28 -16.25
CA ILE A 276 -16.09 -1.85 -17.63
C ILE A 276 -14.88 -2.61 -18.17
N LYS A 277 -14.93 -3.01 -19.43
CA LYS A 277 -13.80 -3.63 -20.14
C LYS A 277 -13.00 -2.55 -20.88
N GLU A 278 -11.80 -2.21 -20.38
CA GLU A 278 -11.05 -0.99 -20.76
C GLU A 278 -10.64 -0.96 -22.25
N ASP A 279 -10.39 -2.14 -22.83
CA ASP A 279 -9.93 -2.36 -24.21
C ASP A 279 -11.04 -2.28 -25.27
N MET A 280 -12.31 -2.29 -24.86
CA MET A 280 -13.46 -2.25 -25.77
C MET A 280 -13.73 -0.83 -26.30
N ILE A 281 -14.23 -0.76 -27.54
CA ILE A 281 -14.62 0.50 -28.19
C ILE A 281 -15.91 1.03 -27.56
N SER A 282 -15.87 2.29 -27.14
CA SER A 282 -16.98 3.08 -26.63
C SER A 282 -17.58 3.92 -27.75
N ASP A 283 -18.72 3.49 -28.29
CA ASP A 283 -19.43 4.19 -29.36
C ASP A 283 -20.26 5.37 -28.86
N ILE A 284 -19.62 6.55 -28.81
CA ILE A 284 -20.28 7.83 -28.50
C ILE A 284 -20.30 8.74 -29.73
N ILE A 285 -21.35 9.56 -29.85
CA ILE A 285 -21.47 10.53 -30.95
C ILE A 285 -21.86 11.91 -30.39
N PRO A 286 -21.19 13.02 -30.77
CA PRO A 286 -21.62 14.36 -30.40
C PRO A 286 -22.97 14.72 -31.02
N VAL A 287 -23.86 15.38 -30.28
CA VAL A 287 -25.28 15.59 -30.70
C VAL A 287 -25.45 16.34 -32.02
N ASP A 288 -24.52 17.21 -32.40
CA ASP A 288 -24.55 17.97 -33.66
C ASP A 288 -24.40 17.09 -34.91
N TYR A 289 -23.68 15.97 -34.81
CA TYR A 289 -23.45 15.06 -35.94
C TYR A 289 -24.72 14.37 -36.43
N PRO A 290 -25.48 13.63 -35.59
CA PRO A 290 -26.72 13.01 -36.04
C PRO A 290 -27.76 14.04 -36.45
N ILE A 291 -27.74 15.27 -35.90
CA ILE A 291 -28.66 16.34 -36.28
C ILE A 291 -28.37 16.84 -37.69
N ASN A 292 -27.10 17.12 -38.00
CA ASN A 292 -26.69 17.52 -39.34
C ASN A 292 -26.96 16.40 -40.35
N LEU A 293 -26.69 15.14 -39.97
CA LEU A 293 -27.03 13.97 -40.79
C LEU A 293 -28.54 13.88 -41.06
N MET A 294 -29.40 14.04 -40.04
CA MET A 294 -30.85 13.99 -40.22
C MET A 294 -31.33 15.03 -41.25
N ILE A 295 -30.82 16.26 -41.18
CA ILE A 295 -31.21 17.33 -42.10
C ILE A 295 -30.74 17.03 -43.53
N ALA A 296 -29.52 16.54 -43.69
CA ALA A 296 -28.96 16.15 -44.98
C ALA A 296 -29.68 14.93 -45.58
N VAL A 297 -30.02 13.94 -44.75
CA VAL A 297 -30.73 12.73 -45.16
C VAL A 297 -32.16 13.06 -45.63
N ALA A 298 -32.87 13.98 -44.98
CA ALA A 298 -34.18 14.44 -45.47
C ALA A 298 -34.11 15.05 -46.88
N TRP A 299 -33.07 15.83 -47.18
CA TRP A 299 -32.80 16.33 -48.53
C TRP A 299 -32.52 15.17 -49.50
N HIS A 300 -31.59 14.28 -49.12
CA HIS A 300 -31.19 13.16 -49.97
C HIS A 300 -32.36 12.22 -50.28
N THR A 301 -33.20 11.88 -49.29
CA THR A 301 -34.38 11.04 -49.50
C THR A 301 -35.37 11.68 -50.49
N ALA A 302 -35.58 12.99 -50.39
CA ALA A 302 -36.48 13.72 -51.28
C ALA A 302 -35.96 13.87 -52.72
N THR A 303 -34.63 13.88 -52.92
CA THR A 303 -34.01 14.04 -54.25
C THR A 303 -33.69 12.72 -54.93
N SER A 304 -33.29 11.71 -54.18
CA SER A 304 -32.90 10.39 -54.72
C SER A 304 -34.09 9.43 -54.89
N ASN A 305 -35.21 9.64 -54.19
CA ASN A 305 -36.39 8.77 -54.20
C ASN A 305 -36.03 7.26 -54.10
N PRO A 306 -35.38 6.82 -53.00
CA PRO A 306 -34.89 5.46 -52.87
C PRO A 306 -36.02 4.43 -52.86
N THR A 307 -35.76 3.26 -53.46
CA THR A 307 -36.69 2.12 -53.48
C THR A 307 -36.67 1.40 -52.13
N GLY A 308 -37.50 1.85 -51.20
CA GLY A 308 -37.66 1.26 -49.86
C GLY A 308 -37.04 2.09 -48.73
N VAL A 309 -36.96 1.51 -47.53
CA VAL A 309 -36.49 2.22 -46.33
C VAL A 309 -34.97 2.18 -46.23
N SER A 310 -34.31 3.32 -46.36
CA SER A 310 -32.88 3.46 -46.12
C SER A 310 -32.57 3.62 -44.62
N VAL A 311 -31.42 3.10 -44.19
CA VAL A 311 -30.94 3.23 -42.79
C VAL A 311 -29.57 3.92 -42.79
N TYR A 312 -29.34 4.83 -41.86
CA TYR A 312 -28.05 5.51 -41.69
C TYR A 312 -27.55 5.32 -40.26
N ASN A 313 -26.43 4.61 -40.08
CA ASN A 313 -25.78 4.45 -38.78
C ASN A 313 -24.88 5.67 -38.50
N CYS A 314 -25.22 6.49 -37.52
CA CYS A 314 -24.41 7.63 -37.11
C CYS A 314 -23.55 7.23 -35.89
N THR A 315 -22.41 6.61 -36.18
CA THR A 315 -21.51 6.02 -35.18
C THR A 315 -20.07 6.41 -35.45
N THR A 316 -19.24 6.46 -34.40
CA THR A 316 -17.79 6.66 -34.54
C THR A 316 -17.07 5.36 -34.79
N GLY A 317 -17.53 4.28 -34.15
CA GLY A 317 -17.17 2.88 -34.35
C GLY A 317 -15.71 2.67 -34.68
N HIS A 318 -15.50 1.97 -35.80
CA HIS A 318 -14.18 1.70 -36.35
C HIS A 318 -13.62 2.86 -37.20
N LEU A 319 -14.43 3.89 -37.50
CA LEU A 319 -14.01 5.04 -38.32
C LEU A 319 -13.14 6.02 -37.51
N ASN A 320 -13.40 6.14 -36.21
CA ASN A 320 -12.60 6.92 -35.27
C ASN A 320 -12.69 6.29 -33.87
N PRO A 321 -11.96 5.18 -33.62
CA PRO A 321 -12.16 4.35 -32.43
C PRO A 321 -11.75 5.06 -31.14
N LEU A 322 -12.62 4.99 -30.15
CA LEU A 322 -12.41 5.48 -28.78
C LEU A 322 -12.55 4.33 -27.81
N THR A 323 -11.50 3.93 -27.10
CA THR A 323 -11.61 2.89 -26.07
C THR A 323 -12.15 3.45 -24.76
N TRP A 324 -12.79 2.61 -23.93
CA TRP A 324 -13.20 3.01 -22.57
C TRP A 324 -12.01 3.51 -21.73
N GLY A 325 -10.80 2.94 -21.93
CA GLY A 325 -9.56 3.40 -21.30
C GLY A 325 -9.16 4.83 -21.69
N LEU A 326 -9.25 5.18 -22.98
CA LEU A 326 -8.99 6.56 -23.44
C LEU A 326 -10.06 7.54 -22.94
N LEU A 327 -11.34 7.15 -23.00
CA LEU A 327 -12.44 7.94 -22.45
C LEU A 327 -12.20 8.27 -20.97
N LYS A 328 -11.83 7.26 -20.17
CA LYS A 328 -11.47 7.44 -18.74
C LYS A 328 -10.36 8.46 -18.56
N ARG A 329 -9.27 8.32 -19.31
CA ARG A 329 -8.08 9.19 -19.20
C ARG A 329 -8.45 10.65 -19.45
N TRP A 330 -9.04 10.95 -20.61
CA TRP A 330 -9.38 12.32 -20.98
C TRP A 330 -10.48 12.92 -20.09
N THR A 331 -11.41 12.10 -19.60
CA THR A 331 -12.40 12.52 -18.61
C THR A 331 -11.74 12.99 -17.30
N ILE A 332 -10.83 12.19 -16.74
CA ILE A 332 -10.14 12.51 -15.48
C ILE A 332 -9.23 13.74 -15.66
N GLU A 333 -8.41 13.77 -16.71
CA GLU A 333 -7.53 14.91 -17.02
C GLU A 333 -8.34 16.22 -17.14
N SER A 334 -9.48 16.16 -17.83
CA SER A 334 -10.36 17.32 -17.99
C SER A 334 -11.02 17.77 -16.67
N TRP A 335 -11.42 16.83 -15.80
CA TRP A 335 -11.96 17.16 -14.46
C TRP A 335 -10.92 17.75 -13.52
N LEU A 336 -9.65 17.36 -13.65
CA LEU A 336 -8.55 17.97 -12.90
C LEU A 336 -8.27 19.41 -13.38
N LYS A 337 -8.46 19.69 -14.68
CA LYS A 337 -8.32 21.03 -15.27
C LYS A 337 -9.49 21.96 -14.90
N PHE A 338 -10.72 21.42 -14.91
CA PHE A 338 -11.98 22.12 -14.67
C PHE A 338 -12.82 21.50 -13.54
N PRO A 339 -12.31 21.45 -12.29
CA PRO A 339 -13.07 20.87 -11.19
C PRO A 339 -14.32 21.69 -10.86
N THR A 340 -15.30 21.04 -10.26
CA THR A 340 -16.51 21.70 -9.73
C THR A 340 -16.36 22.03 -8.25
N LYS A 341 -17.03 23.10 -7.79
CA LYS A 341 -17.03 23.51 -6.37
C LYS A 341 -17.58 22.44 -5.43
N ASP A 342 -18.50 21.60 -5.91
CA ASP A 342 -19.23 20.58 -5.13
C ASP A 342 -18.59 19.18 -5.25
N MET A 343 -17.27 19.10 -5.36
CA MET A 343 -16.55 17.82 -5.31
C MET A 343 -16.72 17.14 -3.95
N MET A 344 -17.03 15.85 -3.96
CA MET A 344 -17.20 15.04 -2.74
C MET A 344 -15.91 14.34 -2.36
N TRP A 345 -15.18 13.85 -3.37
CA TRP A 345 -13.91 13.18 -3.23
C TRP A 345 -12.97 13.60 -4.35
N TYR A 346 -11.67 13.32 -4.18
CA TYR A 346 -10.70 13.48 -5.26
C TYR A 346 -11.10 12.59 -6.45
N PRO A 347 -11.13 13.13 -7.69
CA PRO A 347 -11.62 12.41 -8.86
C PRO A 347 -10.68 11.26 -9.21
N GLY A 348 -11.26 10.08 -9.39
CA GLY A 348 -10.55 8.86 -9.78
C GLY A 348 -11.53 7.70 -9.86
N VAL A 349 -11.42 6.89 -10.92
CA VAL A 349 -12.26 5.72 -11.12
C VAL A 349 -11.43 4.55 -11.62
N CYS A 350 -11.79 3.36 -11.20
CA CYS A 350 -11.12 2.12 -11.54
C CYS A 350 -12.11 1.25 -12.32
N TYR A 351 -11.63 0.56 -13.36
CA TYR A 351 -12.45 -0.36 -14.13
C TYR A 351 -12.03 -1.78 -13.80
N THR A 352 -12.99 -2.68 -13.64
CA THR A 352 -12.75 -4.10 -13.41
C THR A 352 -13.77 -4.94 -14.18
N THR A 353 -13.38 -6.15 -14.56
CA THR A 353 -14.29 -7.14 -15.15
C THR A 353 -14.59 -8.29 -14.19
N ASN A 354 -13.85 -8.40 -13.09
CA ASN A 354 -13.99 -9.49 -12.11
C ASN A 354 -15.06 -9.12 -11.08
N ASP A 355 -16.12 -9.94 -11.01
CA ASP A 355 -17.26 -9.72 -10.11
C ASP A 355 -16.90 -9.71 -8.62
N LEU A 356 -15.97 -10.58 -8.20
CA LEU A 356 -15.53 -10.63 -6.81
C LEU A 356 -14.76 -9.36 -6.45
N SER A 357 -13.84 -8.96 -7.33
CA SER A 357 -13.07 -7.72 -7.17
C SER A 357 -13.98 -6.49 -7.17
N PHE A 358 -14.99 -6.46 -8.05
CA PHE A 358 -15.97 -5.39 -8.12
C PHE A 358 -16.75 -5.27 -6.81
N LYS A 359 -17.32 -6.37 -6.30
CA LYS A 359 -18.10 -6.37 -5.04
C LYS A 359 -17.27 -5.94 -3.83
N ILE A 360 -16.04 -6.46 -3.70
CA ILE A 360 -15.15 -6.09 -2.60
C ILE A 360 -14.83 -4.59 -2.64
N ASN A 361 -14.44 -4.08 -3.82
CA ASN A 361 -14.09 -2.67 -3.99
C ASN A 361 -15.31 -1.75 -3.87
N GLN A 362 -16.49 -2.17 -4.32
CA GLN A 362 -17.74 -1.42 -4.14
C GLN A 362 -18.08 -1.29 -2.66
N ASN A 363 -18.04 -2.40 -1.91
CA ASN A 363 -18.29 -2.39 -0.47
C ASN A 363 -17.29 -1.48 0.27
N LEU A 364 -16.00 -1.55 -0.09
CA LEU A 364 -14.94 -0.79 0.58
C LEU A 364 -14.90 0.68 0.20
N LEU A 365 -15.08 1.02 -1.08
CA LEU A 365 -14.88 2.37 -1.62
C LEU A 365 -16.18 3.17 -1.70
N HIS A 366 -17.35 2.52 -1.75
CA HIS A 366 -18.66 3.18 -1.87
C HIS A 366 -19.50 2.97 -0.61
N ASP A 367 -19.84 1.72 -0.28
CA ASP A 367 -20.85 1.43 0.75
C ASP A 367 -20.35 1.76 2.17
N LEU A 368 -19.17 1.27 2.55
CA LEU A 368 -18.60 1.54 3.87
C LEU A 368 -18.43 3.04 4.15
N PRO A 369 -17.83 3.86 3.26
CA PRO A 369 -17.82 5.31 3.41
C PRO A 369 -19.22 5.94 3.49
N ALA A 370 -20.19 5.44 2.71
CA ALA A 370 -21.56 5.96 2.73
C ALA A 370 -22.24 5.72 4.09
N TYR A 371 -22.12 4.52 4.65
CA TYR A 371 -22.65 4.19 5.98
C TYR A 371 -21.96 5.00 7.09
N LEU A 372 -20.63 5.16 7.02
CA LEU A 372 -19.88 5.98 7.98
C LEU A 372 -20.32 7.45 7.94
N MET A 373 -20.52 8.01 6.74
CA MET A 373 -20.97 9.39 6.58
C MET A 373 -22.42 9.58 7.02
N ASP A 374 -23.31 8.63 6.76
CA ASP A 374 -24.68 8.67 7.26
C ASP A 374 -24.75 8.49 8.78
N LEU A 375 -23.89 7.65 9.38
CA LEU A 375 -23.73 7.54 10.82
C LEU A 375 -23.27 8.87 11.44
N PHE A 376 -22.28 9.52 10.83
CA PHE A 376 -21.82 10.85 11.26
C PHE A 376 -22.91 11.92 11.11
N MET A 377 -23.69 11.89 10.02
CA MET A 377 -24.83 12.80 9.85
C MET A 377 -25.89 12.56 10.92
N LYS A 378 -26.21 11.29 11.21
CA LYS A 378 -27.14 10.92 12.28
C LYS A 378 -26.65 11.41 13.65
N ALA A 379 -25.36 11.23 13.95
CA ALA A 379 -24.73 11.71 15.19
C ALA A 379 -24.71 13.23 15.32
N THR A 380 -24.68 13.97 14.20
CA THR A 380 -24.71 15.45 14.16
C THR A 380 -26.11 16.02 13.97
N GLY A 381 -27.17 15.20 14.09
CA GLY A 381 -28.57 15.62 13.96
C GLY A 381 -29.01 15.98 12.53
N LYS A 382 -28.21 15.62 11.52
CA LYS A 382 -28.51 15.85 10.09
C LYS A 382 -29.20 14.63 9.48
N ARG A 383 -29.98 14.86 8.41
CA ARG A 383 -30.66 13.78 7.66
C ARG A 383 -29.64 12.92 6.88
N THR A 384 -29.83 11.61 6.91
CA THR A 384 -29.05 10.64 6.13
C THR A 384 -29.35 10.79 4.64
N LYS A 385 -28.29 10.78 3.82
CA LYS A 385 -28.39 10.98 2.37
C LYS A 385 -27.43 10.14 1.55
N TRP A 386 -26.31 9.70 2.12
CA TRP A 386 -25.20 9.12 1.37
C TRP A 386 -25.53 7.73 0.86
N VAL A 387 -26.10 6.86 1.68
CA VAL A 387 -26.50 5.50 1.25
C VAL A 387 -27.53 5.58 0.11
N ARG A 388 -28.52 6.48 0.22
CA ARG A 388 -29.52 6.69 -0.83
C ARG A 388 -28.92 7.26 -2.12
N LEU A 389 -27.91 8.13 -2.00
CA LEU A 389 -27.22 8.71 -3.16
C LEU A 389 -26.43 7.62 -3.91
N TYR A 390 -25.65 6.82 -3.18
CA TYR A 390 -24.87 5.72 -3.75
C TYR A 390 -25.74 4.62 -4.32
N SER A 391 -26.84 4.22 -3.66
CA SER A 391 -27.73 3.18 -4.19
C SER A 391 -28.40 3.61 -5.49
N LYS A 392 -28.93 4.84 -5.56
CA LYS A 392 -29.53 5.38 -6.80
C LYS A 392 -28.52 5.50 -7.93
N ALA A 393 -27.29 5.89 -7.62
CA ALA A 393 -26.22 6.00 -8.61
C ALA A 393 -25.84 4.59 -9.13
N SER A 394 -25.64 3.62 -8.24
CA SER A 394 -25.31 2.24 -8.59
C SER A 394 -26.41 1.59 -9.44
N GLU A 395 -27.68 1.78 -9.08
CA GLU A 395 -28.84 1.30 -9.85
C GLU A 395 -28.92 1.96 -11.23
N ALA A 396 -28.59 3.25 -11.35
CA ALA A 396 -28.51 3.89 -12.65
C ALA A 396 -27.38 3.26 -13.49
N PHE A 397 -26.20 2.99 -12.93
CA PHE A 397 -25.07 2.43 -13.66
C PHE A 397 -25.28 0.97 -14.09
N SER A 398 -25.94 0.13 -13.28
CA SER A 398 -26.16 -1.28 -13.60
C SER A 398 -26.92 -1.47 -14.93
N THR A 399 -27.75 -0.50 -15.32
CA THR A 399 -28.48 -0.51 -16.60
C THR A 399 -27.59 -0.31 -17.83
N TYR A 400 -26.36 0.19 -17.65
CA TYR A 400 -25.38 0.41 -18.72
C TYR A 400 -24.30 -0.67 -18.78
N GLU A 401 -24.20 -1.52 -17.75
CA GLU A 401 -23.12 -2.50 -17.60
C GLU A 401 -22.97 -3.38 -18.85
N PHE A 402 -24.09 -3.76 -19.47
CA PHE A 402 -24.12 -4.53 -20.71
C PHE A 402 -23.36 -3.84 -21.86
N PHE A 403 -23.58 -2.54 -22.07
CA PHE A 403 -22.93 -1.77 -23.14
C PHE A 403 -21.46 -1.44 -22.84
N THR A 404 -21.05 -1.47 -21.57
CA THR A 404 -19.65 -1.22 -21.16
C THR A 404 -18.79 -2.48 -21.10
N THR A 405 -19.40 -3.65 -21.30
CA THR A 405 -18.74 -4.96 -21.23
C THR A 405 -18.75 -5.71 -22.57
N HIS A 406 -19.55 -5.25 -23.53
CA HIS A 406 -19.65 -5.77 -24.89
C HIS A 406 -19.24 -4.72 -25.91
N GLN A 407 -18.92 -5.15 -27.12
CA GLN A 407 -18.55 -4.29 -28.25
C GLN A 407 -19.28 -4.76 -29.51
N TRP A 408 -19.63 -3.81 -30.36
CA TRP A 408 -20.24 -4.03 -31.66
C TRP A 408 -19.44 -3.34 -32.74
N ARG A 409 -19.50 -3.86 -33.96
CA ARG A 409 -18.97 -3.21 -35.16
C ARG A 409 -20.12 -2.62 -35.95
N PHE A 410 -20.30 -1.31 -35.84
CA PHE A 410 -21.26 -0.57 -36.66
C PHE A 410 -20.66 -0.26 -38.03
N ILE A 411 -21.35 -0.69 -39.09
CA ILE A 411 -21.04 -0.31 -40.47
C ILE A 411 -21.79 0.98 -40.78
N SER A 412 -21.11 1.98 -41.36
CA SER A 412 -21.66 3.33 -41.58
C SER A 412 -21.30 3.84 -42.98
N ASN A 413 -21.65 3.08 -44.01
CA ASN A 413 -21.29 3.38 -45.40
C ASN A 413 -22.18 4.48 -45.98
N ASN A 414 -23.49 4.47 -45.66
CA ASN A 414 -24.46 5.42 -46.20
C ASN A 414 -24.15 6.88 -45.79
N PRO A 415 -23.77 7.21 -44.53
CA PRO A 415 -23.29 8.54 -44.18
C PRO A 415 -22.03 8.97 -44.94
N ILE A 416 -21.09 8.05 -45.16
CA ILE A 416 -19.85 8.34 -45.90
C ILE A 416 -20.17 8.68 -47.35
N HIS A 417 -20.99 7.86 -48.00
CA HIS A 417 -21.46 8.10 -49.37
C HIS A 417 -22.22 9.43 -49.49
N LEU A 418 -23.09 9.74 -48.52
CA LEU A 418 -23.82 11.01 -48.50
C LEU A 418 -22.87 12.21 -48.40
N ILE A 419 -21.80 12.12 -47.60
CA ILE A 419 -20.78 13.19 -47.55
C ILE A 419 -20.15 13.40 -48.92
N GLU A 420 -19.88 12.33 -49.68
CA GLU A 420 -19.27 12.38 -51.00
C GLU A 420 -20.17 13.09 -52.03
N GLU A 421 -21.48 12.96 -51.92
CA GLU A 421 -22.46 13.65 -52.77
C GLU A 421 -22.69 15.12 -52.39
N MET A 422 -22.40 15.52 -51.15
CA MET A 422 -22.59 16.89 -50.69
C MET A 422 -21.59 17.88 -51.29
N SER A 423 -22.06 19.09 -51.59
CA SER A 423 -21.21 20.23 -51.97
C SER A 423 -20.24 20.62 -50.83
N VAL A 424 -19.17 21.35 -51.15
CA VAL A 424 -18.21 21.81 -50.13
C VAL A 424 -18.89 22.72 -49.10
N GLU A 425 -19.81 23.57 -49.56
CA GLU A 425 -20.61 24.45 -48.72
C GLU A 425 -21.54 23.66 -47.80
N ASP A 426 -22.21 22.62 -48.31
CA ASP A 426 -23.05 21.72 -47.52
C ASP A 426 -22.22 20.94 -46.48
N ARG A 427 -21.03 20.43 -46.86
CA ARG A 427 -20.13 19.72 -45.92
C ARG A 427 -19.66 20.61 -44.78
N ASN A 428 -19.52 21.90 -45.02
CA ASN A 428 -19.15 22.88 -44.00
C ASN A 428 -20.34 23.27 -43.12
N LEU A 429 -21.52 23.48 -43.72
CA LEU A 429 -22.71 23.92 -42.99
C LEU A 429 -23.39 22.79 -42.22
N PHE A 430 -23.46 21.58 -42.79
CA PHE A 430 -24.07 20.39 -42.21
C PHE A 430 -23.01 19.29 -42.02
N TYR A 431 -21.95 19.56 -41.26
CA TYR A 431 -20.87 18.61 -41.05
C TYR A 431 -21.29 17.41 -40.18
N PHE A 432 -20.88 16.21 -40.56
CA PHE A 432 -21.05 14.99 -39.74
C PHE A 432 -19.97 13.92 -40.01
N ASP A 433 -18.78 14.32 -40.49
CA ASP A 433 -17.64 13.41 -40.71
C ASP A 433 -16.90 13.09 -39.39
N VAL A 434 -17.22 11.93 -38.81
CA VAL A 434 -16.70 11.49 -37.51
C VAL A 434 -15.19 11.27 -37.47
N ARG A 435 -14.53 11.07 -38.62
CA ARG A 435 -13.07 10.84 -38.72
C ARG A 435 -12.27 12.08 -38.31
N LYS A 436 -12.90 13.25 -38.30
CA LYS A 436 -12.27 14.55 -37.97
C LYS A 436 -12.37 14.91 -36.48
N ILE A 437 -13.01 14.08 -35.65
CA ILE A 437 -13.16 14.35 -34.22
C ILE A 437 -11.80 14.22 -33.53
N ASN A 438 -11.33 15.31 -32.91
CA ASN A 438 -10.22 15.27 -31.96
C ASN A 438 -10.78 15.00 -30.56
N TRP A 439 -10.63 13.76 -30.10
CA TRP A 439 -11.22 13.31 -28.83
C TRP A 439 -10.72 14.07 -27.61
N GLN A 440 -9.43 14.41 -27.54
CA GLN A 440 -8.87 15.15 -26.41
C GLN A 440 -9.54 16.53 -26.25
N ASN A 441 -9.60 17.32 -27.33
CA ASN A 441 -10.26 18.62 -27.32
C ASN A 441 -11.78 18.50 -27.09
N TYR A 442 -12.39 17.44 -27.62
CA TYR A 442 -13.81 17.16 -27.38
C TYR A 442 -14.11 16.97 -25.88
N PHE A 443 -13.34 16.13 -25.18
CA PHE A 443 -13.58 15.85 -23.76
C PHE A 443 -13.31 17.06 -22.86
N GLU A 444 -12.33 17.92 -23.19
CA GLU A 444 -12.14 19.18 -22.46
C GLU A 444 -13.38 20.07 -22.51
N ASN A 445 -13.94 20.28 -23.71
CA ASN A 445 -15.15 21.07 -23.91
C ASN A 445 -16.39 20.40 -23.29
N TYR A 446 -16.48 19.07 -23.39
CA TYR A 446 -17.56 18.30 -22.81
C TYR A 446 -17.58 18.43 -21.28
N ILE A 447 -16.45 18.25 -20.60
CA ILE A 447 -16.40 18.41 -19.13
C ILE A 447 -16.69 19.85 -18.70
N LEU A 448 -16.18 20.84 -19.44
CA LEU A 448 -16.53 22.23 -19.19
C LEU A 448 -18.04 22.48 -19.35
N GLY A 449 -18.65 21.88 -20.36
CA GLY A 449 -20.08 21.91 -20.59
C GLY A 449 -20.91 21.21 -19.52
N LEU A 450 -20.49 20.02 -19.05
CA LEU A 450 -21.12 19.34 -17.91
C LEU A 450 -21.09 20.22 -16.66
N ARG A 451 -19.96 20.89 -16.41
CA ARG A 451 -19.84 21.81 -15.29
C ARG A 451 -20.80 22.99 -15.41
N LEU A 452 -20.87 23.64 -16.58
CA LEU A 452 -21.69 24.82 -16.82
C LEU A 452 -23.18 24.53 -16.88
N TYR A 453 -23.60 23.57 -17.71
CA TYR A 453 -24.99 23.39 -18.09
C TYR A 453 -25.71 22.35 -17.21
N VAL A 454 -25.01 21.31 -16.77
CA VAL A 454 -25.60 20.22 -15.98
C VAL A 454 -25.43 20.46 -14.49
N LEU A 455 -24.20 20.71 -14.03
CA LEU A 455 -23.91 20.99 -12.62
C LEU A 455 -24.24 22.43 -12.22
N LYS A 456 -24.55 23.32 -13.18
CA LYS A 456 -24.87 24.74 -12.96
C LYS A 456 -23.79 25.46 -12.17
N ASP A 457 -22.53 25.16 -12.46
CA ASP A 457 -21.36 25.70 -11.79
C ASP A 457 -20.57 26.64 -12.72
N ASP A 458 -20.72 27.94 -12.48
CA ASP A 458 -20.13 29.00 -13.32
C ASP A 458 -18.59 28.98 -13.29
N ILE A 459 -17.94 29.37 -14.39
CA ILE A 459 -16.48 29.51 -14.49
C ILE A 459 -15.87 30.34 -13.36
N ARG A 460 -16.58 31.35 -12.84
CA ARG A 460 -16.13 32.19 -11.71
C ARG A 460 -15.83 31.41 -10.43
N SER A 461 -16.44 30.24 -10.21
CA SER A 461 -16.19 29.40 -9.02
C SER A 461 -14.90 28.56 -9.12
N LEU A 462 -14.23 28.55 -10.28
CA LEU A 462 -13.11 27.67 -10.56
C LEU A 462 -11.93 27.82 -9.57
N PRO A 463 -11.57 29.02 -9.08
CA PRO A 463 -10.53 29.16 -8.06
C PRO A 463 -10.89 28.45 -6.74
N LEU A 464 -12.14 28.57 -6.30
CA LEU A 464 -12.66 27.87 -5.12
C LEU A 464 -12.64 26.36 -5.33
N ALA A 465 -13.10 25.88 -6.49
CA ALA A 465 -13.09 24.47 -6.84
C ALA A 465 -11.68 23.88 -6.83
N ARG A 466 -10.68 24.59 -7.38
CA ARG A 466 -9.27 24.17 -7.34
C ARG A 466 -8.71 24.13 -5.91
N SER A 467 -9.12 25.07 -5.05
CA SER A 467 -8.74 25.05 -3.63
C SER A 467 -9.34 23.84 -2.90
N ASN A 468 -10.62 23.55 -3.13
CA ASN A 468 -11.29 22.37 -2.59
C ASN A 468 -10.65 21.07 -3.09
N LEU A 469 -10.28 20.98 -4.38
CA LEU A 469 -9.57 19.84 -4.94
C LEU A 469 -8.22 19.60 -4.24
N LYS A 470 -7.43 20.66 -3.98
CA LYS A 470 -6.19 20.55 -3.18
C LYS A 470 -6.46 20.06 -1.76
N ARG A 471 -7.54 20.52 -1.11
CA ARG A 471 -7.93 20.02 0.22
C ARG A 471 -8.30 18.54 0.18
N LEU A 472 -9.10 18.12 -0.80
CA LEU A 472 -9.50 16.72 -0.98
C LEU A 472 -8.30 15.82 -1.28
N TYR A 473 -7.32 16.34 -2.03
CA TYR A 473 -6.03 15.68 -2.22
C TYR A 473 -5.38 15.40 -0.85
N TRP A 474 -5.19 16.40 0.00
CA TRP A 474 -4.60 16.22 1.35
C TRP A 474 -5.44 15.35 2.29
N ILE A 475 -6.77 15.44 2.25
CA ILE A 475 -7.67 14.60 3.07
C ILE A 475 -7.42 13.12 2.79
N GLN A 476 -7.14 12.74 1.54
CA GLN A 476 -6.79 11.37 1.20
C GLN A 476 -5.54 10.87 1.94
N PHE A 477 -4.52 11.73 2.12
CA PHE A 477 -3.32 11.39 2.90
C PHE A 477 -3.64 11.22 4.38
N VAL A 478 -4.46 12.11 4.94
CA VAL A 478 -4.85 12.04 6.36
C VAL A 478 -5.63 10.76 6.65
N VAL A 479 -6.54 10.36 5.77
CA VAL A 479 -7.30 9.10 5.92
C VAL A 479 -6.37 7.89 5.86
N LEU A 480 -5.41 7.85 4.92
CA LEU A 480 -4.41 6.77 4.87
C LEU A 480 -3.56 6.70 6.15
N PHE A 481 -3.14 7.87 6.66
CA PHE A 481 -2.40 7.97 7.91
C PHE A 481 -3.21 7.48 9.11
N LEU A 482 -4.49 7.83 9.21
CA LEU A 482 -5.37 7.36 10.28
C LEU A 482 -5.58 5.84 10.23
N VAL A 483 -5.63 5.24 9.03
CA VAL A 483 -5.68 3.78 8.87
C VAL A 483 -4.39 3.14 9.40
N LEU A 484 -3.22 3.70 9.06
CA LEU A 484 -1.93 3.24 9.59
C LEU A 484 -1.90 3.29 11.13
N VAL A 485 -2.33 4.40 11.72
CA VAL A 485 -2.45 4.56 13.18
C VAL A 485 -3.44 3.55 13.76
N GLY A 486 -4.57 3.32 13.09
CA GLY A 486 -5.55 2.30 13.46
C GLY A 486 -4.96 0.89 13.48
N CYS A 487 -4.14 0.53 12.49
CA CYS A 487 -3.43 -0.75 12.46
C CYS A 487 -2.43 -0.88 13.63
N ILE A 488 -1.73 0.20 14.00
CA ILE A 488 -0.81 0.23 15.15
C ILE A 488 -1.59 0.08 16.47
N LEU A 489 -2.75 0.73 16.60
CA LEU A 489 -3.62 0.61 17.78
C LEU A 489 -4.29 -0.76 17.87
N LEU A 490 -4.66 -1.35 16.75
CA LEU A 490 -5.16 -2.72 16.69
C LEU A 490 -4.05 -3.71 17.10
N PHE A 491 -2.82 -3.47 16.63
CA PHE A 491 -1.65 -4.25 17.00
C PHE A 491 -1.40 -4.19 18.52
N SER A 492 -1.46 -3.00 19.14
CA SER A 492 -1.33 -2.89 20.59
C SER A 492 -2.48 -3.59 21.32
N ALA A 493 -3.73 -3.48 20.82
CA ALA A 493 -4.90 -4.13 21.42
C ALA A 493 -4.82 -5.67 21.36
N ILE A 494 -4.28 -6.22 20.28
CA ILE A 494 -4.08 -7.66 20.12
C ILE A 494 -2.96 -8.16 21.06
N LEU A 495 -1.86 -7.42 21.20
CA LEU A 495 -0.80 -7.72 22.17
C LEU A 495 -1.35 -7.89 23.59
N TYR A 496 -2.24 -6.99 24.01
CA TYR A 496 -2.90 -7.04 25.32
C TYR A 496 -3.78 -8.29 25.49
N TYR A 497 -4.59 -8.62 24.49
CA TYR A 497 -5.44 -9.82 24.52
C TYR A 497 -4.63 -11.13 24.57
N VAL A 498 -3.44 -11.14 23.97
CA VAL A 498 -2.54 -12.31 23.94
C VAL A 498 -1.69 -12.42 25.22
N GLU A 499 -1.33 -11.30 25.85
CA GLU A 499 -0.73 -11.33 27.21
C GLU A 499 -1.72 -11.88 28.25
N GLY A 500 -3.03 -11.73 28.00
CA GLY A 500 -4.10 -12.17 28.88
C GLY A 500 -4.16 -11.32 30.16
N PRO A 501 -5.34 -11.13 30.77
CA PRO A 501 -5.35 -10.79 32.18
C PRO A 501 -4.58 -11.91 32.92
N ALA A 502 -3.73 -11.53 33.87
CA ALA A 502 -3.01 -12.48 34.70
C ALA A 502 -3.94 -13.63 35.08
N VAL A 503 -3.54 -14.86 34.74
CA VAL A 503 -4.31 -16.06 35.07
C VAL A 503 -4.54 -16.04 36.57
N PHE A 504 -5.78 -15.76 36.97
CA PHE A 504 -6.26 -16.00 38.31
C PHE A 504 -6.13 -17.50 38.57
N VAL A 505 -5.08 -17.89 39.28
CA VAL A 505 -5.11 -19.12 40.05
C VAL A 505 -5.99 -18.80 41.24
N SER A 506 -7.20 -19.36 41.24
CA SER A 506 -8.07 -19.36 42.42
C SER A 506 -7.28 -19.92 43.61
N SER A 507 -7.01 -19.06 44.58
CA SER A 507 -6.38 -19.37 45.86
C SER A 507 -7.34 -20.12 46.80
N ASP A 508 -8.07 -21.12 46.29
CA ASP A 508 -9.11 -21.83 47.06
C ASP A 508 -8.59 -23.08 47.80
N GLN A 509 -7.28 -23.18 48.02
CA GLN A 509 -6.70 -24.26 48.82
C GLN A 509 -5.54 -23.79 49.70
N PHE A 510 -5.68 -22.71 50.49
CA PHE A 510 -4.72 -22.45 51.59
C PHE A 510 -5.32 -21.54 52.68
N ASP A 511 -6.49 -21.91 53.21
CA ASP A 511 -7.17 -21.13 54.27
C ASP A 511 -7.38 -21.91 55.59
N SER A 512 -6.58 -22.95 55.87
CA SER A 512 -6.71 -23.70 57.13
C SER A 512 -5.49 -23.73 58.06
N GLU A 513 -4.52 -22.83 57.88
CA GLU A 513 -3.43 -22.62 58.85
C GLU A 513 -2.96 -21.14 58.86
N ARG A 514 -3.83 -20.20 59.23
CA ARG A 514 -3.39 -18.90 59.75
C ARG A 514 -3.56 -18.90 61.27
N ASN A 515 -2.52 -19.36 61.97
CA ASN A 515 -2.31 -18.98 63.36
C ASN A 515 -1.85 -17.52 63.42
N ASN A 516 -2.37 -16.81 64.41
CA ASN A 516 -2.55 -15.37 64.48
C ASN A 516 -1.29 -14.53 64.85
N ASP A 517 -0.07 -14.93 64.47
CA ASP A 517 1.16 -14.23 64.90
C ASP A 517 2.21 -13.88 63.82
N THR A 518 1.92 -14.05 62.51
CA THR A 518 2.98 -13.97 61.46
C THR A 518 3.09 -12.64 60.69
N CYS A 519 2.65 -11.51 61.25
CA CYS A 519 2.74 -10.20 60.58
C CYS A 519 4.11 -9.49 60.73
N ALA A 520 5.17 -10.20 61.12
CA ALA A 520 6.49 -9.64 61.44
C ALA A 520 7.58 -9.83 60.36
N ASP A 521 7.35 -10.70 59.37
CA ASP A 521 8.38 -11.06 58.39
C ASP A 521 8.34 -10.18 57.13
N GLY A 522 9.50 -9.68 56.73
CA GLY A 522 9.69 -8.89 55.51
C GLY A 522 9.79 -9.76 54.26
N VAL A 523 10.55 -10.84 54.32
CA VAL A 523 10.68 -11.85 53.24
C VAL A 523 10.62 -13.24 53.83
N LEU A 524 9.80 -14.11 53.25
CA LEU A 524 9.62 -15.50 53.66
C LEU A 524 9.73 -16.43 52.45
N VAL A 525 10.70 -17.33 52.48
CA VAL A 525 10.93 -18.35 51.46
C VAL A 525 10.78 -19.72 52.10
N ARG A 526 9.92 -20.58 51.55
CA ARG A 526 9.65 -21.92 52.08
C ARG A 526 9.77 -22.99 50.99
N LYS A 527 10.63 -23.98 51.23
CA LYS A 527 10.89 -25.15 50.36
C LYS A 527 11.13 -24.76 48.90
N ALA A 528 11.87 -23.68 48.66
CA ALA A 528 12.06 -23.13 47.33
C ALA A 528 12.97 -24.03 46.47
N ASN A 529 12.43 -24.48 45.34
CA ASN A 529 13.15 -25.25 44.34
C ASN A 529 13.15 -24.52 43.00
N LYS A 530 14.33 -24.46 42.36
CA LYS A 530 14.50 -23.92 41.01
C LYS A 530 15.46 -24.78 40.21
N ILE A 531 15.00 -25.24 39.05
CA ILE A 531 15.75 -26.13 38.15
C ILE A 531 15.81 -25.48 36.77
N TYR A 532 16.97 -25.54 36.13
CA TYR A 532 17.20 -25.10 34.75
C TYR A 532 17.51 -26.29 33.84
N GLY A 533 17.17 -26.19 32.56
CA GLY A 533 17.43 -27.23 31.56
C GLY A 533 16.28 -28.23 31.35
N VAL A 534 16.36 -29.01 30.27
CA VAL A 534 15.30 -29.94 29.82
C VAL A 534 15.89 -31.35 29.65
N GLY A 535 15.17 -32.37 30.10
CA GLY A 535 15.63 -33.76 30.00
C GLY A 535 16.86 -34.05 30.88
N ASN A 536 17.91 -34.63 30.29
CA ASN A 536 19.13 -35.06 30.99
C ASN A 536 20.06 -33.90 31.41
N SER A 537 19.82 -32.67 30.94
CA SER A 537 20.57 -31.46 31.30
C SER A 537 19.89 -30.62 32.39
N ARG A 538 19.02 -31.23 33.21
CA ARG A 538 18.38 -30.58 34.37
C ARG A 538 19.41 -30.35 35.48
N CYS A 539 19.61 -29.09 35.85
CA CYS A 539 20.46 -28.68 36.96
C CYS A 539 19.62 -27.94 38.01
N ALA A 540 19.57 -28.47 39.22
CA ALA A 540 18.94 -27.80 40.36
C ALA A 540 19.85 -26.67 40.86
N ILE A 541 19.33 -25.44 40.89
CA ILE A 541 20.05 -24.24 41.33
C ILE A 541 19.61 -23.83 42.75
N LEU A 542 18.36 -24.09 43.11
CA LEU A 542 17.85 -23.95 44.48
C LEU A 542 17.22 -25.28 44.89
N GLU A 543 17.58 -25.77 46.09
CA GLU A 543 17.14 -27.08 46.60
C GLU A 543 16.55 -26.91 48.00
N GLU A 544 15.22 -27.05 48.11
CA GLU A 544 14.40 -26.94 49.32
C GLU A 544 14.77 -25.77 50.23
N LEU A 545 15.14 -24.63 49.64
CA LEU A 545 15.69 -23.50 50.38
C LEU A 545 14.61 -22.83 51.25
N ASN A 546 14.94 -22.63 52.53
CA ASN A 546 14.13 -21.88 53.48
C ASN A 546 14.92 -20.65 53.94
N MET A 547 14.34 -19.46 53.86
CA MET A 547 14.96 -18.19 54.24
C MET A 547 13.92 -17.29 54.88
N THR A 548 14.24 -16.65 55.99
CA THR A 548 13.32 -15.75 56.73
C THR A 548 14.03 -14.44 57.07
N VAL A 549 13.56 -13.34 56.48
CA VAL A 549 14.05 -11.99 56.76
C VAL A 549 13.00 -11.23 57.55
N LYS A 550 13.33 -10.79 58.76
CA LYS A 550 12.45 -9.98 59.60
C LYS A 550 12.30 -8.57 59.03
N LYS A 551 11.11 -7.97 59.15
CA LYS A 551 10.89 -6.60 58.70
C LYS A 551 11.78 -5.62 59.48
N GLY A 552 12.36 -4.63 58.79
CA GLY A 552 13.21 -3.62 59.42
C GLY A 552 14.58 -4.12 59.86
N THR A 553 15.07 -5.21 59.26
CA THR A 553 16.41 -5.77 59.54
C THR A 553 17.28 -5.80 58.28
N ILE A 554 18.61 -5.83 58.47
CA ILE A 554 19.59 -6.06 57.42
C ILE A 554 19.94 -7.55 57.40
N TYR A 555 19.80 -8.17 56.23
CA TYR A 555 20.13 -9.56 55.95
C TYR A 555 21.33 -9.65 55.00
N GLY A 556 22.42 -10.28 55.45
CA GLY A 556 23.61 -10.53 54.64
C GLY A 556 23.54 -11.91 53.98
N LEU A 557 23.33 -11.97 52.66
CA LEU A 557 23.36 -13.23 51.91
C LEU A 557 24.75 -13.46 51.30
N LEU A 558 25.51 -14.39 51.88
CA LEU A 558 26.87 -14.70 51.50
C LEU A 558 26.95 -16.08 50.84
N GLY A 559 27.95 -16.29 49.99
CA GLY A 559 28.19 -17.60 49.38
C GLY A 559 29.15 -17.53 48.21
N ALA A 560 29.68 -18.67 47.78
CA ALA A 560 30.56 -18.76 46.62
C ALA A 560 29.88 -18.28 45.32
N SER A 561 30.67 -17.87 44.33
CA SER A 561 30.14 -17.57 42.99
C SER A 561 29.45 -18.81 42.40
N GLY A 562 28.28 -18.62 41.80
CA GLY A 562 27.49 -19.72 41.23
C GLY A 562 26.61 -20.51 42.23
N CYS A 563 26.57 -20.17 43.52
CA CYS A 563 25.78 -20.93 44.50
C CYS A 563 24.26 -20.70 44.45
N GLY A 564 23.75 -19.77 43.61
CA GLY A 564 22.31 -19.52 43.43
C GLY A 564 21.78 -18.19 44.00
N LYS A 565 22.62 -17.33 44.60
CA LYS A 565 22.21 -16.03 45.20
C LYS A 565 21.38 -15.16 44.25
N THR A 566 21.94 -14.82 43.09
CA THR A 566 21.26 -13.97 42.10
C THR A 566 19.98 -14.62 41.56
N THR A 567 19.91 -15.96 41.49
CA THR A 567 18.68 -16.68 41.15
C THR A 567 17.60 -16.49 42.21
N LEU A 568 17.97 -16.59 43.48
CA LEU A 568 17.07 -16.36 44.61
C LEU A 568 16.56 -14.91 44.62
N LEU A 569 17.46 -13.93 44.49
CA LEU A 569 17.11 -12.51 44.45
C LEU A 569 16.16 -12.19 43.29
N ASN A 570 16.39 -12.77 42.10
CA ASN A 570 15.48 -12.63 40.96
C ASN A 570 14.08 -13.22 41.21
N CYS A 571 13.95 -14.23 42.08
CA CYS A 571 12.65 -14.75 42.48
C CYS A 571 11.95 -13.80 43.48
N LEU A 572 12.70 -13.21 44.41
CA LEU A 572 12.17 -12.25 45.39
C LEU A 572 11.58 -10.99 44.74
N ILE A 573 12.22 -10.48 43.69
CA ILE A 573 11.75 -9.31 42.94
C ILE A 573 10.70 -9.64 41.86
N GLY A 574 10.17 -10.87 41.83
CA GLY A 574 9.11 -11.29 40.90
C GLY A 574 9.56 -11.45 39.45
N ARG A 575 10.88 -11.50 39.17
CA ARG A 575 11.39 -11.69 37.81
C ARG A 575 11.37 -13.15 37.36
N ARG A 576 11.53 -14.09 38.29
CA ARG A 576 11.51 -15.53 38.04
C ARG A 576 10.52 -16.21 38.98
N LYS A 577 9.80 -17.20 38.48
CA LYS A 577 8.98 -18.10 39.30
C LYS A 577 9.78 -19.34 39.71
N LEU A 578 9.51 -19.83 40.92
CA LEU A 578 9.99 -21.11 41.39
C LEU A 578 9.33 -22.27 40.64
N ASN A 579 9.99 -23.43 40.61
CA ASN A 579 9.39 -24.66 40.12
C ASN A 579 8.48 -25.31 41.18
N SER A 580 8.88 -25.23 42.46
CA SER A 580 8.06 -25.60 43.62
C SER A 580 8.50 -24.82 44.86
N GLY A 581 7.65 -24.77 45.88
CA GLY A 581 7.83 -23.92 47.07
C GLY A 581 7.19 -22.53 46.91
N ASN A 582 7.18 -21.77 48.00
CA ASN A 582 6.48 -20.48 48.09
C ASN A 582 7.44 -19.35 48.51
N ILE A 583 7.24 -18.16 47.93
CA ILE A 583 7.90 -16.91 48.32
C ILE A 583 6.82 -15.88 48.66
N LEU A 584 6.95 -15.26 49.83
CA LEU A 584 6.11 -14.14 50.26
C LEU A 584 7.01 -12.96 50.62
N VAL A 585 6.68 -11.78 50.11
CA VAL A 585 7.34 -10.50 50.43
C VAL A 585 6.28 -9.58 51.01
N PHE A 586 6.46 -9.17 52.26
CA PHE A 586 5.47 -8.45 53.06
C PHE A 586 4.07 -9.09 53.04
N GLY A 587 4.02 -10.43 53.07
CA GLY A 587 2.78 -11.22 53.08
C GLY A 587 2.17 -11.52 51.70
N TYR A 588 2.74 -11.00 50.61
CA TYR A 588 2.21 -11.19 49.25
C TYR A 588 3.19 -11.96 48.36
N GLU A 589 2.67 -12.76 47.42
CA GLU A 589 3.51 -13.41 46.41
C GLU A 589 4.04 -12.36 45.42
N PRO A 590 5.36 -12.32 45.12
CA PRO A 590 5.91 -11.44 44.10
C PRO A 590 5.22 -11.65 42.74
N SER A 591 4.95 -10.57 42.00
CA SER A 591 4.16 -10.53 40.75
C SER A 591 2.63 -10.59 40.91
N SER A 592 2.10 -10.68 42.13
CA SER A 592 0.67 -10.45 42.38
C SER A 592 0.35 -8.94 42.33
N GLU A 593 -0.87 -8.57 41.94
CA GLU A 593 -1.28 -7.14 41.87
C GLU A 593 -1.13 -6.43 43.22
N GLU A 594 -1.36 -7.16 44.32
CA GLU A 594 -1.32 -6.64 45.70
C GLU A 594 0.11 -6.51 46.25
N SER A 595 1.10 -7.22 45.68
CA SER A 595 2.48 -7.17 46.17
C SER A 595 3.16 -5.82 45.93
N GLY A 596 2.82 -5.11 44.86
CA GLY A 596 3.54 -3.92 44.40
C GLY A 596 5.00 -4.19 44.00
N ILE A 597 5.37 -5.46 43.76
CA ILE A 597 6.70 -5.94 43.37
C ILE A 597 6.55 -6.88 42.18
N PRO A 598 7.11 -6.60 40.98
CA PRO A 598 7.90 -5.42 40.64
C PRO A 598 7.16 -4.08 40.77
N GLY A 599 7.88 -3.02 41.13
CA GLY A 599 7.27 -1.70 41.37
C GLY A 599 8.02 -0.85 42.40
N PRO A 600 7.41 0.26 42.87
CA PRO A 600 8.08 1.24 43.72
C PRO A 600 8.38 0.75 45.14
N ARG A 601 7.81 -0.39 45.59
CA ARG A 601 8.06 -0.93 46.94
C ARG A 601 9.45 -1.56 47.10
N VAL A 602 10.12 -1.87 45.99
CA VAL A 602 11.46 -2.47 45.97
C VAL A 602 12.49 -1.52 45.36
N GLY A 603 13.66 -1.41 45.99
CA GLY A 603 14.85 -0.84 45.38
C GLY A 603 15.82 -1.96 45.06
N TYR A 604 16.23 -2.07 43.80
CA TYR A 604 17.12 -3.13 43.34
C TYR A 604 18.36 -2.54 42.69
N MET A 605 19.52 -2.94 43.21
CA MET A 605 20.82 -2.69 42.60
C MET A 605 21.39 -4.02 42.10
N PRO A 606 21.39 -4.28 40.79
CA PRO A 606 21.99 -5.48 40.23
C PRO A 606 23.52 -5.46 40.33
N GLN A 607 24.15 -6.63 40.19
CA GLN A 607 25.59 -6.77 40.07
C GLN A 607 26.15 -5.96 38.87
N GLU A 608 25.45 -5.97 37.73
CA GLU A 608 25.78 -5.11 36.59
C GLU A 608 25.46 -3.63 36.89
N ILE A 609 26.19 -2.69 36.28
CA ILE A 609 25.95 -1.25 36.54
C ILE A 609 24.52 -0.82 36.15
N ALA A 610 24.00 -1.34 35.02
CA ALA A 610 22.64 -1.07 34.52
C ALA A 610 22.26 0.43 34.55
N LEU A 611 23.08 1.29 33.94
CA LEU A 611 22.85 2.73 33.79
C LEU A 611 23.00 3.18 32.33
N TYR A 612 22.22 4.20 31.92
CA TYR A 612 22.30 4.77 30.58
C TYR A 612 23.50 5.72 30.45
N GLY A 613 24.52 5.32 29.68
CA GLY A 613 25.78 6.07 29.56
C GLY A 613 25.66 7.51 29.04
N TYR A 614 24.67 7.80 28.19
CA TYR A 614 24.43 9.13 27.60
C TYR A 614 23.54 10.05 28.46
N PHE A 615 23.13 9.59 29.63
CA PHE A 615 22.42 10.43 30.60
C PHE A 615 23.41 11.08 31.54
N THR A 616 23.03 12.24 32.05
CA THR A 616 23.64 12.82 33.24
C THR A 616 23.11 12.12 34.50
N ILE A 617 23.80 12.30 35.63
CA ILE A 617 23.35 11.75 36.92
C ILE A 617 21.94 12.28 37.26
N LYS A 618 21.73 13.59 37.07
CA LYS A 618 20.44 14.25 37.24
C LYS A 618 19.35 13.61 36.38
N GLU A 619 19.60 13.43 35.09
CA GLU A 619 18.60 12.84 34.17
C GLU A 619 18.28 11.39 34.48
N THR A 620 19.26 10.63 34.97
CA THR A 620 19.07 9.24 35.40
C THR A 620 18.06 9.17 36.54
N LEU A 621 18.23 10.01 37.57
CA LEU A 621 17.30 10.09 38.70
C LEU A 621 15.93 10.64 38.28
N HIS A 622 15.87 11.64 37.39
CA HIS A 622 14.61 12.13 36.82
C HIS A 622 13.88 11.08 35.98
N TYR A 623 14.60 10.23 35.24
CA TYR A 623 14.00 9.15 34.44
C TYR A 623 13.34 8.09 35.33
N PHE A 624 14.09 7.55 36.31
CA PHE A 624 13.51 6.59 37.26
C PHE A 624 12.44 7.24 38.14
N GLY A 625 12.60 8.52 38.49
CA GLY A 625 11.60 9.30 39.21
C GLY A 625 10.28 9.39 38.44
N ARG A 626 10.32 9.60 37.12
CA ARG A 626 9.12 9.54 36.27
C ARG A 626 8.52 8.13 36.19
N ILE A 627 9.32 7.07 36.16
CA ILE A 627 8.81 5.68 36.17
C ILE A 627 8.06 5.38 37.46
N TYR A 628 8.58 5.83 38.60
CA TYR A 628 7.95 5.72 39.92
C TYR A 628 6.88 6.78 40.19
N ASN A 629 6.59 7.66 39.22
CA ASN A 629 5.60 8.73 39.32
C ASN A 629 5.85 9.73 40.47
N LEU A 630 7.13 10.06 40.71
CA LEU A 630 7.58 11.03 41.72
C LEU A 630 7.54 12.47 41.19
N LYS A 631 7.33 13.43 42.09
CA LYS A 631 7.43 14.87 41.76
C LYS A 631 8.90 15.28 41.56
N ALA A 632 9.13 16.17 40.61
CA ALA A 632 10.48 16.64 40.28
C ALA A 632 11.21 17.27 41.47
N ASP A 633 10.50 18.01 42.34
CA ASP A 633 11.07 18.65 43.53
C ASP A 633 11.62 17.62 44.53
N PHE A 634 10.89 16.51 44.72
CA PHE A 634 11.34 15.40 45.57
C PHE A 634 12.60 14.76 45.00
N VAL A 635 12.65 14.51 43.69
CA VAL A 635 13.82 13.94 43.02
C VAL A 635 15.04 14.84 43.17
N ASN A 636 14.87 16.17 43.07
CA ASN A 636 15.97 17.12 43.24
C ASN A 636 16.49 17.15 44.69
N ALA A 637 15.59 17.11 45.70
CA ALA A 637 15.99 17.04 47.10
C ALA A 637 16.77 15.75 47.41
N GLN A 638 16.30 14.61 46.88
CA GLN A 638 16.98 13.32 47.02
C GLN A 638 18.33 13.30 46.31
N LEU A 639 18.44 13.92 45.13
CA LEU A 639 19.72 14.09 44.42
C LEU A 639 20.74 14.83 45.30
N GLU A 640 20.37 15.95 45.91
CA GLU A 640 21.28 16.71 46.79
C GLU A 640 21.73 15.90 48.02
N PHE A 641 20.81 15.15 48.62
CA PHE A 641 21.10 14.26 49.75
C PHE A 641 22.07 13.14 49.33
N LEU A 642 21.76 12.40 48.26
CA LEU A 642 22.56 11.28 47.79
C LEU A 642 23.92 11.70 47.24
N THR A 643 24.03 12.91 46.66
CA THR A 643 25.31 13.47 46.23
C THR A 643 26.26 13.65 47.42
N LYS A 644 25.76 14.12 48.56
CA LYS A 644 26.56 14.27 49.79
C LYS A 644 26.87 12.92 50.43
N LEU A 645 25.89 12.01 50.50
CA LEU A 645 26.04 10.70 51.14
C LEU A 645 27.03 9.79 50.39
N LEU A 646 26.92 9.72 49.06
CA LEU A 646 27.66 8.79 48.21
C LEU A 646 28.86 9.43 47.51
N ASP A 647 29.23 10.67 47.88
CA ASP A 647 30.28 11.44 47.22
C ASP A 647 30.17 11.38 45.68
N LEU A 648 29.00 11.78 45.17
CA LEU A 648 28.73 11.74 43.73
C LEU A 648 29.41 12.92 43.03
N PRO A 649 29.95 12.73 41.81
CA PRO A 649 30.46 13.83 41.02
C PRO A 649 29.32 14.79 40.60
N PRO A 650 29.65 15.98 40.05
CA PRO A 650 28.66 16.98 39.66
C PRO A 650 27.50 16.39 38.84
N SER A 651 26.27 16.75 39.20
CA SER A 651 25.06 16.07 38.71
C SER A 651 24.82 16.17 37.19
N ASP A 652 25.42 17.18 36.55
CA ASP A 652 25.36 17.41 35.08
C ASP A 652 26.37 16.58 34.28
N ARG A 653 27.21 15.76 34.95
CA ARG A 653 28.20 14.92 34.29
C ARG A 653 27.56 13.66 33.70
N TYR A 654 27.97 13.28 32.48
CA TYR A 654 27.50 12.07 31.81
C TYR A 654 28.01 10.79 32.48
N VAL A 655 27.14 9.79 32.63
CA VAL A 655 27.44 8.49 33.25
C VAL A 655 28.62 7.78 32.57
N LYS A 656 28.71 7.84 31.23
CA LYS A 656 29.83 7.20 30.49
C LYS A 656 31.22 7.79 30.79
N THR A 657 31.29 8.98 31.37
CA THR A 657 32.57 9.67 31.71
C THR A 657 33.01 9.43 33.16
N LEU A 658 32.23 8.67 33.92
CA LEU A 658 32.48 8.32 35.31
C LEU A 658 33.37 7.08 35.40
N SER A 659 34.16 6.96 36.47
CA SER A 659 34.89 5.72 36.76
C SER A 659 33.91 4.60 37.13
N GLY A 660 34.32 3.33 37.01
CA GLY A 660 33.45 2.19 37.37
C GLY A 660 32.92 2.26 38.82
N GLY A 661 33.76 2.70 39.76
CA GLY A 661 33.34 2.96 41.14
C GLY A 661 32.29 4.07 41.25
N GLN A 662 32.48 5.21 40.56
CA GLN A 662 31.49 6.29 40.51
C GLN A 662 30.16 5.83 39.87
N GLN A 663 30.21 5.02 38.81
CA GLN A 663 29.01 4.45 38.18
C GLN A 663 28.27 3.52 39.13
N ARG A 664 29.00 2.70 39.90
CA ARG A 664 28.41 1.82 40.92
C ARG A 664 27.71 2.64 42.02
N ARG A 665 28.30 3.76 42.46
CA ARG A 665 27.65 4.70 43.40
C ARG A 665 26.39 5.36 42.83
N VAL A 666 26.38 5.74 41.55
CA VAL A 666 25.16 6.25 40.89
C VAL A 666 24.10 5.15 40.77
N SER A 667 24.50 3.91 40.47
CA SER A 667 23.59 2.76 40.43
C SER A 667 22.95 2.52 41.79
N PHE A 668 23.73 2.68 42.86
CA PHE A 668 23.24 2.58 44.22
C PHE A 668 22.26 3.71 44.57
N ALA A 669 22.57 4.95 44.19
CA ALA A 669 21.68 6.09 44.37
C ALA A 669 20.28 5.85 43.74
N VAL A 670 20.22 5.26 42.55
CA VAL A 670 18.98 4.93 41.85
C VAL A 670 18.15 3.86 42.58
N ALA A 671 18.77 2.98 43.37
CA ALA A 671 18.04 2.00 44.18
C ALA A 671 17.48 2.61 45.48
N LEU A 672 18.06 3.71 45.97
CA LEU A 672 17.73 4.34 47.25
C LEU A 672 16.73 5.49 47.16
N PHE A 673 16.82 6.33 46.12
CA PHE A 673 16.20 7.67 46.11
C PHE A 673 14.67 7.70 46.21
N HIS A 674 13.98 6.62 45.86
CA HIS A 674 12.52 6.51 45.94
C HIS A 674 12.02 5.94 47.28
N GLU A 675 12.91 5.75 48.25
CA GLU A 675 12.61 5.28 49.61
C GLU A 675 11.79 3.97 49.67
N PRO A 676 12.31 2.86 49.11
CA PRO A 676 11.61 1.58 49.06
C PRO A 676 11.43 0.93 50.44
N GLU A 677 10.43 0.07 50.59
CA GLU A 677 10.24 -0.75 51.80
C GLU A 677 11.23 -1.91 51.88
N LEU A 678 11.56 -2.49 50.72
CA LEU A 678 12.56 -3.55 50.56
C LEU A 678 13.70 -3.06 49.68
N LEU A 679 14.92 -3.13 50.18
CA LEU A 679 16.13 -2.79 49.42
C LEU A 679 16.94 -4.06 49.19
N ILE A 680 17.27 -4.37 47.94
CA ILE A 680 18.10 -5.51 47.56
C ILE A 680 19.32 -4.98 46.82
N LEU A 681 20.50 -5.20 47.41
CA LEU A 681 21.76 -4.66 46.94
C LEU A 681 22.73 -5.80 46.64
N GLU A 682 23.06 -5.99 45.37
CA GLU A 682 24.16 -6.87 44.97
C GLU A 682 25.48 -6.12 44.96
N GLU A 683 26.40 -6.49 45.85
CA GLU A 683 27.77 -5.97 45.94
C GLU A 683 27.90 -4.42 45.95
N PRO A 684 27.17 -3.71 46.84
CA PRO A 684 27.08 -2.24 46.79
C PRO A 684 28.40 -1.51 47.07
N THR A 685 29.34 -2.15 47.77
CA THR A 685 30.58 -1.56 48.33
C THR A 685 31.85 -1.91 47.55
N VAL A 686 31.74 -2.71 46.48
CA VAL A 686 32.90 -3.12 45.67
C VAL A 686 33.50 -1.92 44.95
N GLY A 687 34.82 -1.74 45.08
CA GLY A 687 35.55 -0.62 44.50
C GLY A 687 35.33 0.73 45.18
N VAL A 688 34.75 0.73 46.39
CA VAL A 688 34.59 1.92 47.25
C VAL A 688 35.70 1.96 48.30
N ASP A 689 36.17 3.16 48.66
CA ASP A 689 37.17 3.34 49.72
C ASP A 689 36.59 3.00 51.12
N PRO A 690 37.44 2.64 52.10
CA PRO A 690 36.96 2.21 53.42
C PRO A 690 36.12 3.24 54.18
N LEU A 691 36.38 4.55 54.02
CA LEU A 691 35.66 5.59 54.75
C LEU A 691 34.24 5.74 54.20
N LEU A 692 34.11 5.80 52.87
CA LEU A 692 32.81 5.87 52.23
C LEU A 692 32.00 4.58 52.42
N ARG A 693 32.67 3.42 52.45
CA ARG A 693 32.05 2.14 52.80
C ARG A 693 31.41 2.20 54.20
N GLN A 694 32.13 2.73 55.19
CA GLN A 694 31.59 2.87 56.55
C GLN A 694 30.36 3.80 56.57
N SER A 695 30.45 4.96 55.89
CA SER A 695 29.34 5.91 55.76
C SER A 695 28.08 5.28 55.12
N ILE A 696 28.27 4.46 54.08
CA ILE A 696 27.19 3.71 53.41
C ILE A 696 26.52 2.74 54.39
N TRP A 697 27.31 1.96 55.12
CA TRP A 697 26.78 0.99 56.07
C TRP A 697 26.06 1.67 57.25
N ASP A 698 26.63 2.75 57.81
CA ASP A 698 25.98 3.54 58.86
C ASP A 698 24.60 4.04 58.38
N HIS A 699 24.48 4.42 57.10
CA HIS A 699 23.20 4.82 56.52
C HIS A 699 22.22 3.64 56.34
N LEU A 700 22.68 2.46 55.89
CA LEU A 700 21.84 1.27 55.78
C LEU A 700 21.30 0.84 57.16
N VAL A 701 22.13 0.92 58.20
CA VAL A 701 21.73 0.64 59.59
C VAL A 701 20.67 1.65 60.05
N ARG A 702 20.85 2.94 59.80
CA ARG A 702 19.83 3.97 60.09
C ARG A 702 18.51 3.72 59.35
N LEU A 703 18.55 3.35 58.07
CA LEU A 703 17.35 3.00 57.31
C LEU A 703 16.60 1.81 57.92
N SER A 704 17.34 0.81 58.42
CA SER A 704 16.78 -0.36 59.08
C SER A 704 16.14 0.01 60.43
N VAL A 705 16.89 0.71 61.29
CA VAL A 705 16.52 1.01 62.68
C VAL A 705 15.50 2.15 62.78
N ASP A 706 15.77 3.29 62.12
CA ASP A 706 14.97 4.51 62.29
C ASP A 706 13.74 4.52 61.38
N HIS A 707 13.83 3.90 60.20
CA HIS A 707 12.78 3.93 59.17
C HIS A 707 12.13 2.57 58.90
N GLY A 708 12.52 1.52 59.62
CA GLY A 708 11.92 0.18 59.51
C GLY A 708 12.05 -0.46 58.13
N ARG A 709 13.07 -0.09 57.34
CA ARG A 709 13.28 -0.61 55.98
C ARG A 709 13.99 -1.96 56.04
N THR A 710 13.55 -2.91 55.21
CA THR A 710 14.18 -4.23 55.13
C THR A 710 15.27 -4.20 54.07
N VAL A 711 16.47 -4.63 54.41
CA VAL A 711 17.63 -4.58 53.50
C VAL A 711 18.22 -5.98 53.31
N ILE A 712 18.44 -6.39 52.07
CA ILE A 712 19.15 -7.63 51.70
C ILE A 712 20.41 -7.22 50.94
N VAL A 713 21.59 -7.55 51.47
CA VAL A 713 22.89 -7.26 50.86
C VAL A 713 23.60 -8.55 50.52
N THR A 714 24.11 -8.66 49.30
CA THR A 714 25.15 -9.65 48.98
C THR A 714 26.49 -8.91 48.91
N THR A 715 27.53 -9.49 49.50
CA THR A 715 28.88 -8.92 49.48
C THR A 715 29.90 -10.04 49.36
N HIS A 716 31.02 -9.75 48.70
CA HIS A 716 32.19 -10.63 48.66
C HIS A 716 33.15 -10.37 49.83
N TYR A 717 33.01 -9.25 50.53
CA TYR A 717 33.76 -8.95 51.73
C TYR A 717 32.98 -9.48 52.93
N ILE A 718 33.27 -10.71 53.34
CA ILE A 718 32.52 -11.41 54.40
C ILE A 718 32.48 -10.61 55.70
N GLU A 719 33.56 -9.89 56.03
CA GLU A 719 33.61 -9.02 57.21
C GLU A 719 32.61 -7.85 57.18
N GLU A 720 32.16 -7.37 56.01
CA GLU A 720 31.11 -6.35 55.94
C GLU A 720 29.76 -6.86 56.47
N ALA A 721 29.49 -8.15 56.26
CA ALA A 721 28.24 -8.77 56.71
C ALA A 721 28.16 -8.93 58.23
N ARG A 722 29.24 -8.66 58.97
CA ARG A 722 29.23 -8.60 60.43
C ARG A 722 28.28 -7.53 60.97
N GLN A 723 28.00 -6.48 60.18
CA GLN A 723 27.07 -5.41 60.55
C GLN A 723 25.60 -5.75 60.27
N ALA A 724 25.33 -6.91 59.63
CA ALA A 724 23.97 -7.36 59.38
C ALA A 724 23.35 -7.99 60.64
N ASN A 725 22.04 -7.88 60.80
CA ASN A 725 21.32 -8.52 61.92
C ASN A 725 21.30 -10.05 61.79
N THR A 726 21.29 -10.55 60.56
CA THR A 726 21.25 -11.97 60.25
C THR A 726 22.05 -12.23 58.99
N ILE A 727 22.82 -13.31 58.96
CA ILE A 727 23.57 -13.73 57.79
C ILE A 727 23.13 -15.13 57.35
N GLY A 728 22.91 -15.28 56.05
CA GLY A 728 22.65 -16.56 55.40
C GLY A 728 23.88 -16.99 54.60
N LEU A 729 24.47 -18.12 54.96
CA LEU A 729 25.63 -18.68 54.24
C LEU A 729 25.15 -19.74 53.25
N MET A 730 25.26 -19.46 51.95
CA MET A 730 24.69 -20.28 50.87
C MET A 730 25.77 -21.02 50.07
N ARG A 731 25.55 -22.32 49.82
CA ARG A 731 26.39 -23.17 48.97
C ARG A 731 25.53 -24.19 48.22
N SER A 732 25.85 -24.45 46.95
CA SER A 732 25.19 -25.46 46.11
C SER A 732 23.65 -25.40 46.14
N GLY A 733 23.06 -24.20 46.11
CA GLY A 733 21.60 -24.03 46.11
C GLY A 733 20.90 -24.18 47.46
N ARG A 734 21.64 -24.38 48.55
CA ARG A 734 21.13 -24.58 49.92
C ARG A 734 21.73 -23.55 50.88
N LEU A 735 21.01 -23.25 51.97
CA LEU A 735 21.54 -22.47 53.10
C LEU A 735 22.20 -23.42 54.11
N LEU A 736 23.48 -23.22 54.38
CA LEU A 736 24.25 -23.98 55.36
C LEU A 736 23.89 -23.55 56.78
N THR A 737 23.67 -22.25 56.98
CA THR A 737 23.24 -21.66 58.24
C THR A 737 22.59 -20.30 58.01
N GLU A 738 21.72 -19.92 58.93
CA GLU A 738 20.98 -18.65 58.96
C GLU A 738 20.87 -18.23 60.44
N ASP A 739 21.70 -17.29 60.88
CA ASP A 739 21.74 -16.81 62.28
C ASP A 739 22.46 -15.44 62.35
N SER A 740 22.49 -14.80 63.52
CA SER A 740 23.23 -13.55 63.71
C SER A 740 24.75 -13.78 63.65
N PRO A 741 25.55 -12.82 63.15
CA PRO A 741 27.01 -12.91 63.14
C PRO A 741 27.63 -13.27 64.48
N GLU A 742 27.13 -12.68 65.57
CA GLU A 742 27.62 -12.87 66.93
C GLU A 742 27.34 -14.29 67.43
N ASN A 743 26.12 -14.80 67.18
CA ASN A 743 25.76 -16.18 67.52
C ASN A 743 26.63 -17.19 66.76
N LEU A 744 26.93 -16.94 65.48
CA LEU A 744 27.76 -17.84 64.69
C LEU A 744 29.20 -17.89 65.19
N LEU A 745 29.80 -16.74 65.50
CA LEU A 745 31.15 -16.67 66.08
C LEU A 745 31.22 -17.40 67.44
N GLN A 746 30.21 -17.21 68.30
CA GLN A 746 30.12 -17.90 69.59
C GLN A 746 29.91 -19.40 69.43
N LYS A 747 28.98 -19.82 68.57
CA LYS A 747 28.59 -21.22 68.35
C LYS A 747 29.74 -22.07 67.81
N TYR A 748 30.57 -21.50 66.94
CA TYR A 748 31.71 -22.21 66.36
C TYR A 748 33.06 -21.90 67.04
N ALA A 749 33.07 -20.99 68.02
CA ALA A 749 34.25 -20.52 68.77
C ALA A 749 35.40 -20.05 67.85
N LEU A 750 35.08 -19.17 66.91
CA LEU A 750 36.03 -18.62 65.92
C LEU A 750 36.04 -17.08 65.97
N PHE A 751 37.13 -16.47 65.46
CA PHE A 751 37.34 -15.02 65.54
C PHE A 751 36.88 -14.24 64.30
N SER A 752 36.74 -14.91 63.15
CA SER A 752 36.28 -14.30 61.89
C SER A 752 35.09 -15.06 61.31
N LEU A 753 34.23 -14.35 60.58
CA LEU A 753 33.11 -14.99 59.86
C LEU A 753 33.61 -15.81 58.67
N GLU A 754 34.77 -15.46 58.13
CA GLU A 754 35.44 -16.22 57.07
C GLU A 754 35.82 -17.62 57.53
N ASP A 755 36.38 -17.76 58.74
CA ASP A 755 36.72 -19.06 59.33
C ASP A 755 35.47 -19.91 59.59
N VAL A 756 34.37 -19.29 60.05
CA VAL A 756 33.09 -19.96 60.25
C VAL A 756 32.56 -20.51 58.92
N PHE A 757 32.60 -19.69 57.86
CA PHE A 757 32.15 -20.11 56.55
C PHE A 757 33.02 -21.23 55.97
N LEU A 758 34.35 -21.15 56.12
CA LEU A 758 35.28 -22.19 55.71
C LEU A 758 35.00 -23.50 56.44
N ARG A 759 34.80 -23.47 57.76
CA ARG A 759 34.49 -24.65 58.57
C ARG A 759 33.19 -25.33 58.12
N LEU A 760 32.14 -24.55 57.88
CA LEU A 760 30.85 -25.05 57.39
C LEU A 760 30.99 -25.66 55.98
N CYS A 761 31.78 -25.03 55.12
CA CYS A 761 32.06 -25.57 53.80
C CYS A 761 32.82 -26.90 53.86
N THR A 762 33.81 -27.04 54.75
CA THR A 762 34.57 -28.29 54.90
C THR A 762 33.69 -29.42 55.45
N GLN A 763 32.80 -29.12 56.40
CA GLN A 763 31.83 -30.08 56.93
C GLN A 763 30.83 -30.57 55.86
N ASP A 764 30.29 -29.65 55.07
CA ASP A 764 29.37 -29.96 53.98
C ASP A 764 30.02 -30.84 52.89
N PHE A 765 31.30 -30.56 52.56
CA PHE A 765 32.08 -31.37 51.62
C PHE A 765 32.33 -32.80 52.13
N SER A 766 32.60 -32.94 53.44
CA SER A 766 32.83 -34.23 54.09
C SER A 766 31.58 -35.11 54.11
N ASN A 767 30.42 -34.51 54.44
CA ASN A 767 29.13 -35.19 54.45
C ASN A 767 28.70 -35.64 53.04
N SER A 768 29.01 -34.84 52.01
CA SER A 768 28.73 -35.18 50.61
C SER A 768 29.55 -36.39 50.12
N GLN A 769 30.79 -36.57 50.58
CA GLN A 769 31.59 -37.76 50.25
C GLN A 769 31.13 -39.02 50.99
N ALA A 770 30.69 -38.91 52.26
CA ALA A 770 30.17 -40.05 53.02
C ALA A 770 28.88 -40.64 52.40
N GLU A 771 27.98 -39.81 51.86
CA GLU A 771 26.79 -40.25 51.12
C GLU A 771 27.11 -40.85 49.73
N THR A 772 28.29 -40.57 49.18
CA THR A 772 28.71 -41.10 47.87
C THR A 772 29.37 -42.48 48.02
N VAL A 773 30.06 -42.73 49.13
CA VAL A 773 30.70 -44.02 49.45
C VAL A 773 29.69 -45.08 49.88
N SER A 774 28.58 -44.72 50.53
CA SER A 774 27.52 -45.67 50.91
C SER A 774 26.68 -46.18 49.72
N ASN A 775 26.77 -45.52 48.56
CA ASN A 775 26.03 -45.86 47.34
C ASN A 775 26.89 -46.56 46.28
N ALA A 776 28.15 -46.91 46.61
CA ALA A 776 29.15 -47.46 45.68
C ALA A 776 29.43 -48.97 45.86
N GLU A 777 28.58 -49.72 46.56
CA GLU A 777 28.73 -51.19 46.70
C GLU A 777 28.00 -52.00 45.61
N THR A 778 27.60 -51.39 44.48
CA THR A 778 26.91 -52.16 43.43
C THR A 778 27.19 -51.71 42.00
N VAL A 779 28.46 -51.48 41.61
CA VAL A 779 28.93 -51.70 40.23
C VAL A 779 30.44 -52.01 40.26
N GLY A 780 30.80 -53.25 40.59
CA GLY A 780 32.14 -53.76 40.33
C GLY A 780 32.26 -54.18 38.88
N GLU A 781 32.57 -53.25 37.95
CA GLU A 781 33.01 -53.61 36.58
C GLU A 781 33.56 -52.44 35.72
N ILE A 782 34.26 -51.44 36.27
CA ILE A 782 35.02 -50.45 35.44
C ILE A 782 36.43 -50.14 36.02
N ALA A 783 36.87 -50.88 37.04
CA ALA A 783 38.17 -50.66 37.67
C ALA A 783 39.39 -51.22 36.89
N PHE A 784 39.21 -51.68 35.65
CA PHE A 784 40.30 -52.30 34.86
C PHE A 784 40.97 -51.37 33.82
N ALA A 785 40.51 -50.12 33.64
CA ALA A 785 40.97 -49.29 32.52
C ALA A 785 41.94 -48.14 32.85
N VAL A 786 42.24 -47.85 34.12
CA VAL A 786 43.02 -46.63 34.48
C VAL A 786 44.39 -46.92 35.11
N GLN A 787 44.73 -48.20 35.35
CA GLN A 787 45.99 -48.56 36.03
C GLN A 787 47.19 -48.79 35.09
N GLN A 788 47.25 -48.17 33.90
CA GLN A 788 48.40 -48.37 32.99
C GLN A 788 49.01 -47.14 32.31
N LEU A 789 48.57 -45.90 32.58
CA LEU A 789 49.16 -44.73 31.91
C LEU A 789 49.41 -43.58 32.89
N SER A 790 50.48 -43.70 33.68
CA SER A 790 51.49 -42.63 33.91
C SER A 790 52.33 -42.91 35.17
N ALA A 791 53.35 -43.75 35.00
CA ALA A 791 54.55 -43.67 35.82
C ALA A 791 55.72 -43.41 34.86
N GLY A 792 56.41 -42.27 35.02
CA GLY A 792 57.78 -42.11 34.53
C GLY A 792 58.12 -40.82 33.79
N ILE A 793 59.01 -40.05 34.45
CA ILE A 793 60.20 -39.35 33.90
C ILE A 793 60.07 -37.86 33.50
N ASP A 794 60.61 -37.03 34.41
CA ASP A 794 61.57 -35.89 34.33
C ASP A 794 61.56 -34.80 33.24
N ASN A 795 61.86 -33.59 33.73
CA ASN A 795 62.18 -32.33 33.05
C ASN A 795 63.53 -32.38 32.30
N ASP A 796 63.57 -31.95 31.03
CA ASP A 796 64.31 -30.75 30.55
C ASP A 796 64.38 -30.69 29.01
N ALA A 797 64.39 -29.45 28.49
CA ALA A 797 64.75 -29.04 27.12
C ALA A 797 63.75 -29.27 25.96
N PHE A 798 62.89 -28.25 25.72
CA PHE A 798 62.69 -27.74 24.35
C PHE A 798 62.21 -26.27 24.36
N GLU A 799 63.03 -25.37 24.90
CA GLU A 799 63.05 -23.99 24.41
C GLU A 799 63.68 -24.00 23.01
N ARG A 800 62.83 -23.89 21.97
CA ARG A 800 63.08 -23.18 20.70
C ARG A 800 61.95 -23.51 19.72
N SER A 801 60.88 -22.72 19.80
CA SER A 801 60.12 -22.21 18.64
C SER A 801 58.95 -21.37 19.16
N ALA A 802 59.28 -20.28 19.85
CA ALA A 802 58.33 -19.21 20.10
C ALA A 802 58.28 -18.30 18.88
N SER A 803 57.47 -18.65 17.88
CA SER A 803 56.77 -17.70 17.03
C SER A 803 55.71 -18.45 16.23
N GLN A 804 54.47 -17.95 16.29
CA GLN A 804 53.25 -18.43 15.63
C GLN A 804 52.49 -19.57 16.34
N LEU A 805 51.55 -19.20 17.23
CA LEU A 805 50.13 -19.57 17.11
C LEU A 805 49.32 -18.90 18.24
N ASP A 806 48.23 -18.27 17.81
CA ASP A 806 47.34 -17.45 18.61
C ASP A 806 46.56 -18.22 19.68
N VAL A 807 46.36 -17.51 20.78
CA VAL A 807 45.64 -17.88 21.99
C VAL A 807 44.14 -18.01 21.71
N SER A 808 43.61 -19.23 21.78
CA SER A 808 42.19 -19.49 22.06
C SER A 808 42.08 -20.32 23.33
N GLY A 809 42.01 -19.62 24.47
CA GLY A 809 41.61 -20.21 25.74
C GLY A 809 40.11 -20.41 25.75
N THR A 810 39.66 -21.64 25.50
CA THR A 810 38.29 -22.07 25.82
C THR A 810 38.21 -22.37 27.32
N PRO A 811 37.26 -21.78 28.07
CA PRO A 811 36.94 -22.26 29.40
C PRO A 811 36.26 -23.63 29.27
N ILE A 812 36.81 -24.63 29.95
CA ILE A 812 36.17 -25.93 30.13
C ILE A 812 34.88 -25.69 30.94
N PRO A 813 33.69 -26.09 30.45
CA PRO A 813 32.44 -25.96 31.22
C PRO A 813 32.43 -26.94 32.40
N PRO A 814 31.78 -26.62 33.53
CA PRO A 814 31.66 -27.53 34.65
C PRO A 814 30.81 -28.74 34.24
N ILE A 815 31.42 -29.93 34.28
CA ILE A 815 30.75 -31.21 34.08
C ILE A 815 29.80 -31.44 35.26
N CYS A 816 28.50 -31.34 35.01
CA CYS A 816 27.45 -31.69 35.96
C CYS A 816 27.23 -33.21 35.87
N VAL A 817 27.57 -33.95 36.94
CA VAL A 817 27.36 -35.40 37.01
C VAL A 817 25.89 -35.66 37.33
N SER A 818 25.12 -36.08 36.34
CA SER A 818 23.71 -36.45 36.51
C SER A 818 23.58 -37.77 37.27
N LYS A 819 22.92 -37.77 38.45
CA LYS A 819 22.43 -39.00 39.11
C LYS A 819 21.34 -39.64 38.24
N VAL A 820 21.56 -40.89 37.84
CA VAL A 820 20.56 -41.74 37.17
C VAL A 820 19.53 -42.18 38.20
N VAL A 821 18.27 -41.80 38.02
CA VAL A 821 17.13 -42.31 38.82
C VAL A 821 16.44 -43.40 37.99
N LEU A 822 16.53 -44.65 38.45
CA LEU A 822 15.75 -45.77 37.93
C LEU A 822 14.38 -45.80 38.59
N ASN A 823 13.33 -45.77 37.77
CA ASN A 823 11.93 -45.89 38.22
C ASN A 823 11.52 -47.37 38.14
N GLN A 824 11.11 -47.97 39.25
CA GLN A 824 10.34 -49.22 39.27
C GLN A 824 9.03 -48.99 40.04
N GLY A 825 7.91 -49.41 39.48
CA GLY A 825 6.62 -49.41 40.18
C GLY A 825 5.40 -49.39 39.26
N SER A 826 5.02 -50.56 38.76
CA SER A 826 3.74 -50.88 38.11
C SER A 826 2.57 -50.95 39.10
N GLY A 827 1.39 -50.42 38.73
CA GLY A 827 0.14 -50.71 39.44
C GLY A 827 -1.08 -49.93 38.92
N ILE A 828 -1.96 -50.59 38.15
CA ILE A 828 -3.27 -50.12 37.67
C ILE A 828 -4.34 -50.47 38.71
N ILE A 829 -5.18 -49.52 39.17
CA ILE A 829 -6.60 -49.72 39.53
C ILE A 829 -7.40 -48.43 39.24
N ASN A 830 -8.64 -48.61 38.78
CA ASN A 830 -9.55 -47.62 38.20
C ASN A 830 -10.81 -47.43 39.10
N VAL A 831 -11.55 -46.32 38.87
CA VAL A 831 -13.00 -46.07 39.15
C VAL A 831 -13.45 -45.26 40.41
N LYS A 832 -13.90 -44.01 40.11
CA LYS A 832 -15.10 -43.20 40.48
C LYS A 832 -15.83 -43.23 41.87
N SER A 833 -16.10 -41.97 42.29
CA SER A 833 -17.34 -41.39 42.87
C SER A 833 -17.53 -41.29 44.40
N GLY A 834 -18.02 -40.13 44.87
CA GLY A 834 -18.65 -39.98 46.19
C GLY A 834 -18.52 -38.59 46.84
N LYS A 835 -19.55 -37.74 46.71
CA LYS A 835 -19.77 -36.48 47.45
C LYS A 835 -20.08 -36.75 48.92
N ILE A 836 -19.49 -36.00 49.87
CA ILE A 836 -20.07 -35.79 51.22
C ILE A 836 -19.92 -34.31 51.65
N LYS A 837 -21.00 -33.77 52.21
CA LYS A 837 -21.25 -32.37 52.63
C LYS A 837 -20.47 -31.94 53.88
N LYS A 838 -20.05 -30.67 53.94
CA LYS A 838 -19.64 -29.95 55.17
C LYS A 838 -20.89 -29.42 55.92
N MET A 839 -20.90 -29.60 57.25
CA MET A 839 -21.77 -28.90 58.20
C MET A 839 -20.91 -27.87 58.95
N GLY A 840 -21.41 -26.64 59.10
CA GLY A 840 -20.63 -25.49 59.59
C GLY A 840 -20.71 -25.27 61.10
N PHE A 841 -19.85 -24.37 61.59
CA PHE A 841 -20.12 -23.51 62.74
C PHE A 841 -19.33 -22.20 62.58
N LYS A 842 -20.00 -21.08 62.85
CA LYS A 842 -19.51 -19.70 62.71
C LYS A 842 -19.44 -19.11 64.11
N LEU A 843 -18.30 -18.58 64.53
CA LEU A 843 -18.21 -17.76 65.75
C LEU A 843 -17.47 -16.46 65.41
N SER A 844 -18.16 -15.35 65.66
CA SER A 844 -17.72 -13.98 65.44
C SER A 844 -17.19 -13.40 66.75
N VAL A 845 -16.03 -12.75 66.69
CA VAL A 845 -15.60 -11.78 67.72
C VAL A 845 -15.00 -10.57 67.01
N LYS A 846 -15.57 -9.39 67.32
CA LYS A 846 -15.09 -8.04 66.97
C LYS A 846 -14.25 -7.51 68.13
N CYS A 847 -13.20 -6.74 67.83
CA CYS A 847 -12.70 -5.68 68.71
C CYS A 847 -12.24 -4.44 67.90
N ASP A 848 -12.76 -3.29 68.32
CA ASP A 848 -12.38 -1.87 68.07
C ASP A 848 -10.96 -1.57 68.62
N GLU A 849 -10.23 -0.45 68.45
CA GLU A 849 -10.23 0.84 67.71
C GLU A 849 -8.85 1.52 68.00
N SER A 850 -8.56 2.67 67.34
CA SER A 850 -7.50 3.71 67.58
C SER A 850 -6.12 3.48 66.91
N GLU A 851 -5.44 4.39 66.20
CA GLU A 851 -5.55 5.84 65.85
C GLU A 851 -4.71 6.08 64.55
N PRO A 852 -4.85 7.22 63.82
CA PRO A 852 -4.38 7.34 62.43
C PRO A 852 -2.96 7.92 62.29
N VAL A 853 -2.08 7.24 61.56
CA VAL A 853 -0.83 7.81 61.02
C VAL A 853 -1.06 8.26 59.59
N ILE A 854 -0.69 9.51 59.30
CA ILE A 854 -0.88 10.20 58.02
C ILE A 854 -0.05 9.50 56.93
N HIS A 855 -0.66 8.55 56.22
CA HIS A 855 -0.18 8.11 54.92
C HIS A 855 -0.90 8.87 53.82
N GLN A 856 -0.11 9.58 53.02
CA GLN A 856 -0.53 10.24 51.80
C GLN A 856 -1.21 9.21 50.89
N THR A 857 -2.53 9.32 50.79
CA THR A 857 -3.40 8.41 50.04
C THR A 857 -2.98 8.35 48.57
N CYS A 858 -2.43 7.22 48.14
CA CYS A 858 -2.40 6.85 46.73
C CYS A 858 -3.81 6.39 46.36
N ASN A 859 -4.50 7.22 45.59
CA ASN A 859 -5.86 6.99 45.10
C ASN A 859 -5.92 5.66 44.33
N THR A 860 -6.46 4.61 44.93
CA THR A 860 -6.81 3.34 44.27
C THR A 860 -8.13 3.51 43.51
N GLN A 861 -8.09 4.27 42.42
CA GLN A 861 -9.06 4.10 41.34
C GLN A 861 -8.43 3.15 40.31
N SER A 862 -8.68 1.86 40.49
CA SER A 862 -8.50 0.85 39.45
C SER A 862 -9.49 1.13 38.32
N THR A 863 -9.11 2.04 37.44
CA THR A 863 -9.60 2.02 36.06
C THR A 863 -8.57 1.28 35.24
N THR A 864 -9.00 0.20 34.60
CA THR A 864 -8.31 -0.57 33.55
C THR A 864 -7.73 0.35 32.48
N ARG A 865 -6.58 0.97 32.74
CA ARG A 865 -5.86 1.79 31.76
C ARG A 865 -4.79 0.93 31.12
N PHE A 866 -4.98 0.76 29.81
CA PHE A 866 -4.17 0.01 28.86
C PHE A 866 -2.66 0.27 28.93
N PHE A 867 -2.24 1.49 29.32
CA PHE A 867 -0.83 1.87 29.55
C PHE A 867 -0.70 2.92 30.65
N SER A 868 0.40 2.89 31.40
CA SER A 868 0.78 4.00 32.25
C SER A 868 1.39 5.13 31.40
N ARG A 869 0.66 6.25 31.28
CA ARG A 869 1.11 7.43 30.49
C ARG A 869 2.46 7.96 30.93
N HIS A 870 2.76 7.95 32.24
CA HIS A 870 4.04 8.47 32.75
C HIS A 870 5.21 7.53 32.41
N ARG A 871 5.03 6.20 32.52
CA ARG A 871 6.07 5.22 32.17
C ARG A 871 6.36 5.22 30.68
N LEU A 872 5.31 5.16 29.85
CA LEU A 872 5.46 5.18 28.39
C LEU A 872 6.11 6.49 27.92
N GLY A 873 5.70 7.63 28.48
CA GLY A 873 6.32 8.92 28.19
C GLY A 873 7.81 8.97 28.58
N ALA A 874 8.16 8.43 29.75
CA ALA A 874 9.56 8.37 30.21
C ALA A 874 10.42 7.48 29.29
N LEU A 875 9.92 6.31 28.88
CA LEU A 875 10.62 5.41 27.96
C LEU A 875 10.82 6.03 26.57
N ILE A 876 9.80 6.71 26.04
CA ILE A 876 9.90 7.40 24.75
C ILE A 876 10.94 8.52 24.82
N GLN A 877 10.85 9.37 25.84
CA GLN A 877 11.81 10.45 26.06
C GLN A 877 13.24 9.90 26.22
N LYS A 878 13.39 8.77 26.91
CA LYS A 878 14.69 8.12 27.09
C LYS A 878 15.32 7.71 25.77
N ASN A 879 14.58 6.96 24.96
CA ASN A 879 15.03 6.51 23.65
C ASN A 879 15.36 7.70 22.73
N PHE A 880 14.55 8.76 22.76
CA PHE A 880 14.80 9.98 21.98
C PHE A 880 16.10 10.68 22.40
N LEU A 881 16.32 10.88 23.70
CA LEU A 881 17.55 11.49 24.23
C LEU A 881 18.80 10.67 23.89
N HIS A 882 18.71 9.34 24.01
CA HIS A 882 19.79 8.42 23.66
C HIS A 882 20.20 8.58 22.19
N MET A 883 19.22 8.68 21.30
CA MET A 883 19.45 8.83 19.87
C MET A 883 20.08 10.19 19.52
N PHE A 884 19.50 11.31 20.00
CA PHE A 884 19.95 12.66 19.63
C PHE A 884 21.33 13.02 20.19
N ARG A 885 21.71 12.48 21.36
CA ARG A 885 23.02 12.76 21.96
C ARG A 885 24.14 11.91 21.41
N ASN A 886 23.81 10.79 20.76
CA ASN A 886 24.76 10.03 19.98
C ASN A 886 24.78 10.58 18.54
N VAL A 887 25.34 11.78 18.36
CA VAL A 887 25.32 12.51 17.08
C VAL A 887 25.89 11.69 15.93
N GLY A 888 26.96 10.92 16.18
CA GLY A 888 27.56 10.04 15.17
C GLY A 888 26.57 8.98 14.69
N LEU A 889 25.92 8.27 15.63
CA LEU A 889 24.89 7.28 15.30
C LEU A 889 23.66 7.93 14.66
N PHE A 890 23.23 9.10 15.15
CA PHE A 890 22.11 9.85 14.60
C PHE A 890 22.34 10.21 13.12
N LEU A 891 23.46 10.87 12.81
CA LEU A 891 23.81 11.23 11.44
C LEU A 891 23.95 9.99 10.56
N PHE A 892 24.61 8.94 11.07
CA PHE A 892 24.76 7.68 10.36
C PHE A 892 23.40 7.06 10.02
N VAL A 893 22.48 6.95 10.98
CA VAL A 893 21.17 6.32 10.81
C VAL A 893 20.30 7.06 9.79
N PHE A 894 20.35 8.39 9.71
CA PHE A 894 19.56 9.18 8.76
C PHE A 894 20.22 9.33 7.39
N LEU A 895 21.55 9.44 7.33
CA LEU A 895 22.27 9.67 6.07
C LEU A 895 22.67 8.38 5.36
N LEU A 896 22.82 7.25 6.07
CA LEU A 896 23.22 5.98 5.46
C LEU A 896 22.24 5.53 4.36
N PRO A 897 20.90 5.56 4.54
CA PRO A 897 19.96 5.20 3.48
C PRO A 897 20.09 6.09 2.24
N ALA A 898 20.25 7.40 2.45
CA ALA A 898 20.43 8.34 1.36
C ALA A 898 21.73 8.06 0.60
N ASN A 899 22.83 7.83 1.32
CA ASN A 899 24.11 7.46 0.72
C ASN A 899 24.03 6.14 -0.07
N GLN A 900 23.36 5.13 0.48
CA GLN A 900 23.14 3.86 -0.23
C GLN A 900 22.36 4.07 -1.54
N VAL A 901 21.31 4.87 -1.53
CA VAL A 901 20.54 5.20 -2.75
C VAL A 901 21.39 5.99 -3.74
N ILE A 902 22.13 7.01 -3.28
CA ILE A 902 23.04 7.80 -4.13
C ILE A 902 24.06 6.88 -4.80
N LEU A 903 24.75 6.04 -4.02
CA LEU A 903 25.75 5.11 -4.53
C LEU A 903 25.14 4.14 -5.52
N SER A 904 23.96 3.59 -5.24
CA SER A 904 23.29 2.68 -6.18
C SER A 904 22.85 3.38 -7.46
N CYS A 905 22.35 4.60 -7.41
CA CYS A 905 21.99 5.36 -8.62
C CYS A 905 23.23 5.73 -9.46
N LEU A 906 24.37 5.98 -8.83
CA LEU A 906 25.63 6.27 -9.53
C LEU A 906 26.33 5.02 -10.08
N SER A 907 26.13 3.86 -9.47
CA SER A 907 26.87 2.63 -9.81
C SER A 907 26.09 1.61 -10.63
N LEU A 908 24.75 1.66 -10.63
CA LEU A 908 23.91 0.62 -11.23
C LEU A 908 22.98 1.20 -12.30
N GLY A 909 22.97 0.60 -13.49
CA GLY A 909 21.87 0.76 -14.45
C GLY A 909 21.87 2.01 -15.34
N GLY A 910 22.96 2.80 -15.34
CA GLY A 910 23.17 3.88 -16.31
C GLY A 910 23.66 3.40 -17.68
N ASP A 911 23.64 4.28 -18.69
CA ASP A 911 24.14 3.98 -20.03
C ASP A 911 25.66 3.77 -20.04
N LEU A 912 26.12 2.78 -20.80
CA LEU A 912 27.55 2.52 -20.99
C LEU A 912 28.15 3.56 -21.93
N THR A 913 29.21 4.24 -21.50
CA THR A 913 29.95 5.22 -22.32
C THR A 913 31.37 4.77 -22.58
N SER A 914 32.02 5.35 -23.60
CA SER A 914 33.46 5.18 -23.87
C SER A 914 33.92 3.75 -24.21
N LEU A 915 33.07 2.95 -24.86
CA LEU A 915 33.39 1.59 -25.29
C LEU A 915 34.29 1.61 -26.53
N LYS A 916 35.56 1.19 -26.41
CA LYS A 916 36.49 1.15 -27.55
C LYS A 916 36.15 0.02 -28.51
N LEU A 917 35.92 0.36 -29.77
CA LEU A 917 35.61 -0.57 -30.85
C LEU A 917 36.63 -0.42 -31.97
N ALA A 918 37.28 -1.52 -32.38
CA ALA A 918 38.24 -1.48 -33.47
C ALA A 918 37.53 -1.37 -34.81
N ILE A 919 37.94 -0.39 -35.62
CA ILE A 919 37.44 -0.19 -36.97
C ILE A 919 38.54 -0.57 -37.95
N VAL A 920 38.27 -1.59 -38.78
CA VAL A 920 39.13 -1.97 -39.90
C VAL A 920 38.34 -1.67 -41.17
N ASN A 921 38.73 -0.59 -41.84
CA ASN A 921 38.10 -0.17 -43.08
C ASN A 921 39.09 -0.39 -44.24
N ASP A 922 38.94 -1.51 -44.94
CA ASP A 922 39.79 -1.85 -46.09
C ASP A 922 39.28 -1.23 -47.40
N GLU A 923 38.12 -0.56 -47.39
CA GLU A 923 37.61 0.25 -48.50
C GLU A 923 38.45 1.53 -48.72
N LEU A 924 39.22 1.93 -47.71
CA LEU A 924 40.10 3.09 -47.80
C LEU A 924 41.37 2.75 -48.57
N ASP A 925 41.72 3.61 -49.53
CA ASP A 925 42.96 3.48 -50.29
C ASP A 925 44.18 3.48 -49.34
N PRO A 926 45.00 2.41 -49.34
CA PRO A 926 46.19 2.33 -48.50
C PRO A 926 47.25 3.38 -48.84
N THR A 927 47.17 4.03 -50.00
CA THR A 927 48.10 5.07 -50.46
C THR A 927 47.74 6.49 -50.02
N GLN A 928 46.51 6.75 -49.55
CA GLN A 928 46.02 8.07 -49.15
C GLN A 928 45.69 8.16 -47.65
N ASP A 929 46.68 8.00 -46.76
CA ASP A 929 46.58 8.21 -45.29
C ASP A 929 45.31 7.70 -44.55
N ARG A 930 44.53 6.80 -45.18
CA ARG A 930 43.21 6.32 -44.74
C ARG A 930 42.26 7.45 -44.30
N VAL A 931 42.12 8.49 -45.12
CA VAL A 931 41.19 9.60 -44.87
C VAL A 931 39.77 9.24 -45.34
N CYS A 932 38.79 9.28 -44.44
CA CYS A 932 37.37 9.10 -44.78
C CYS A 932 36.82 10.33 -45.51
N ASN A 933 36.85 10.33 -46.85
CA ASN A 933 36.28 11.37 -47.69
C ASN A 933 34.98 10.89 -48.34
N TYR A 934 33.84 11.24 -47.76
CA TYR A 934 32.51 10.82 -48.20
C TYR A 934 31.61 12.02 -48.49
N THR A 935 30.58 11.79 -49.29
CA THR A 935 29.61 12.82 -49.68
C THR A 935 28.27 12.61 -48.97
N THR A 936 27.57 13.70 -48.64
CA THR A 936 26.19 13.66 -48.10
C THR A 936 25.12 13.71 -49.18
N SER A 937 25.50 13.96 -50.43
CA SER A 937 24.63 13.92 -51.61
C SER A 937 24.19 12.48 -51.98
N CYS A 938 23.34 12.33 -52.98
CA CYS A 938 22.92 11.04 -53.55
C CYS A 938 24.04 10.33 -54.37
N THR A 939 25.29 10.66 -54.11
CA THR A 939 26.46 10.05 -54.74
C THR A 939 26.87 8.83 -53.93
N TYR A 940 26.89 7.67 -54.60
CA TYR A 940 27.24 6.37 -54.02
C TYR A 940 28.76 6.26 -53.88
N SER A 941 29.33 6.90 -52.85
CA SER A 941 30.78 6.94 -52.60
C SER A 941 31.10 6.76 -51.11
N MET A 942 31.94 5.79 -50.75
CA MET A 942 32.45 5.54 -49.39
C MET A 942 31.34 5.40 -48.32
N PHE A 943 30.45 4.45 -48.52
CA PHE A 943 29.39 4.10 -47.58
C PHE A 943 29.88 3.62 -46.22
N SER A 944 31.05 2.97 -46.13
CA SER A 944 31.65 2.64 -44.83
C SER A 944 31.87 3.90 -43.98
N CYS A 945 32.47 4.94 -44.54
CA CYS A 945 32.75 6.19 -43.85
C CYS A 945 31.48 6.97 -43.50
N ARG A 946 30.47 6.97 -44.39
CA ARG A 946 29.18 7.61 -44.11
C ARG A 946 28.42 6.90 -42.98
N TYR A 947 28.48 5.56 -42.91
CA TYR A 947 27.89 4.79 -41.81
C TYR A 947 28.60 5.04 -40.47
N LEU A 948 29.94 5.07 -40.45
CA LEU A 948 30.73 5.33 -39.23
C LEU A 948 30.39 6.68 -38.55
N ARG A 949 29.85 7.65 -39.31
CA ARG A 949 29.36 8.94 -38.78
C ARG A 949 28.14 8.80 -37.86
N PHE A 950 27.26 7.82 -38.12
CA PHE A 950 26.04 7.60 -37.34
C PHE A 950 26.28 6.80 -36.07
N ILE A 951 27.48 6.25 -35.89
CA ILE A 951 27.88 5.64 -34.64
C ILE A 951 28.10 6.74 -33.61
N ASP A 952 27.34 6.69 -32.52
CA ASP A 952 27.46 7.63 -31.42
C ASP A 952 28.84 7.54 -30.74
N ASN A 953 29.61 8.62 -30.87
CA ASN A 953 30.95 8.74 -30.29
C ASN A 953 30.97 8.93 -28.77
N THR A 954 29.82 9.18 -28.13
CA THR A 954 29.74 9.22 -26.66
C THR A 954 29.71 7.80 -26.07
N THR A 955 28.97 6.89 -26.71
CA THR A 955 28.89 5.47 -26.34
C THR A 955 30.08 4.66 -26.87
N ILE A 956 30.44 4.82 -28.14
CA ILE A 956 31.46 4.00 -28.82
C ILE A 956 32.63 4.86 -29.28
N ILE A 957 33.83 4.57 -28.75
CA ILE A 957 35.08 5.18 -29.23
C ILE A 957 35.63 4.34 -30.38
N GLN A 958 35.60 4.89 -31.57
CA GLN A 958 36.10 4.26 -32.78
C GLN A 958 37.63 4.30 -32.82
N VAL A 959 38.29 3.13 -32.83
CA VAL A 959 39.75 3.00 -32.85
C VAL A 959 40.20 2.39 -34.18
N PRO A 960 40.90 3.11 -35.06
CA PRO A 960 41.28 2.59 -36.36
C PRO A 960 42.39 1.54 -36.27
N PHE A 961 42.29 0.47 -37.05
CA PHE A 961 43.30 -0.57 -37.18
C PHE A 961 43.64 -0.85 -38.65
N ARG A 962 44.91 -1.21 -38.90
CA ARG A 962 45.42 -1.46 -40.25
C ARG A 962 45.12 -2.87 -40.81
N SER A 963 44.86 -3.83 -39.93
CA SER A 963 44.66 -5.25 -40.29
C SER A 963 43.65 -5.87 -39.33
N VAL A 964 42.78 -6.73 -39.87
CA VAL A 964 41.81 -7.52 -39.11
C VAL A 964 42.50 -8.40 -38.07
N GLU A 965 43.63 -9.02 -38.40
CA GLU A 965 44.38 -9.87 -37.47
C GLU A 965 44.88 -9.08 -36.26
N LYS A 966 45.43 -7.88 -36.48
CA LYS A 966 45.88 -6.99 -35.39
C LYS A 966 44.70 -6.49 -34.55
N ALA A 967 43.55 -6.24 -35.16
CA ALA A 967 42.33 -5.83 -34.46
C ALA A 967 41.75 -6.98 -33.61
N LEU A 968 41.73 -8.20 -34.14
CA LEU A 968 41.31 -9.40 -33.42
C LEU A 968 42.29 -9.72 -32.29
N ASP A 969 43.60 -9.59 -32.50
CA ASP A 969 44.62 -9.75 -31.47
C ASP A 969 44.54 -8.64 -30.40
N ALA A 970 44.16 -7.41 -30.77
CA ALA A 970 43.84 -6.35 -29.82
C ALA A 970 42.58 -6.67 -29.00
N THR A 971 41.56 -7.28 -29.62
CA THR A 971 40.34 -7.75 -28.94
C THR A 971 40.66 -8.88 -27.97
N LYS A 972 41.43 -9.89 -28.40
CA LYS A 972 41.91 -11.00 -27.55
C LYS A 972 42.74 -10.53 -26.35
N ARG A 973 43.46 -9.42 -26.50
CA ARG A 973 44.24 -8.78 -25.41
C ARG A 973 43.42 -7.76 -24.60
N GLY A 974 42.11 -7.65 -24.82
CA GLY A 974 41.22 -6.76 -24.07
C GLY A 974 41.45 -5.25 -24.32
N LYS A 975 42.12 -4.86 -25.42
CA LYS A 975 42.34 -3.44 -25.76
C LYS A 975 41.11 -2.76 -26.37
N VAL A 976 40.21 -3.55 -26.96
CA VAL A 976 38.95 -3.15 -27.60
C VAL A 976 37.89 -4.23 -27.35
N TRP A 977 36.61 -3.86 -27.39
CA TRP A 977 35.47 -4.76 -27.12
C TRP A 977 34.98 -5.55 -28.34
N GLY A 978 35.55 -5.27 -29.51
CA GLY A 978 35.20 -5.95 -30.75
C GLY A 978 35.81 -5.26 -31.96
N VAL A 979 35.56 -5.85 -33.12
CA VAL A 979 36.06 -5.42 -34.43
C VAL A 979 34.88 -5.25 -35.38
N VAL A 980 34.81 -4.10 -36.04
CA VAL A 980 33.97 -3.84 -37.21
C VAL A 980 34.87 -3.82 -38.43
N HIS A 981 34.55 -4.63 -39.43
CA HIS A 981 35.33 -4.78 -40.65
C HIS A 981 34.48 -4.49 -41.89
N PHE A 982 35.03 -3.64 -42.77
CA PHE A 982 34.51 -3.35 -44.11
C PHE A 982 35.49 -3.89 -45.15
N GLY A 983 34.98 -4.60 -46.15
CA GLY A 983 35.78 -5.14 -47.27
C GLY A 983 36.29 -4.06 -48.24
N GLN A 984 37.22 -4.43 -49.12
CA GLN A 984 37.89 -3.51 -50.06
C GLN A 984 36.93 -2.81 -51.04
N ASP A 985 35.92 -3.52 -51.55
CA ASP A 985 34.94 -2.96 -52.50
C ASP A 985 33.54 -2.83 -51.89
N PHE A 986 33.45 -2.45 -50.61
CA PHE A 986 32.20 -2.49 -49.86
C PHE A 986 31.06 -1.66 -50.48
N THR A 987 31.29 -0.41 -50.90
CA THR A 987 30.24 0.45 -51.51
C THR A 987 29.78 -0.12 -52.85
N ASP A 988 30.71 -0.50 -53.72
CA ASP A 988 30.40 -0.97 -55.06
C ASP A 988 29.64 -2.30 -55.01
N GLU A 989 30.09 -3.24 -54.18
CA GLU A 989 29.42 -4.53 -53.98
C GLU A 989 28.06 -4.40 -53.30
N LEU A 990 27.88 -3.43 -52.39
CA LEU A 990 26.58 -3.14 -51.80
C LEU A 990 25.60 -2.57 -52.84
N MET A 991 26.11 -1.83 -53.83
CA MET A 991 25.31 -1.33 -54.94
C MET A 991 24.93 -2.42 -55.93
N VAL A 992 25.86 -3.33 -56.26
CA VAL A 992 25.56 -4.53 -57.06
C VAL A 992 24.51 -5.39 -56.34
N ARG A 993 24.68 -5.63 -55.03
CA ARG A 993 23.68 -6.35 -54.22
C ARG A 993 22.31 -5.70 -54.25
N ARG A 994 22.23 -4.36 -54.25
CA ARG A 994 20.97 -3.62 -54.36
C ARG A 994 20.34 -3.78 -55.74
N ALA A 995 21.15 -3.74 -56.80
CA ALA A 995 20.69 -3.85 -58.18
C ALA A 995 20.14 -5.26 -58.48
N ASP A 996 20.86 -6.29 -58.05
CA ASP A 996 20.50 -7.69 -58.32
C ASP A 996 19.44 -8.24 -57.35
N GLY A 997 19.29 -7.63 -56.18
CA GLY A 997 18.25 -7.95 -55.21
C GLY A 997 18.29 -9.42 -54.78
N ILE A 998 17.30 -10.20 -55.21
CA ILE A 998 17.19 -11.65 -54.90
C ILE A 998 18.14 -12.53 -55.73
N TYR A 999 18.78 -11.96 -56.76
CA TYR A 999 19.69 -12.67 -57.67
C TYR A 999 21.18 -12.46 -57.36
N ALA A 1000 21.50 -11.68 -56.32
CA ALA A 1000 22.88 -11.43 -55.92
C ALA A 1000 23.60 -12.72 -55.51
N ASP A 1001 24.82 -12.93 -56.00
CA ASP A 1001 25.63 -14.11 -55.70
C ASP A 1001 26.28 -14.04 -54.30
N ASN A 1002 26.80 -15.18 -53.84
CA ASN A 1002 27.37 -15.29 -52.49
C ASN A 1002 28.66 -14.49 -52.28
N GLU A 1003 29.42 -14.17 -53.34
CA GLU A 1003 30.62 -13.34 -53.22
C GLU A 1003 30.23 -11.89 -53.03
N THR A 1004 29.32 -11.37 -53.85
CA THR A 1004 28.69 -10.03 -53.70
C THR A 1004 28.07 -9.85 -52.30
N ILE A 1005 27.34 -10.86 -51.79
CA ILE A 1005 26.75 -10.81 -50.43
C ILE A 1005 27.84 -10.77 -49.34
N ARG A 1006 28.96 -11.48 -49.53
CA ARG A 1006 30.07 -11.52 -48.57
C ARG A 1006 30.93 -10.26 -48.60
N ALA A 1007 31.11 -9.64 -49.76
CA ALA A 1007 31.89 -8.42 -49.93
C ALA A 1007 31.13 -7.17 -49.44
N SER A 1008 29.81 -7.15 -49.64
CA SER A 1008 28.90 -6.07 -49.18
C SER A 1008 28.45 -6.17 -47.71
N ARG A 1009 29.00 -7.09 -46.91
CA ARG A 1009 28.62 -7.24 -45.48
C ARG A 1009 29.52 -6.39 -44.58
N VAL A 1010 28.92 -5.79 -43.56
CA VAL A 1010 29.68 -5.25 -42.42
C VAL A 1010 29.93 -6.41 -41.45
N ALA A 1011 31.18 -6.88 -41.37
CA ALA A 1011 31.54 -8.00 -40.50
C ALA A 1011 31.84 -7.50 -39.07
N ILE A 1012 31.07 -7.97 -38.09
CA ILE A 1012 31.20 -7.56 -36.69
C ILE A 1012 31.57 -8.76 -35.84
N THR A 1013 32.70 -8.69 -35.16
CA THR A 1013 33.17 -9.70 -34.21
C THR A 1013 33.30 -9.06 -32.83
N LEU A 1014 32.47 -9.46 -31.86
CA LEU A 1014 32.48 -8.88 -30.52
C LEU A 1014 33.06 -9.85 -29.50
N ASP A 1015 33.62 -9.28 -28.43
CA ASP A 1015 33.84 -10.02 -27.20
C ASP A 1015 32.49 -10.21 -26.48
N GLU A 1016 32.05 -11.47 -26.35
CA GLU A 1016 30.81 -11.86 -25.67
C GLU A 1016 31.03 -12.25 -24.19
N SER A 1017 32.24 -12.10 -23.65
CA SER A 1017 32.52 -12.34 -22.23
C SER A 1017 31.75 -11.39 -21.30
N ASN A 1018 31.42 -10.18 -21.78
CA ASN A 1018 30.53 -9.24 -21.11
C ASN A 1018 29.26 -8.98 -21.93
N LYS A 1019 28.19 -9.70 -21.57
CA LYS A 1019 26.94 -9.68 -22.34
C LYS A 1019 26.31 -8.30 -22.48
N GLN A 1020 26.40 -7.47 -21.44
CA GLN A 1020 25.78 -6.14 -21.44
C GLN A 1020 26.50 -5.18 -22.39
N VAL A 1021 27.83 -5.24 -22.43
CA VAL A 1021 28.65 -4.50 -23.38
C VAL A 1021 28.35 -4.94 -24.81
N SER A 1022 28.35 -6.25 -25.09
CA SER A 1022 28.12 -6.77 -26.45
C SER A 1022 26.70 -6.44 -26.94
N LEU A 1023 25.67 -6.55 -26.09
CA LEU A 1023 24.29 -6.18 -26.45
C LEU A 1023 24.16 -4.68 -26.74
N THR A 1024 24.82 -3.84 -25.94
CA THR A 1024 24.80 -2.38 -26.14
C THR A 1024 25.47 -2.01 -27.47
N ILE A 1025 26.65 -2.58 -27.77
CA ILE A 1025 27.35 -2.36 -29.04
C ILE A 1025 26.50 -2.85 -30.22
N LYS A 1026 25.90 -4.06 -30.14
CA LYS A 1026 25.01 -4.59 -31.19
C LYS A 1026 23.84 -3.66 -31.48
N ARG A 1027 23.13 -3.21 -30.43
CA ARG A 1027 22.00 -2.29 -30.57
C ARG A 1027 22.42 -0.98 -31.24
N GLN A 1028 23.50 -0.36 -30.76
CA GLN A 1028 24.00 0.91 -31.29
C GLN A 1028 24.43 0.80 -32.76
N LEU A 1029 25.10 -0.28 -33.16
CA LEU A 1029 25.49 -0.50 -34.56
C LEU A 1029 24.27 -0.69 -35.47
N ILE A 1030 23.24 -1.41 -35.01
CA ILE A 1030 22.00 -1.60 -35.79
C ILE A 1030 21.21 -0.28 -35.90
N ASP A 1031 21.04 0.46 -34.80
CA ASP A 1031 20.37 1.76 -34.79
C ASP A 1031 21.09 2.74 -35.74
N ALA A 1032 22.43 2.82 -35.65
CA ALA A 1032 23.26 3.64 -36.52
C ALA A 1032 23.14 3.25 -38.00
N PHE A 1033 23.02 1.96 -38.31
CA PHE A 1033 22.86 1.49 -39.68
C PHE A 1033 21.49 1.88 -40.24
N GLY A 1034 20.44 1.80 -39.42
CA GLY A 1034 19.10 2.27 -39.79
C GLY A 1034 19.06 3.77 -40.11
N ASP A 1035 19.76 4.60 -39.33
CA ASP A 1035 19.83 6.03 -39.56
C ASP A 1035 20.69 6.39 -40.78
N PHE A 1036 21.80 5.68 -40.98
CA PHE A 1036 22.59 5.72 -42.21
C PHE A 1036 21.74 5.43 -43.46
N SER A 1037 20.94 4.35 -43.44
CA SER A 1037 20.06 3.99 -44.56
C SER A 1037 19.01 5.07 -44.86
N LYS A 1038 18.38 5.63 -43.82
CA LYS A 1038 17.40 6.72 -43.96
C LYS A 1038 18.03 7.98 -44.56
N ASP A 1039 19.24 8.33 -44.13
CA ASP A 1039 19.98 9.49 -44.61
C ASP A 1039 20.29 9.39 -46.11
N ILE A 1040 20.72 8.22 -46.59
CA ILE A 1040 20.97 7.97 -48.02
C ILE A 1040 19.67 8.09 -48.83
N LEU A 1041 18.59 7.47 -48.39
CA LEU A 1041 17.30 7.53 -49.10
C LEU A 1041 16.78 8.96 -49.18
N ALA A 1042 16.87 9.72 -48.09
CA ALA A 1042 16.50 11.13 -48.05
C ALA A 1042 17.34 11.96 -49.02
N ALA A 1043 18.67 11.79 -49.01
CA ALA A 1043 19.58 12.49 -49.93
C ALA A 1043 19.28 12.19 -51.41
N CYS A 1044 18.74 11.00 -51.69
CA CYS A 1044 18.32 10.56 -53.02
C CYS A 1044 16.87 10.85 -53.38
N SER A 1045 16.14 11.64 -52.57
CA SER A 1045 14.71 11.93 -52.78
C SER A 1045 13.82 10.68 -52.82
N TYR A 1046 14.26 9.56 -52.24
CA TYR A 1046 13.43 8.39 -51.98
C TYR A 1046 12.77 8.52 -50.60
N GLN A 1047 11.67 7.79 -50.40
CA GLN A 1047 10.98 7.80 -49.11
C GLN A 1047 11.86 7.17 -48.01
N PRO A 1048 12.29 7.91 -46.97
CA PRO A 1048 13.26 7.40 -45.98
C PRO A 1048 12.76 6.17 -45.20
N MET A 1049 11.44 6.05 -45.03
CA MET A 1049 10.80 4.92 -44.36
C MET A 1049 10.75 3.64 -45.22
N ALA A 1050 11.12 3.70 -46.51
CA ALA A 1050 11.05 2.53 -47.40
C ALA A 1050 12.02 1.39 -47.01
N GLN A 1051 13.11 1.70 -46.30
CA GLN A 1051 14.06 0.71 -45.79
C GLN A 1051 13.98 0.48 -44.27
N SER A 1052 13.01 1.09 -43.57
CA SER A 1052 12.81 0.70 -42.18
C SER A 1052 12.36 -0.76 -42.14
N VAL A 1053 12.91 -1.54 -41.19
CA VAL A 1053 12.40 -2.89 -40.91
C VAL A 1053 10.88 -2.78 -40.71
N PRO A 1054 10.05 -3.65 -41.32
CA PRO A 1054 8.58 -3.60 -41.23
C PRO A 1054 8.07 -4.07 -39.85
N VAL A 1055 8.82 -3.74 -38.80
CA VAL A 1055 8.52 -3.95 -37.39
C VAL A 1055 8.80 -2.60 -36.72
N THR A 1056 7.74 -1.85 -36.45
CA THR A 1056 7.83 -0.54 -35.79
C THR A 1056 7.36 -0.68 -34.35
N PHE A 1057 8.24 -0.37 -33.41
CA PHE A 1057 7.84 -0.19 -32.02
C PHE A 1057 7.18 1.17 -31.90
N LEU A 1058 5.87 1.17 -31.62
CA LEU A 1058 5.10 2.38 -31.32
C LEU A 1058 5.47 2.92 -29.94
N ASP A 1059 5.05 4.15 -29.65
CA ASP A 1059 5.25 4.77 -28.34
C ASP A 1059 4.78 3.82 -27.21
N PRO A 1060 5.61 3.62 -26.17
CA PRO A 1060 5.27 2.69 -25.11
C PRO A 1060 4.02 3.13 -24.36
N ILE A 1061 3.17 2.15 -24.00
CA ILE A 1061 1.95 2.41 -23.22
C ILE A 1061 2.28 2.96 -21.82
N TYR A 1062 3.39 2.52 -21.23
CA TYR A 1062 3.91 2.95 -19.94
C TYR A 1062 5.43 3.11 -19.99
N GLY A 1063 5.96 4.15 -19.34
CA GLY A 1063 7.40 4.47 -19.32
C GLY A 1063 7.86 5.23 -20.57
N GLU A 1064 9.14 5.61 -20.59
CA GLU A 1064 9.76 6.25 -21.74
C GLU A 1064 10.23 5.23 -22.78
N GLY A 1065 10.51 5.65 -24.03
CA GLY A 1065 10.89 4.74 -25.13
C GLY A 1065 12.22 4.01 -24.91
N LYS A 1066 13.13 4.58 -24.11
CA LYS A 1066 14.43 4.01 -23.72
C LYS A 1066 14.70 4.32 -22.24
N PRO A 1067 13.96 3.71 -21.29
CA PRO A 1067 14.10 4.04 -19.87
C PRO A 1067 15.42 3.45 -19.33
N PRO A 1068 16.12 4.14 -18.42
CA PRO A 1068 17.32 3.60 -17.80
C PRO A 1068 16.96 2.44 -16.87
N PHE A 1069 17.89 1.49 -16.69
CA PHE A 1069 17.65 0.33 -15.82
C PHE A 1069 17.50 0.72 -14.35
N THR A 1070 18.01 1.89 -13.96
CA THR A 1070 17.80 2.51 -12.64
C THR A 1070 16.32 2.58 -12.27
N ASP A 1071 15.44 2.97 -13.19
CA ASP A 1071 14.01 3.16 -12.92
C ASP A 1071 13.30 1.86 -12.56
N TYR A 1072 13.80 0.73 -13.06
CA TYR A 1072 13.31 -0.60 -12.73
C TYR A 1072 13.76 -1.06 -11.33
N MET A 1073 15.01 -0.75 -10.97
CA MET A 1073 15.68 -1.29 -9.78
C MET A 1073 15.43 -0.46 -8.52
N ILE A 1074 15.42 0.88 -8.64
CA ILE A 1074 15.31 1.83 -7.51
C ILE A 1074 14.12 1.52 -6.57
N PRO A 1075 12.90 1.24 -7.05
CA PRO A 1075 11.77 0.92 -6.16
C PRO A 1075 12.07 -0.27 -5.24
N GLY A 1076 12.68 -1.32 -5.78
CA GLY A 1076 13.05 -2.49 -4.99
C GLY A 1076 14.13 -2.15 -3.96
N LEU A 1077 15.18 -1.45 -4.40
CA LEU A 1077 16.31 -1.05 -3.57
C LEU A 1077 15.87 -0.21 -2.36
N ILE A 1078 15.02 0.80 -2.57
CA ILE A 1078 14.49 1.64 -1.49
C ILE A 1078 13.81 0.78 -0.42
N LEU A 1079 12.95 -0.17 -0.81
CA LEU A 1079 12.27 -1.03 0.14
C LEU A 1079 13.21 -1.95 0.90
N ALA A 1080 14.24 -2.52 0.26
CA ALA A 1080 15.18 -3.36 1.01
C ALA A 1080 16.07 -2.57 1.95
N ILE A 1081 16.55 -1.39 1.55
CA ILE A 1081 17.32 -0.51 2.43
C ILE A 1081 16.52 -0.20 3.70
N ILE A 1082 15.28 0.24 3.51
CA ILE A 1082 14.40 0.63 4.62
C ILE A 1082 14.06 -0.57 5.51
N TYR A 1083 13.69 -1.71 4.93
CA TYR A 1083 13.41 -2.94 5.67
C TYR A 1083 14.62 -3.42 6.46
N PHE A 1084 15.79 -3.48 5.83
CA PHE A 1084 17.02 -3.98 6.45
C PHE A 1084 17.47 -3.08 7.60
N LEU A 1085 17.42 -1.77 7.42
CA LEU A 1085 17.85 -0.85 8.46
C LEU A 1085 16.89 -0.89 9.65
N ALA A 1086 15.57 -0.98 9.39
CA ALA A 1086 14.57 -1.19 10.43
C ALA A 1086 14.79 -2.50 11.21
N LEU A 1087 15.09 -3.59 10.50
CA LEU A 1087 15.45 -4.89 11.06
C LEU A 1087 16.71 -4.79 11.95
N ALA A 1088 17.82 -4.30 11.40
CA ALA A 1088 19.11 -4.26 12.09
C ALA A 1088 19.10 -3.35 13.33
N LEU A 1089 18.49 -2.16 13.24
CA LEU A 1089 18.42 -1.22 14.36
C LEU A 1089 17.56 -1.76 15.50
N THR A 1090 16.44 -2.40 15.18
CA THR A 1090 15.55 -2.98 16.19
C THR A 1090 16.23 -4.13 16.92
N THR A 1091 16.85 -5.04 16.18
CA THR A 1091 17.60 -6.17 16.76
C THR A 1091 18.75 -5.70 17.65
N GLY A 1092 19.55 -4.74 17.16
CA GLY A 1092 20.73 -4.23 17.88
C GLY A 1092 20.37 -3.54 19.19
N VAL A 1093 19.43 -2.58 19.16
CA VAL A 1093 19.04 -1.84 20.38
C VAL A 1093 18.48 -2.78 21.45
N PHE A 1094 17.61 -3.72 21.06
CA PHE A 1094 16.99 -4.63 22.01
C PHE A 1094 18.00 -5.59 22.66
N LEU A 1095 18.92 -6.16 21.88
CA LEU A 1095 19.95 -7.06 22.40
C LEU A 1095 20.96 -6.33 23.30
N THR A 1096 21.41 -5.14 22.92
CA THR A 1096 22.34 -4.36 23.73
C THR A 1096 21.71 -3.92 25.06
N GLU A 1097 20.42 -3.56 25.08
CA GLU A 1097 19.70 -3.22 26.33
C GLU A 1097 19.45 -4.44 27.23
N ARG A 1098 19.30 -5.64 26.65
CA ARG A 1098 19.20 -6.89 27.41
C ARG A 1098 20.55 -7.31 28.00
N LYS A 1099 21.65 -7.18 27.25
CA LYS A 1099 23.01 -7.55 27.69
C LYS A 1099 23.60 -6.60 28.75
N SER A 1100 23.08 -5.38 28.86
CA SER A 1100 23.55 -4.35 29.80
C SER A 1100 22.78 -4.29 31.12
N GLY A 1101 21.83 -5.20 31.35
CA GLY A 1101 20.98 -5.22 32.55
C GLY A 1101 19.95 -4.08 32.64
N LEU A 1102 19.90 -3.21 31.63
CA LEU A 1102 19.00 -2.04 31.58
C LEU A 1102 17.53 -2.44 31.41
N PHE A 1103 17.29 -3.44 30.57
CA PHE A 1103 15.96 -4.03 30.39
C PHE A 1103 15.43 -4.57 31.72
N ASP A 1104 16.26 -5.34 32.40
CA ASP A 1104 15.97 -5.98 33.68
C ASP A 1104 15.65 -4.97 34.78
N ARG A 1105 16.47 -3.93 34.89
CA ARG A 1105 16.25 -2.85 35.86
C ARG A 1105 14.94 -2.10 35.62
N SER A 1106 14.56 -1.92 34.35
CA SER A 1106 13.28 -1.28 33.99
C SER A 1106 12.08 -2.15 34.37
N LEU A 1107 12.17 -3.48 34.19
CA LEU A 1107 11.13 -4.42 34.63
C LEU A 1107 10.95 -4.40 36.15
N VAL A 1108 12.05 -4.36 36.92
CA VAL A 1108 11.98 -4.30 38.40
C VAL A 1108 11.33 -3.01 38.88
N ALA A 1109 11.55 -1.90 38.19
CA ALA A 1109 10.89 -0.63 38.46
C ALA A 1109 9.37 -0.63 38.16
N GLY A 1110 8.85 -1.72 37.60
CA GLY A 1110 7.42 -1.92 37.31
C GLY A 1110 7.01 -1.63 35.86
N VAL A 1111 7.97 -1.42 34.95
CA VAL A 1111 7.67 -1.26 33.51
C VAL A 1111 7.23 -2.60 32.92
N GLN A 1112 6.16 -2.60 32.12
CA GLN A 1112 5.72 -3.80 31.41
C GLN A 1112 6.48 -4.01 30.09
N MET A 1113 6.60 -5.27 29.66
CA MET A 1113 7.24 -5.62 28.38
C MET A 1113 6.53 -4.95 27.19
N THR A 1114 5.20 -4.90 27.21
CA THR A 1114 4.39 -4.21 26.20
C THR A 1114 4.64 -2.70 26.16
N GLU A 1115 4.72 -2.02 27.30
CA GLU A 1115 5.08 -0.59 27.38
C GLU A 1115 6.46 -0.33 26.76
N TYR A 1116 7.41 -1.24 27.02
CA TYR A 1116 8.75 -1.18 26.47
C TYR A 1116 8.76 -1.33 24.94
N MET A 1117 8.09 -2.37 24.42
CA MET A 1117 8.00 -2.63 22.98
C MET A 1117 7.32 -1.48 22.23
N VAL A 1118 6.25 -0.91 22.79
CA VAL A 1118 5.55 0.23 22.19
C VAL A 1118 6.43 1.47 22.20
N ALA A 1119 7.13 1.76 23.30
CA ALA A 1119 8.07 2.89 23.35
C ALA A 1119 9.18 2.74 22.31
N HIS A 1120 9.69 1.53 22.09
CA HIS A 1120 10.69 1.28 21.06
C HIS A 1120 10.12 1.50 19.64
N LEU A 1121 8.96 0.91 19.35
CA LEU A 1121 8.29 1.02 18.05
C LEU A 1121 8.00 2.48 17.67
N VAL A 1122 7.52 3.30 18.62
CA VAL A 1122 7.24 4.73 18.37
C VAL A 1122 8.50 5.49 17.97
N ASN A 1123 9.62 5.27 18.66
CA ASN A 1123 10.87 5.95 18.33
C ASN A 1123 11.44 5.49 16.99
N GLN A 1124 11.40 4.19 16.72
CA GLN A 1124 11.88 3.66 15.44
C GLN A 1124 10.98 4.11 14.27
N LEU A 1125 9.68 4.30 14.48
CA LEU A 1125 8.80 4.87 13.45
C LEU A 1125 9.19 6.32 13.11
N ILE A 1126 9.59 7.13 14.10
CA ILE A 1126 10.08 8.51 13.86
C ILE A 1126 11.35 8.48 13.01
N VAL A 1127 12.29 7.58 13.33
CA VAL A 1127 13.51 7.36 12.55
C VAL A 1127 13.18 6.96 11.12
N LEU A 1128 12.30 5.98 10.97
CA LEU A 1128 11.86 5.45 9.69
C LEU A 1128 11.23 6.52 8.79
N VAL A 1129 10.40 7.41 9.36
CA VAL A 1129 9.80 8.54 8.62
C VAL A 1129 10.88 9.48 8.08
N GLY A 1130 11.87 9.84 8.90
CA GLY A 1130 12.95 10.72 8.44
C GLY A 1130 13.87 10.03 7.42
N GLN A 1131 14.18 8.75 7.57
CA GLN A 1131 14.92 7.98 6.56
C GLN A 1131 14.18 7.94 5.22
N THR A 1132 12.87 7.68 5.26
CA THR A 1132 12.01 7.65 4.07
C THR A 1132 12.01 9.00 3.37
N PHE A 1133 11.95 10.10 4.13
CA PHE A 1133 12.04 11.46 3.59
C PHE A 1133 13.36 11.69 2.83
N PHE A 1134 14.51 11.39 3.44
CA PHE A 1134 15.80 11.60 2.78
C PHE A 1134 15.99 10.70 1.55
N VAL A 1135 15.58 9.43 1.62
CA VAL A 1135 15.68 8.51 0.48
C VAL A 1135 14.91 9.04 -0.74
N TYR A 1136 13.67 9.49 -0.56
CA TYR A 1136 12.88 10.03 -1.67
C TYR A 1136 13.30 11.43 -2.11
N LEU A 1137 13.86 12.26 -1.21
CA LEU A 1137 14.47 13.54 -1.57
C LEU A 1137 15.56 13.33 -2.62
N PHE A 1138 16.49 12.39 -2.39
CA PHE A 1138 17.55 12.12 -3.35
C PHE A 1138 17.05 11.37 -4.59
N ALA A 1139 16.24 10.33 -4.44
CA ALA A 1139 15.74 9.56 -5.58
C ALA A 1139 14.92 10.42 -6.57
N LEU A 1140 13.96 11.21 -6.06
CA LEU A 1140 13.06 11.97 -6.93
C LEU A 1140 13.62 13.32 -7.38
N ILE A 1141 14.30 14.06 -6.50
CA ILE A 1141 14.74 15.43 -6.84
C ILE A 1141 16.14 15.44 -7.46
N VAL A 1142 17.07 14.62 -6.96
CA VAL A 1142 18.47 14.63 -7.44
C VAL A 1142 18.65 13.73 -8.65
N PHE A 1143 18.06 12.52 -8.64
CA PHE A 1143 18.18 11.55 -9.74
C PHE A 1143 16.96 11.54 -10.68
N ASN A 1144 15.97 12.41 -10.45
CA ASN A 1144 14.79 12.58 -11.30
C ASN A 1144 14.04 11.27 -11.61
N THR A 1145 13.98 10.32 -10.66
CA THR A 1145 13.25 9.07 -10.85
C THR A 1145 11.76 9.36 -11.05
N ALA A 1146 11.18 8.80 -12.11
CA ALA A 1146 9.78 9.04 -12.44
C ALA A 1146 8.83 8.54 -11.34
N CYS A 1147 7.91 9.41 -10.91
CA CYS A 1147 6.82 9.08 -9.99
C CYS A 1147 5.49 9.43 -10.65
N HIS A 1148 4.91 8.49 -11.41
CA HIS A 1148 3.63 8.71 -12.09
C HIS A 1148 2.40 8.49 -11.19
N GLY A 1149 2.58 7.79 -10.05
CA GLY A 1149 1.50 7.40 -9.15
C GLY A 1149 1.29 8.33 -7.96
N ASN A 1150 0.43 7.91 -7.03
CA ASN A 1150 0.21 8.66 -5.80
C ASN A 1150 1.40 8.50 -4.84
N PHE A 1151 2.16 9.58 -4.65
CA PHE A 1151 3.30 9.62 -3.73
C PHE A 1151 2.93 9.27 -2.27
N ALA A 1152 1.69 9.52 -1.83
CA ALA A 1152 1.20 9.06 -0.52
C ALA A 1152 1.35 7.54 -0.36
N LEU A 1153 0.95 6.83 -1.42
CA LEU A 1153 0.86 5.39 -1.43
C LEU A 1153 2.26 4.77 -1.47
N VAL A 1154 3.18 5.43 -2.19
CA VAL A 1154 4.62 5.14 -2.19
C VAL A 1154 5.18 5.23 -0.76
N VAL A 1155 5.02 6.37 -0.09
CA VAL A 1155 5.49 6.57 1.28
C VAL A 1155 4.83 5.58 2.25
N PHE A 1156 3.52 5.38 2.14
CA PHE A 1156 2.79 4.45 3.00
C PHE A 1156 3.30 3.01 2.89
N LEU A 1157 3.50 2.51 1.67
CA LEU A 1157 4.01 1.16 1.44
C LEU A 1157 5.46 1.01 1.96
N THR A 1158 6.29 2.05 1.82
CA THR A 1158 7.66 2.08 2.35
C THR A 1158 7.70 2.07 3.88
N LEU A 1159 6.85 2.86 4.53
CA LEU A 1159 6.69 2.82 6.00
C LEU A 1159 6.17 1.46 6.47
N LEU A 1160 5.26 0.85 5.72
CA LEU A 1160 4.74 -0.48 6.01
C LEU A 1160 5.83 -1.55 5.91
N GLN A 1161 6.74 -1.45 4.94
CA GLN A 1161 7.90 -2.34 4.89
C GLN A 1161 8.90 -2.11 6.00
N GLY A 1162 9.12 -0.86 6.43
CA GLY A 1162 9.89 -0.59 7.63
C GLY A 1162 9.28 -1.24 8.88
N LEU A 1163 7.95 -1.19 9.04
CA LEU A 1163 7.23 -1.90 10.11
C LEU A 1163 7.39 -3.43 10.02
N CYS A 1164 7.40 -3.99 8.81
CA CYS A 1164 7.70 -5.41 8.59
C CYS A 1164 9.13 -5.76 9.04
N GLY A 1165 10.11 -4.92 8.70
CA GLY A 1165 11.50 -5.09 9.14
C GLY A 1165 11.66 -5.02 10.65
N MET A 1166 11.02 -4.04 11.32
CA MET A 1166 11.01 -3.94 12.78
C MET A 1166 10.39 -5.17 13.45
N SER A 1167 9.28 -5.68 12.90
CA SER A 1167 8.61 -6.88 13.40
C SER A 1167 9.51 -8.11 13.32
N PHE A 1168 10.26 -8.25 12.23
CA PHE A 1168 11.24 -9.31 12.09
C PHE A 1168 12.43 -9.13 13.05
N GLY A 1169 12.87 -7.89 13.29
CA GLY A 1169 13.95 -7.60 14.23
C GLY A 1169 13.61 -7.97 15.67
N LEU A 1170 12.38 -7.73 16.10
CA LEU A 1170 11.88 -8.19 17.40
C LEU A 1170 11.89 -9.71 17.51
N LEU A 1171 11.53 -10.43 16.43
CA LEU A 1171 11.61 -11.89 16.42
C LEU A 1171 13.07 -12.36 16.55
N VAL A 1172 13.99 -11.77 15.79
CA VAL A 1172 15.42 -12.12 15.85
C VAL A 1172 16.00 -11.82 17.24
N SER A 1173 15.67 -10.69 17.85
CA SER A 1173 16.16 -10.33 19.20
C SER A 1173 15.63 -11.25 20.30
N VAL A 1174 14.50 -11.91 20.08
CA VAL A 1174 13.96 -12.92 21.01
C VAL A 1174 14.62 -14.29 20.78
N LEU A 1175 14.95 -14.64 19.54
CA LEU A 1175 15.56 -15.93 19.18
C LEU A 1175 17.05 -16.00 19.55
N CYS A 1176 17.77 -14.88 19.44
CA CYS A 1176 19.21 -14.83 19.70
C CYS A 1176 19.50 -14.33 21.12
N ASP A 1177 20.54 -14.87 21.75
CA ASP A 1177 21.12 -14.32 22.98
C ASP A 1177 22.40 -13.52 22.70
N GLU A 1178 23.16 -13.93 21.69
CA GLU A 1178 24.40 -13.25 21.27
C GLU A 1178 24.16 -12.29 20.10
N GLU A 1179 24.82 -11.13 20.16
CA GLU A 1179 24.73 -10.08 19.13
C GLU A 1179 25.30 -10.57 17.78
N THR A 1180 26.37 -11.38 17.80
CA THR A 1180 27.01 -11.90 16.57
C THR A 1180 26.08 -12.82 15.79
N SER A 1181 25.38 -13.73 16.46
CA SER A 1181 24.39 -14.62 15.83
C SER A 1181 23.22 -13.83 15.25
N ALA A 1182 22.75 -12.79 15.96
CA ALA A 1182 21.66 -11.94 15.51
C ALA A 1182 22.04 -11.12 14.26
N ILE A 1183 23.27 -10.60 14.21
CA ILE A 1183 23.82 -9.90 13.03
C ILE A 1183 23.91 -10.86 11.84
N GLN A 1184 24.37 -12.10 12.04
CA GLN A 1184 24.46 -13.10 10.97
C GLN A 1184 23.08 -13.45 10.40
N ILE A 1185 22.06 -13.66 11.24
CA ILE A 1185 20.69 -13.92 10.79
C ILE A 1185 20.11 -12.71 10.04
N THR A 1186 20.37 -11.50 10.54
CA THR A 1186 19.93 -10.25 9.92
C THR A 1186 20.57 -10.03 8.55
N LEU A 1187 21.88 -10.25 8.42
CA LEU A 1187 22.60 -10.15 7.14
C LEU A 1187 22.20 -11.25 6.16
N GLY A 1188 22.11 -12.50 6.63
CA GLY A 1188 21.73 -13.64 5.80
C GLY A 1188 20.33 -13.48 5.20
N SER A 1189 19.35 -13.11 6.03
CA SER A 1189 17.98 -12.87 5.57
C SER A 1189 17.87 -11.71 4.59
N ASN A 1190 18.62 -10.62 4.80
CA ASN A 1190 18.65 -9.50 3.86
C ASN A 1190 19.23 -9.90 2.50
N TYR A 1191 20.33 -10.65 2.50
CA TYR A 1191 20.95 -11.13 1.27
C TYR A 1191 20.01 -12.07 0.48
N THR A 1192 19.26 -12.93 1.18
CA THR A 1192 18.22 -13.76 0.56
C THR A 1192 17.13 -12.92 -0.09
N ASN A 1193 16.62 -11.89 0.60
CA ASN A 1193 15.61 -10.99 0.05
C ASN A 1193 16.13 -10.21 -1.17
N LEU A 1194 17.38 -9.74 -1.13
CA LEU A 1194 18.00 -9.01 -2.25
C LEU A 1194 17.97 -9.81 -3.55
N LEU A 1195 18.27 -11.11 -3.48
CA LEU A 1195 18.31 -12.00 -4.63
C LEU A 1195 16.94 -12.49 -5.07
N LEU A 1196 16.08 -12.88 -4.12
CA LEU A 1196 14.81 -13.54 -4.43
C LEU A 1196 13.66 -12.56 -4.66
N ALA A 1197 13.67 -11.36 -4.09
CA ALA A 1197 12.48 -10.48 -4.09
C ALA A 1197 12.20 -9.76 -5.43
N GLY A 1198 12.91 -10.11 -6.51
CA GLY A 1198 12.71 -9.52 -7.83
C GLY A 1198 13.25 -8.09 -7.98
N MET A 1199 14.19 -7.70 -7.10
CA MET A 1199 14.82 -6.39 -7.09
C MET A 1199 15.85 -6.23 -8.22
N LEU A 1200 16.93 -7.02 -8.14
CA LEU A 1200 18.06 -6.95 -9.07
C LEU A 1200 17.70 -7.56 -10.42
N TRP A 1201 16.93 -8.63 -10.41
CA TRP A 1201 16.55 -9.37 -11.61
C TRP A 1201 15.04 -9.64 -11.62
N PRO A 1202 14.37 -9.54 -12.78
CA PRO A 1202 12.95 -9.83 -12.88
C PRO A 1202 12.61 -11.26 -12.47
N MET A 1203 11.47 -11.39 -11.79
CA MET A 1203 10.91 -12.66 -11.33
C MET A 1203 10.62 -13.60 -12.50
N GLU A 1204 10.25 -13.02 -13.64
CA GLU A 1204 9.98 -13.67 -14.90
C GLU A 1204 11.19 -14.39 -15.47
N ALA A 1205 12.40 -13.99 -15.08
CA ALA A 1205 13.63 -14.67 -15.49
C ALA A 1205 14.06 -15.78 -14.52
N MET A 1206 13.40 -15.93 -13.37
CA MET A 1206 13.68 -17.02 -12.43
C MET A 1206 13.01 -18.32 -12.87
N PRO A 1207 13.61 -19.50 -12.57
CA PRO A 1207 12.96 -20.80 -12.67
C PRO A 1207 11.64 -20.87 -11.89
N THR A 1208 10.67 -21.62 -12.39
CA THR A 1208 9.30 -21.67 -11.84
C THR A 1208 9.25 -22.03 -10.35
N TYR A 1209 10.11 -22.95 -9.88
CA TYR A 1209 10.16 -23.33 -8.46
C TYR A 1209 10.67 -22.20 -7.56
N LEU A 1210 11.67 -21.43 -8.00
CA LEU A 1210 12.18 -20.27 -7.27
C LEU A 1210 11.15 -19.13 -7.20
N ARG A 1211 10.26 -19.01 -8.20
CA ARG A 1211 9.18 -18.02 -8.16
C ARG A 1211 8.23 -18.24 -6.99
N TYR A 1212 7.91 -19.48 -6.64
CA TYR A 1212 7.10 -19.79 -5.46
C TYR A 1212 7.79 -19.38 -4.16
N LEU A 1213 9.09 -19.69 -4.03
CA LEU A 1213 9.87 -19.30 -2.85
C LEU A 1213 10.01 -17.77 -2.73
N SER A 1214 10.24 -17.09 -3.84
CA SER A 1214 10.29 -15.63 -3.86
C SER A 1214 8.96 -15.02 -3.42
N ASN A 1215 7.82 -15.53 -3.89
CA ASN A 1215 6.51 -15.03 -3.49
C ASN A 1215 6.20 -15.20 -2.00
N LEU A 1216 6.93 -16.07 -1.30
CA LEU A 1216 6.86 -16.20 0.15
C LEU A 1216 7.67 -15.11 0.87
N THR A 1217 8.67 -14.50 0.24
CA THR A 1217 9.46 -13.46 0.91
C THR A 1217 8.61 -12.23 1.23
N PRO A 1218 8.88 -11.52 2.35
CA PRO A 1218 8.05 -10.39 2.79
C PRO A 1218 8.08 -9.20 1.82
N GLN A 1219 9.08 -9.12 0.93
CA GLN A 1219 9.30 -7.96 0.07
C GLN A 1219 8.77 -8.11 -1.36
N THR A 1220 8.65 -9.32 -1.93
CA THR A 1220 8.36 -9.50 -3.36
C THR A 1220 7.14 -8.73 -3.85
N TYR A 1221 5.98 -8.92 -3.20
CA TYR A 1221 4.76 -8.23 -3.59
C TYR A 1221 4.80 -6.73 -3.29
N ALA A 1222 5.54 -6.30 -2.26
CA ALA A 1222 5.72 -4.88 -1.96
C ALA A 1222 6.60 -4.18 -3.02
N ILE A 1223 7.66 -4.84 -3.49
CA ILE A 1223 8.51 -4.36 -4.58
C ILE A 1223 7.73 -4.25 -5.88
N GLN A 1224 6.96 -5.29 -6.23
CA GLN A 1224 6.08 -5.26 -7.40
C GLN A 1224 5.05 -4.13 -7.32
N ALA A 1225 4.40 -3.97 -6.16
CA ALA A 1225 3.46 -2.87 -5.91
C ALA A 1225 4.13 -1.51 -6.10
N LEU A 1226 5.27 -1.26 -5.46
CA LEU A 1226 5.97 0.02 -5.54
C LEU A 1226 6.45 0.35 -6.96
N ARG A 1227 6.97 -0.65 -7.69
CA ARG A 1227 7.37 -0.50 -9.10
C ARG A 1227 6.18 -0.13 -9.99
N ASN A 1228 5.02 -0.76 -9.76
CA ASN A 1228 3.80 -0.44 -10.51
C ASN A 1228 3.23 0.95 -10.16
N ILE A 1229 3.34 1.38 -8.90
CA ILE A 1229 2.93 2.74 -8.50
C ILE A 1229 3.84 3.78 -9.16
N LEU A 1230 5.17 3.62 -9.06
CA LEU A 1230 6.14 4.60 -9.58
C LEU A 1230 6.15 4.63 -11.12
N GLY A 1231 6.30 3.47 -11.77
CA GLY A 1231 6.46 3.40 -13.22
C GLY A 1231 5.15 3.45 -14.02
N ARG A 1232 4.04 2.90 -13.50
CA ARG A 1232 2.76 2.84 -14.24
C ARG A 1232 1.67 3.76 -13.69
N GLY A 1233 1.90 4.37 -12.53
CA GLY A 1233 0.93 5.24 -11.88
C GLY A 1233 -0.26 4.51 -11.26
N TRP A 1234 -0.14 3.21 -11.00
CA TRP A 1234 -1.24 2.41 -10.47
C TRP A 1234 -1.55 2.74 -9.01
N GLY A 1235 -2.83 2.85 -8.66
CA GLY A 1235 -3.29 3.05 -7.29
C GLY A 1235 -3.64 1.74 -6.58
N ILE A 1236 -4.21 1.87 -5.37
CA ILE A 1236 -4.57 0.73 -4.49
C ILE A 1236 -5.64 -0.19 -5.09
N GLU A 1237 -6.37 0.26 -6.10
CA GLU A 1237 -7.40 -0.50 -6.79
C GLU A 1237 -6.87 -1.74 -7.53
N ARG A 1238 -5.61 -1.73 -7.96
CA ARG A 1238 -5.03 -2.79 -8.78
C ARG A 1238 -4.56 -3.91 -7.85
N ARG A 1239 -4.79 -5.16 -8.27
CA ARG A 1239 -4.43 -6.35 -7.49
C ARG A 1239 -2.98 -6.34 -7.08
N GLU A 1240 -2.11 -5.99 -8.01
CA GLU A 1240 -0.67 -5.96 -7.82
C GLU A 1240 -0.26 -4.97 -6.72
N VAL A 1241 -1.03 -3.89 -6.53
CA VAL A 1241 -0.74 -2.85 -5.54
C VAL A 1241 -1.30 -3.21 -4.17
N TYR A 1242 -2.59 -3.56 -4.04
CA TYR A 1242 -3.13 -3.91 -2.72
C TYR A 1242 -2.58 -5.24 -2.21
N MET A 1243 -2.18 -6.18 -3.08
CA MET A 1243 -1.52 -7.40 -2.64
C MET A 1243 -0.23 -7.09 -1.90
N GLY A 1244 0.57 -6.12 -2.36
CA GLY A 1244 1.77 -5.67 -1.63
C GLY A 1244 1.48 -5.14 -0.22
N ILE A 1245 0.35 -4.46 -0.02
CA ILE A 1245 -0.09 -3.97 1.29
C ILE A 1245 -0.56 -5.13 2.17
N VAL A 1246 -1.45 -5.98 1.64
CA VAL A 1246 -2.02 -7.13 2.37
C VAL A 1246 -0.93 -8.10 2.80
N THR A 1247 0.00 -8.46 1.91
CA THR A 1247 1.10 -9.37 2.26
C THR A 1247 2.01 -8.77 3.31
N SER A 1248 2.31 -7.47 3.24
CA SER A 1248 3.11 -6.78 4.25
C SER A 1248 2.40 -6.80 5.61
N LEU A 1249 1.09 -6.53 5.66
CA LEU A 1249 0.29 -6.63 6.90
C LEU A 1249 0.25 -8.05 7.47
N CYS A 1250 0.08 -9.07 6.61
CA CYS A 1250 0.12 -10.48 7.03
C CYS A 1250 1.47 -10.85 7.63
N TRP A 1251 2.58 -10.42 7.03
CA TRP A 1251 3.92 -10.65 7.54
C TRP A 1251 4.16 -9.93 8.87
N ILE A 1252 3.78 -8.66 8.98
CA ILE A 1252 3.83 -7.89 10.24
C ILE A 1252 3.10 -8.67 11.35
N PHE A 1253 1.84 -9.04 11.10
CA PHE A 1253 1.04 -9.77 12.08
C PHE A 1253 1.66 -11.13 12.43
N GLY A 1254 2.02 -11.93 11.43
CA GLY A 1254 2.59 -13.27 11.62
C GLY A 1254 3.91 -13.26 12.39
N LEU A 1255 4.82 -12.35 12.06
CA LEU A 1255 6.11 -12.20 12.74
C LEU A 1255 5.95 -11.76 14.19
N LEU A 1256 5.01 -10.85 14.45
CA LEU A 1256 4.74 -10.39 15.81
C LEU A 1256 4.08 -11.49 16.64
N CYS A 1257 3.09 -12.21 16.11
CA CYS A 1257 2.53 -13.39 16.78
C CYS A 1257 3.60 -14.44 17.08
N LEU A 1258 4.49 -14.72 16.12
CA LEU A 1258 5.59 -15.66 16.33
C LEU A 1258 6.54 -15.16 17.42
N SER A 1259 6.89 -13.87 17.43
CA SER A 1259 7.76 -13.29 18.47
C SER A 1259 7.17 -13.49 19.87
N LEU A 1260 5.86 -13.29 20.04
CA LEU A 1260 5.17 -13.50 21.32
C LEU A 1260 5.13 -14.96 21.73
N ILE A 1261 4.86 -15.87 20.79
CA ILE A 1261 4.88 -17.31 21.04
C ILE A 1261 6.27 -17.73 21.54
N VAL A 1262 7.33 -17.27 20.87
CA VAL A 1262 8.71 -17.58 21.26
C VAL A 1262 9.03 -17.01 22.64
N VAL A 1263 8.67 -15.74 22.92
CA VAL A 1263 8.84 -15.13 24.27
C VAL A 1263 8.15 -15.99 25.33
N ARG A 1264 6.91 -16.42 25.07
CA ARG A 1264 6.14 -17.24 26.01
C ARG A 1264 6.80 -18.59 26.25
N VAL A 1265 7.20 -19.30 25.20
CA VAL A 1265 7.89 -20.59 25.30
C VAL A 1265 9.21 -20.44 26.08
N ARG A 1266 10.02 -19.42 25.76
CA ARG A 1266 11.28 -19.14 26.46
C ARG A 1266 11.09 -18.91 27.95
N LYS A 1267 10.02 -18.21 28.34
CA LYS A 1267 9.68 -17.95 29.75
C LYS A 1267 9.36 -19.24 30.54
N TYR A 1268 8.87 -20.29 29.87
CA TYR A 1268 8.59 -21.59 30.50
C TYR A 1268 9.79 -22.55 30.50
N THR A 1269 10.74 -22.39 29.58
CA THR A 1269 11.92 -23.25 29.47
C THR A 1269 13.15 -22.72 30.24
N GLY A 1270 13.15 -21.45 30.63
CA GLY A 1270 14.32 -20.73 31.16
C GLY A 1270 14.33 -20.39 32.64
#